data_AF-A0A660Y2P6-F1
#
_entry.id   AF-A0A660Y2P6-F1
#
_cell.length_a   1.000
_cell.length_b   1.000
_cell.length_c   1.000
_cell.angle_alpha   90.00
_cell.angle_beta   90.00
_cell.angle_gamma   90.00
#
_symmetry.space_group_name_H-M   'P 1'
#
loop_
_entity.id
_entity.type
_entity.pdbx_description
1 polymer ?
#
loop_
_entity_poly.entity_id
_entity_poly.type
_entity_poly.pdbx_seq_one_letter_code
_entity_poly.pdbx_strand_id
1 'polypeptide(L)'
;MKNEVTMMKAVTRVVFLIALIISLINARPYNRKTRYKYEPGKVVVKTVNKNVDVSSIKALNNRISLAKGMQEAIQPLFRQTGMAKSLKAAEISGVNRIYTVRVNITENIPDLCRELNNDPNVEYAEPVYLIPQDIIPNDPMWADLTHLPQMNAPAAWDVAKGDSSVAICIIDSGIEYRHPDLKDVLWLNPGEDIDGDGVLTAADSNNVDDDGNGFIDDFHGWDFVDGVDDLWPGEDGSTEDNNLADVNGHGTHCSGLAAGATNNGVGIASIGWGCRIMTARIGWADSNGDGYGRSTDMARGFIYAADNGAKVASLSYGNSAVVLDGAEYAFLNDVCVLTSAGNDESDIFDPLSKVPWCISVGAVDPYDVKAWYSNFGDFVTVCAPGGDHNPGLWSTTPANDLNNNSLYNPYSGTSMASPVAAGLLGLIRSQHPEWTNVQAYFQLIGTADNIDAENPDYIGQLGAGRVNALRALTESVTPKPKLKINYVEFSDPAGNGNGLIDPGEDINIILHIENRWAGASQVTAKVISDDPAISNVIQSVVIDTIFGMQDYPYDNINRDNPLVIHVGENLPPKNIPVMIVLQNTAFSDTFKVDIPVHTEVLFVEDVDDMDIGSYYFDAFEKLGIAYMHYYRTAPVDSSLIIKFPIVVWGCEWAFPSLEEDDRAVLQYYLENGGRLFLSGQDIGWDMCDEGGNNTYERSGGASKSWYETYLSSVYISDDGGTSPIYVSPGVSLFSGFDQFKFLQPGRATSSYPSEISATGNGYSILQYGNGNSGAVAADDPFRTVYFAFGGYEAITDTSIRIQAMHDIINHLNNIQINITKLRNTEYTGPFTVTATPATDGTISIAQLWYRYDDGEWNFLEMSDVGDGTYTADIPAITTSSANITYYPFFKLDDGRYNSAIKHTFYSGPDTITPIATEKVLPIDTIDKLGPYPVSIYIEDNISVDTNTVYVHYLSESSVKDSTLLSYRGEHVWGGEFSLSSALNDGDSLRYFFTFRDNGATPNFGRFPETGYFSFKVLQQVVIDDFEKPLDRWESEGVWQQYIDPSSIQNGIACLASGDGVRYPTNQNVSIYLKNQLNFVSRNIANIRFSIVQWFEDNGDTVFFEVKEGNGDWTVLKSFYGTALAFWTEYTFDLTPYCGAGHEPVSIRFRLKSNDQSVSPRLGVLIDLVEVLTDDAATGIANLESLPTTFKLNNAYPNPFNPTVSLPFEIPRPGQVKMAIYDILGKEVYNQNVEYAQPGVYTLHWNGQTGQGRPLPSGVYIITMAFDNKTHRQKVILLK
;
A
#
# COMPACT_ATOMS: atom_id res chain seq x y z
N MET A 1 14.69 41.49 24.00
CA MET A 1 16.01 40.94 23.60
C MET A 1 16.90 40.38 24.72
N LYS A 2 17.41 41.12 25.74
CA LYS A 2 18.21 40.48 26.83
C LYS A 2 17.40 39.72 27.90
N ASN A 3 16.12 40.05 28.09
CA ASN A 3 15.27 39.40 29.10
C ASN A 3 14.53 38.14 28.59
N GLU A 4 14.27 38.00 27.29
CA GLU A 4 13.60 36.81 26.71
C GLU A 4 14.53 35.59 26.63
N VAL A 5 15.82 35.79 26.34
CA VAL A 5 16.82 34.71 26.30
C VAL A 5 17.08 34.10 27.68
N THR A 6 16.81 34.83 28.76
CA THR A 6 17.00 34.36 30.14
C THR A 6 15.82 33.54 30.64
N MET A 7 14.60 33.85 30.18
CA MET A 7 13.38 33.11 30.54
C MET A 7 13.29 31.77 29.79
N MET A 8 13.71 31.75 28.53
CA MET A 8 13.74 30.53 27.70
C MET A 8 14.74 29.49 28.23
N LYS A 9 15.90 29.94 28.76
CA LYS A 9 16.89 29.05 29.42
C LYS A 9 16.45 28.49 30.78
N ALA A 10 15.50 29.13 31.45
CA ALA A 10 14.95 28.65 32.72
C ALA A 10 13.89 27.56 32.50
N VAL A 11 13.06 27.71 31.46
CA VAL A 11 12.02 26.72 31.12
C VAL A 11 12.63 25.42 30.58
N THR A 12 13.66 25.50 29.72
CA THR A 12 14.35 24.30 29.20
C THR A 12 15.05 23.50 30.31
N ARG A 13 15.56 24.16 31.36
CA ARG A 13 16.19 23.50 32.52
C ARG A 13 15.19 22.80 33.45
N VAL A 14 13.97 23.32 33.57
CA VAL A 14 12.92 22.71 34.40
C VAL A 14 12.30 21.51 33.69
N VAL A 15 12.12 21.58 32.37
CA VAL A 15 11.63 20.44 31.56
C VAL A 15 12.65 19.29 31.54
N PHE A 16 13.96 19.58 31.42
CA PHE A 16 15.01 18.57 31.54
C PHE A 16 15.08 17.94 32.95
N LEU A 17 14.85 18.72 34.01
CA LEU A 17 14.88 18.18 35.38
C LEU A 17 13.67 17.27 35.67
N ILE A 18 12.49 17.60 35.13
CA ILE A 18 11.28 16.79 35.28
C ILE A 18 11.40 15.49 34.46
N ALA A 19 11.95 15.55 33.26
CA ALA A 19 12.23 14.35 32.45
C ALA A 19 13.27 13.42 33.12
N LEU A 20 14.31 13.98 33.76
CA LEU A 20 15.30 13.21 34.52
C LEU A 20 14.73 12.59 35.81
N ILE A 21 13.79 13.27 36.46
CA ILE A 21 13.12 12.77 37.67
C ILE A 21 12.12 11.66 37.31
N ILE A 22 11.42 11.75 36.18
CA ILE A 22 10.51 10.71 35.71
C ILE A 22 11.28 9.46 35.24
N SER A 23 12.45 9.61 34.61
CA SER A 23 13.30 8.45 34.27
C SER A 23 13.89 7.75 35.50
N LEU A 24 14.18 8.50 36.57
CA LEU A 24 14.67 7.94 37.84
C LEU A 24 13.57 7.27 38.69
N ILE A 25 12.30 7.60 38.48
CA ILE A 25 11.16 6.99 39.20
C ILE A 25 10.72 5.65 38.57
N ASN A 26 10.93 5.48 37.25
CA ASN A 26 10.56 4.25 36.53
C ASN A 26 11.70 3.23 36.37
N ALA A 27 12.93 3.55 36.77
CA ALA A 27 13.98 2.56 36.89
C ALA A 27 13.69 1.66 38.12
N ARG A 28 13.16 0.45 37.88
CA ARG A 28 13.30 -0.62 38.88
C ARG A 28 14.79 -0.71 39.22
N PRO A 29 15.20 -0.69 40.50
CA PRO A 29 16.61 -0.77 40.84
C PRO A 29 17.15 -2.11 40.37
N TYR A 30 17.88 -2.09 39.25
CA TYR A 30 18.69 -3.21 38.81
C TYR A 30 19.70 -3.47 39.92
N ASN A 31 19.54 -4.61 40.60
CA ASN A 31 20.20 -4.92 41.85
C ASN A 31 21.65 -5.38 41.59
N ARG A 32 22.49 -4.53 40.97
CA ARG A 32 23.94 -4.76 40.77
C ARG A 32 24.73 -4.90 42.08
N LYS A 33 24.10 -4.63 43.23
CA LYS A 33 24.77 -4.51 44.55
C LYS A 33 25.10 -5.85 45.24
N THR A 34 24.72 -7.00 44.69
CA THR A 34 24.97 -8.32 45.32
C THR A 34 26.31 -8.98 44.94
N ARG A 35 27.06 -8.47 43.94
CA ARG A 35 28.33 -9.08 43.49
C ARG A 35 29.62 -8.35 43.91
N TYR A 36 29.56 -7.11 44.41
CA TYR A 36 30.76 -6.44 44.90
C TYR A 36 31.19 -6.97 46.26
N LYS A 37 32.43 -7.48 46.35
CA LYS A 37 33.09 -7.70 47.65
C LYS A 37 33.15 -6.35 48.36
N TYR A 38 33.02 -6.32 49.68
CA TYR A 38 33.14 -5.09 50.47
C TYR A 38 34.12 -5.31 51.62
N GLU A 39 34.75 -4.23 52.09
CA GLU A 39 35.69 -4.31 53.20
C GLU A 39 34.95 -4.65 54.52
N PRO A 40 35.25 -5.79 55.18
CA PRO A 40 34.57 -6.17 56.42
C PRO A 40 34.80 -5.15 57.55
N GLY A 41 33.76 -4.89 58.37
CA GLY A 41 33.86 -4.01 59.53
C GLY A 41 33.98 -2.51 59.20
N LYS A 42 33.65 -2.09 57.97
CA LYS A 42 33.59 -0.67 57.59
C LYS A 42 32.33 -0.34 56.80
N VAL A 43 31.76 0.83 57.13
CA VAL A 43 30.67 1.45 56.38
C VAL A 43 31.04 2.88 56.00
N VAL A 44 30.51 3.37 54.89
CA VAL A 44 30.50 4.79 54.53
C VAL A 44 29.15 5.37 54.92
N VAL A 45 29.15 6.53 55.58
CA VAL A 45 27.95 7.24 55.99
C VAL A 45 28.09 8.71 55.61
N LYS A 46 27.10 9.24 54.90
CA LYS A 46 26.95 10.68 54.65
C LYS A 46 25.83 11.20 55.53
N THR A 47 26.11 12.18 56.38
CA THR A 47 25.07 12.80 57.23
C THR A 47 24.32 13.85 56.46
N VAL A 48 23.03 14.09 56.72
CA VAL A 48 22.17 15.06 55.99
C VAL A 48 22.66 16.53 56.02
N ASN A 49 23.47 16.92 57.01
CA ASN A 49 24.12 18.23 57.04
C ASN A 49 25.36 18.23 57.94
N LYS A 50 26.17 19.30 57.85
CA LYS A 50 27.47 19.41 58.56
C LYS A 50 27.39 19.52 60.09
N ASN A 51 26.21 19.77 60.65
CA ASN A 51 26.02 19.90 62.10
C ASN A 51 25.68 18.55 62.77
N VAL A 52 25.40 17.52 61.97
CA VAL A 52 25.18 16.16 62.48
C VAL A 52 26.52 15.57 62.86
N ASP A 53 26.68 15.25 64.15
CA ASP A 53 27.77 14.41 64.63
C ASP A 53 27.46 12.95 64.29
N VAL A 54 28.27 12.32 63.42
CA VAL A 54 28.09 10.90 63.04
C VAL A 54 28.07 9.97 64.25
N SER A 55 28.77 10.30 65.33
CA SER A 55 28.77 9.48 66.55
C SER A 55 27.42 9.50 67.28
N SER A 56 26.57 10.49 67.00
CA SER A 56 25.22 10.61 67.58
C SER A 56 24.17 9.72 66.90
N ILE A 57 24.50 9.10 65.76
CA ILE A 57 23.60 8.19 65.03
C ILE A 57 23.38 6.93 65.88
N LYS A 58 22.12 6.65 66.22
CA LYS A 58 21.72 5.66 67.22
C LYS A 58 22.29 4.26 66.95
N ALA A 59 22.27 3.84 65.68
CA ALA A 59 22.77 2.52 65.26
C ALA A 59 24.31 2.43 65.31
N LEU A 60 25.04 3.52 65.03
CA LEU A 60 26.50 3.54 65.07
C LEU A 60 27.04 3.49 66.50
N ASN A 61 26.42 4.22 67.43
CA ASN A 61 26.94 4.38 68.79
C ASN A 61 27.14 3.04 69.52
N ASN A 62 26.27 2.06 69.27
CA ASN A 62 26.34 0.73 69.89
C ASN A 62 27.22 -0.28 69.13
N ARG A 63 27.63 0.02 67.89
CA ARG A 63 28.26 -0.95 66.96
C ARG A 63 29.68 -0.55 66.54
N ILE A 64 30.15 0.62 66.97
CA ILE A 64 31.53 1.09 66.77
C ILE A 64 32.51 0.13 67.45
N SER A 65 33.55 -0.28 66.72
CA SER A 65 34.62 -1.11 67.29
C SER A 65 35.44 -0.29 68.30
N LEU A 66 35.29 -0.59 69.60
CA LEU A 66 35.93 0.15 70.71
C LEU A 66 37.45 -0.09 70.82
N ALA A 67 38.04 -0.97 70.01
CA ALA A 67 39.44 -1.39 70.13
C ALA A 67 40.48 -0.27 69.88
N LYS A 68 40.08 0.90 69.35
CA LYS A 68 40.97 2.04 69.05
C LYS A 68 40.48 3.43 69.51
N GLY A 69 39.39 3.51 70.29
CA GLY A 69 38.76 4.77 70.69
C GLY A 69 37.89 5.39 69.59
N MET A 70 36.79 6.06 69.98
CA MET A 70 35.74 6.51 69.03
C MET A 70 36.23 7.48 67.93
N GLN A 71 37.21 8.33 68.21
CA GLN A 71 37.75 9.27 67.21
C GLN A 71 38.60 8.58 66.13
N GLU A 72 39.18 7.41 66.39
CA GLU A 72 39.89 6.65 65.35
C GLU A 72 38.94 5.78 64.51
N ALA A 73 37.77 5.43 65.07
CA ALA A 73 36.78 4.60 64.43
C ALA A 73 35.90 5.36 63.42
N ILE A 74 35.63 6.65 63.65
CA ILE A 74 34.92 7.52 62.70
C ILE A 74 35.93 8.48 62.08
N GLN A 75 36.15 8.38 60.78
CA GLN A 75 37.05 9.28 60.06
C GLN A 75 36.31 9.97 58.91
N PRO A 76 36.45 11.29 58.73
CA PRO A 76 36.03 11.92 57.48
C PRO A 76 36.70 11.20 56.31
N LEU A 77 35.91 10.72 55.35
CA LEU A 77 36.43 10.02 54.17
C LEU A 77 37.39 10.95 53.39
N PHE A 78 37.05 12.23 53.38
CA PHE A 78 37.86 13.31 52.81
C PHE A 78 38.38 14.17 53.97
N ARG A 79 39.65 13.97 54.39
CA ARG A 79 40.29 14.69 55.51
C ARG A 79 40.14 16.22 55.38
N GLN A 80 39.69 16.90 56.43
CA GLN A 80 39.56 18.36 56.44
C GLN A 80 40.94 19.07 56.41
N THR A 81 40.93 20.19 55.68
CA THR A 81 41.82 21.39 55.68
C THR A 81 43.08 21.47 54.80
N GLY A 82 43.37 20.57 53.86
CA GLY A 82 44.56 20.73 52.98
C GLY A 82 44.40 20.48 51.48
N MET A 83 43.51 19.58 51.04
CA MET A 83 43.56 19.04 49.66
C MET A 83 42.39 19.43 48.75
N ALA A 84 41.30 19.99 49.28
CA ALA A 84 40.24 20.53 48.43
C ALA A 84 40.65 21.92 47.92
N LYS A 85 40.87 22.07 46.60
CA LYS A 85 41.16 23.38 45.96
C LYS A 85 40.08 24.43 46.22
N SER A 86 38.85 24.02 46.57
CA SER A 86 37.73 24.90 46.92
C SER A 86 36.91 24.34 48.08
N LEU A 87 36.97 25.02 49.23
CA LEU A 87 36.13 24.73 50.39
C LEU A 87 34.64 24.91 50.08
N LYS A 88 34.31 25.91 49.26
CA LYS A 88 32.93 26.23 48.86
C LYS A 88 32.31 25.12 48.01
N ALA A 89 33.08 24.54 47.07
CA ALA A 89 32.61 23.40 46.27
C ALA A 89 32.43 22.12 47.11
N ALA A 90 33.32 21.91 48.09
CA ALA A 90 33.19 20.79 49.02
C ALA A 90 31.95 20.92 49.93
N GLU A 91 31.60 22.13 50.36
CA GLU A 91 30.35 22.39 51.11
C GLU A 91 29.11 22.21 50.23
N ILE A 92 29.12 22.68 48.98
CA ILE A 92 27.99 22.53 48.05
C ILE A 92 27.71 21.06 47.71
N SER A 93 28.76 20.29 47.42
CA SER A 93 28.63 18.85 47.10
C SER A 93 28.38 17.98 48.35
N GLY A 94 28.65 18.51 49.54
CA GLY A 94 28.52 17.79 50.80
C GLY A 94 29.55 16.66 50.96
N VAL A 95 30.69 16.72 50.26
CA VAL A 95 31.75 15.70 50.42
C VAL A 95 32.42 15.77 51.79
N ASN A 96 32.40 16.94 52.44
CA ASN A 96 32.96 17.16 53.77
C ASN A 96 32.14 16.55 54.93
N ARG A 97 30.97 15.97 54.64
CA ARG A 97 30.06 15.29 55.58
C ARG A 97 29.92 13.80 55.28
N ILE A 98 30.89 13.23 54.56
CA ILE A 98 31.01 11.80 54.30
C ILE A 98 32.10 11.23 55.23
N TYR A 99 31.75 10.16 55.93
CA TYR A 99 32.59 9.53 56.95
C TYR A 99 32.72 8.05 56.67
N THR A 100 33.92 7.51 56.87
CA THR A 100 34.13 6.07 57.02
C THR A 100 34.03 5.71 58.49
N VAL A 101 33.20 4.74 58.83
CA VAL A 101 32.98 4.29 60.20
C VAL A 101 33.39 2.83 60.32
N ARG A 102 34.30 2.55 61.25
CA ARG A 102 34.71 1.20 61.64
C ARG A 102 33.72 0.64 62.64
N VAL A 103 33.08 -0.45 62.26
CA VAL A 103 32.10 -1.19 63.07
C VAL A 103 32.66 -2.57 63.40
N ASN A 104 32.01 -3.30 64.31
CA ASN A 104 32.46 -4.65 64.64
C ASN A 104 32.44 -5.56 63.40
N ILE A 105 33.49 -6.36 63.21
CA ILE A 105 33.64 -7.25 62.03
C ILE A 105 32.61 -8.38 61.98
N THR A 106 31.94 -8.66 63.11
CA THR A 106 30.84 -9.64 63.18
C THR A 106 29.49 -9.07 62.74
N GLU A 107 29.40 -7.78 62.40
CA GLU A 107 28.16 -7.15 61.93
C GLU A 107 27.82 -7.55 60.49
N ASN A 108 26.53 -7.75 60.21
CA ASN A 108 26.04 -7.83 58.84
C ASN A 108 26.00 -6.41 58.25
N ILE A 109 27.04 -6.08 57.48
CA ILE A 109 27.28 -4.75 56.94
C ILE A 109 26.11 -4.24 56.07
N PRO A 110 25.55 -5.02 55.11
CA PRO A 110 24.35 -4.63 54.36
C PRO A 110 23.14 -4.27 55.24
N ASP A 111 22.85 -5.04 56.27
CA ASP A 111 21.69 -4.78 57.14
C ASP A 111 21.90 -3.54 58.01
N LEU A 112 23.12 -3.34 58.51
CA LEU A 112 23.49 -2.10 59.19
C LEU A 112 23.33 -0.88 58.28
N CYS A 113 23.79 -0.95 57.03
CA CYS A 113 23.61 0.13 56.07
C CYS A 113 22.12 0.42 55.80
N ARG A 114 21.27 -0.62 55.74
CA ARG A 114 19.82 -0.46 55.60
C ARG A 114 19.20 0.25 56.80
N GLU A 115 19.61 -0.11 58.02
CA GLU A 115 19.17 0.57 59.25
C GLU A 115 19.63 2.03 59.28
N LEU A 116 20.89 2.30 58.92
CA LEU A 116 21.44 3.65 58.86
C LEU A 116 20.74 4.51 57.82
N ASN A 117 20.39 3.96 56.65
CA ASN A 117 19.63 4.67 55.63
C ASN A 117 18.20 5.06 56.08
N ASN A 118 17.69 4.44 57.14
CA ASN A 118 16.40 4.81 57.74
C ASN A 118 16.54 5.86 58.88
N ASP A 119 17.77 6.25 59.27
CA ASP A 119 17.99 7.30 60.27
C ASP A 119 17.82 8.68 59.62
N PRO A 120 17.00 9.60 60.16
CA PRO A 120 16.75 10.91 59.58
C PRO A 120 18.00 11.82 59.51
N ASN A 121 19.08 11.46 60.19
CA ASN A 121 20.34 12.19 60.15
C ASN A 121 21.32 11.67 59.08
N VAL A 122 20.96 10.60 58.36
CA VAL A 122 21.78 9.96 57.32
C VAL A 122 21.16 10.24 55.96
N GLU A 123 21.95 10.79 55.04
CA GLU A 123 21.57 10.95 53.63
C GLU A 123 21.76 9.64 52.87
N TYR A 124 22.87 8.95 53.13
CA TYR A 124 23.05 7.57 52.73
C TYR A 124 24.09 6.86 53.60
N ALA A 125 23.97 5.55 53.68
CA ALA A 125 24.96 4.64 54.23
C ALA A 125 25.11 3.42 53.33
N GLU A 126 26.35 2.99 53.09
CA GLU A 126 26.65 1.83 52.26
C GLU A 126 27.95 1.12 52.71
N PRO A 127 28.14 -0.16 52.34
CA PRO A 127 29.41 -0.85 52.53
C PRO A 127 30.54 -0.14 51.78
N VAL A 128 31.78 -0.29 52.23
CA VAL A 128 32.96 0.10 51.43
C VAL A 128 33.18 -0.97 50.35
N TYR A 129 32.65 -0.77 49.15
CA TYR A 129 32.80 -1.73 48.05
C TYR A 129 34.25 -1.79 47.52
N LEU A 130 34.71 -2.99 47.19
CA LEU A 130 35.92 -3.29 46.44
C LEU A 130 35.54 -3.39 44.96
N ILE A 131 36.00 -2.45 44.15
CA ILE A 131 35.69 -2.36 42.72
C ILE A 131 36.88 -2.98 41.96
N PRO A 132 36.70 -4.11 41.23
CA PRO A 132 37.77 -4.66 40.38
C PRO A 132 38.04 -3.72 39.19
N GLN A 133 39.25 -3.79 38.64
CA GLN A 133 39.64 -3.09 37.41
C GLN A 133 39.36 -4.03 36.24
N ASP A 134 38.49 -3.61 35.31
CA ASP A 134 38.18 -4.38 34.10
C ASP A 134 39.46 -4.65 33.29
N ILE A 135 39.60 -5.87 32.76
CA ILE A 135 40.70 -6.23 31.86
C ILE A 135 40.49 -5.55 30.50
N ILE A 136 41.42 -4.67 30.14
CA ILE A 136 41.50 -4.06 28.81
C ILE A 136 42.67 -4.74 28.08
N PRO A 137 42.43 -5.41 26.93
CA PRO A 137 43.50 -5.98 26.13
C PRO A 137 44.54 -4.93 25.72
N ASN A 138 45.80 -5.35 25.58
CA ASN A 138 46.90 -4.44 25.24
C ASN A 138 47.08 -4.22 23.71
N ASP A 139 46.13 -4.71 22.92
CA ASP A 139 46.16 -4.69 21.45
C ASP A 139 46.03 -3.25 20.93
N PRO A 140 46.92 -2.78 20.02
CA PRO A 140 47.00 -1.38 19.63
C PRO A 140 45.72 -0.78 19.03
N MET A 141 44.86 -1.61 18.40
CA MET A 141 43.62 -1.16 17.77
C MET A 141 42.41 -1.20 18.71
N TRP A 142 42.56 -1.53 20.00
CA TRP A 142 41.46 -1.65 20.96
C TRP A 142 40.44 -0.48 20.93
N ALA A 143 40.92 0.75 20.72
CA ALA A 143 40.07 1.93 20.66
C ALA A 143 39.09 1.96 19.48
N ASP A 144 39.42 1.26 18.39
CA ASP A 144 38.63 1.18 17.16
C ASP A 144 37.62 0.00 17.20
N LEU A 145 37.80 -0.95 18.13
CA LEU A 145 36.98 -2.16 18.27
C LEU A 145 35.73 -1.92 19.13
N THR A 146 34.91 -0.95 18.72
CA THR A 146 33.73 -0.49 19.47
C THR A 146 32.65 -1.56 19.72
N HIS A 147 32.63 -2.60 18.89
CA HIS A 147 31.70 -3.73 19.00
C HIS A 147 31.92 -4.60 20.25
N LEU A 148 33.16 -4.72 20.74
CA LEU A 148 33.47 -5.54 21.91
C LEU A 148 32.87 -4.92 23.18
N PRO A 149 33.02 -3.61 23.45
CA PRO A 149 32.24 -2.93 24.49
C PRO A 149 30.72 -3.00 24.28
N GLN A 150 30.22 -2.87 23.06
CA GLN A 150 28.78 -2.91 22.75
C GLN A 150 28.14 -4.21 23.26
N MET A 151 28.81 -5.36 23.07
CA MET A 151 28.34 -6.66 23.56
C MET A 151 28.80 -7.02 24.99
N ASN A 152 29.36 -6.06 25.75
CA ASN A 152 29.92 -6.26 27.10
C ASN A 152 31.08 -7.28 27.19
N ALA A 153 31.88 -7.44 26.13
CA ALA A 153 33.02 -8.36 26.10
C ALA A 153 34.07 -8.11 27.22
N PRO A 154 34.48 -6.85 27.54
CA PRO A 154 35.47 -6.62 28.60
C PRO A 154 35.08 -7.22 29.96
N ALA A 155 33.82 -7.10 30.34
CA ALA A 155 33.32 -7.64 31.59
C ALA A 155 33.14 -9.18 31.52
N ALA A 156 32.84 -9.73 30.34
CA ALA A 156 32.80 -11.18 30.13
C ALA A 156 34.18 -11.82 30.30
N TRP A 157 35.24 -11.17 29.85
CA TRP A 157 36.61 -11.70 29.95
C TRP A 157 37.18 -11.77 31.37
N ASP A 158 36.55 -11.08 32.32
CA ASP A 158 36.82 -11.28 33.75
C ASP A 158 36.21 -12.59 34.29
N VAL A 159 35.31 -13.22 33.53
CA VAL A 159 34.64 -14.48 33.86
C VAL A 159 35.31 -15.65 33.14
N ALA A 160 35.41 -15.59 31.81
CA ALA A 160 36.06 -16.59 30.97
C ALA A 160 36.69 -15.93 29.75
N LYS A 161 37.79 -16.50 29.23
CA LYS A 161 38.54 -15.96 28.08
C LYS A 161 38.67 -16.94 26.93
N GLY A 162 37.84 -17.98 26.89
CA GLY A 162 37.95 -19.05 25.89
C GLY A 162 39.01 -20.09 26.27
N ASP A 163 39.01 -21.20 25.55
CA ASP A 163 39.92 -22.32 25.72
C ASP A 163 40.38 -22.85 24.36
N SER A 164 41.65 -23.24 24.25
CA SER A 164 42.24 -23.70 22.98
C SER A 164 41.68 -25.04 22.49
N SER A 165 40.97 -25.78 23.34
CA SER A 165 40.26 -27.01 22.96
C SER A 165 38.97 -26.75 22.17
N VAL A 166 38.52 -25.50 22.07
CA VAL A 166 37.32 -25.14 21.30
C VAL A 166 37.72 -24.57 19.95
N ALA A 167 37.52 -25.36 18.90
CA ALA A 167 37.67 -24.92 17.52
C ALA A 167 36.38 -24.29 16.98
N ILE A 168 36.53 -23.14 16.32
CA ILE A 168 35.51 -22.44 15.55
C ILE A 168 35.91 -22.59 14.07
N CYS A 169 35.08 -23.31 13.31
CA CYS A 169 35.28 -23.44 11.88
C CYS A 169 34.74 -22.22 11.14
N ILE A 170 35.60 -21.57 10.36
CA ILE A 170 35.25 -20.47 9.46
C ILE A 170 35.19 -21.06 8.05
N ILE A 171 33.97 -21.16 7.52
CA ILE A 171 33.69 -21.69 6.18
C ILE A 171 33.55 -20.49 5.24
N ASP A 172 34.63 -20.15 4.52
CA ASP A 172 34.77 -18.85 3.84
C ASP A 172 35.83 -18.89 2.71
N SER A 173 36.38 -17.74 2.28
CA SER A 173 37.39 -17.62 1.21
C SER A 173 38.81 -18.09 1.58
N GLY A 174 38.98 -18.65 2.79
CA GLY A 174 40.27 -19.10 3.32
C GLY A 174 40.77 -18.26 4.49
N ILE A 175 42.07 -18.34 4.75
CA ILE A 175 42.74 -17.56 5.79
C ILE A 175 44.19 -17.19 5.42
N GLU A 176 44.61 -15.96 5.74
CA GLU A 176 46.04 -15.61 5.80
C GLU A 176 46.65 -16.22 7.08
N TYR A 177 46.97 -17.52 7.04
CA TYR A 177 47.48 -18.28 8.17
C TYR A 177 48.84 -17.77 8.70
N ARG A 178 49.55 -16.92 7.96
CA ARG A 178 50.81 -16.27 8.44
C ARG A 178 50.57 -14.91 9.06
N HIS A 179 49.31 -14.44 9.11
CA HIS A 179 48.96 -13.16 9.71
C HIS A 179 49.46 -13.12 11.16
N PRO A 180 50.16 -12.04 11.59
CA PRO A 180 50.78 -11.98 12.92
C PRO A 180 49.79 -12.09 14.08
N ASP A 181 48.51 -11.81 13.81
CA ASP A 181 47.41 -11.85 14.77
C ASP A 181 46.54 -13.13 14.68
N LEU A 182 46.84 -14.04 13.73
CA LEU A 182 46.08 -15.29 13.54
C LEU A 182 46.94 -16.55 13.70
N LYS A 183 48.22 -16.51 13.29
CA LYS A 183 49.12 -17.69 13.27
C LYS A 183 49.20 -18.47 14.60
N ASP A 184 48.99 -17.82 15.74
CA ASP A 184 49.12 -18.41 17.08
C ASP A 184 47.78 -18.90 17.64
N VAL A 185 46.69 -18.73 16.89
CA VAL A 185 45.31 -19.14 17.23
C VAL A 185 44.69 -20.08 16.18
N LEU A 186 45.48 -20.58 15.23
CA LEU A 186 45.02 -21.61 14.30
C LEU A 186 44.83 -22.95 15.01
N TRP A 187 43.75 -23.65 14.68
CA TRP A 187 43.56 -25.04 15.05
C TRP A 187 44.61 -25.88 14.34
N LEU A 188 45.22 -26.83 15.04
CA LEU A 188 46.11 -27.82 14.47
C LEU A 188 45.35 -29.15 14.48
N ASN A 189 45.21 -29.79 13.32
CA ASN A 189 44.60 -31.11 13.23
C ASN A 189 45.41 -32.10 14.07
N PRO A 190 44.87 -32.63 15.19
CA PRO A 190 45.59 -33.60 16.01
C PRO A 190 45.88 -34.92 15.28
N GLY A 191 45.16 -35.19 14.18
CA GLY A 191 45.38 -36.32 13.29
C GLY A 191 46.65 -36.20 12.45
N GLU A 192 47.03 -34.97 12.11
CA GLU A 192 48.19 -34.61 11.28
C GLU A 192 49.39 -34.10 12.10
N ASP A 193 49.25 -34.00 13.43
CA ASP A 193 50.34 -33.74 14.37
C ASP A 193 51.08 -35.06 14.71
N ILE A 194 51.93 -35.50 13.78
CA ILE A 194 52.57 -36.83 13.79
C ILE A 194 53.37 -37.08 15.08
N ASP A 195 54.05 -36.05 15.60
CA ASP A 195 54.85 -36.17 16.83
C ASP A 195 54.10 -35.78 18.12
N GLY A 196 52.91 -35.19 17.98
CA GLY A 196 51.97 -34.91 19.06
C GLY A 196 52.42 -33.77 19.97
N ASP A 197 53.29 -32.88 19.49
CA ASP A 197 53.85 -31.78 20.26
C ASP A 197 53.01 -30.48 20.21
N GLY A 198 51.97 -30.46 19.37
CA GLY A 198 51.04 -29.35 19.19
C GLY A 198 51.61 -28.18 18.39
N VAL A 199 52.71 -28.38 17.66
CA VAL A 199 53.39 -27.37 16.85
C VAL A 199 53.59 -27.89 15.44
N LEU A 200 53.08 -27.19 14.44
CA LEU A 200 53.34 -27.55 13.04
C LEU A 200 54.83 -27.43 12.71
N THR A 201 55.48 -28.56 12.44
CA THR A 201 56.88 -28.65 12.03
C THR A 201 57.05 -29.35 10.68
N ALA A 202 58.28 -29.42 10.18
CA ALA A 202 58.60 -30.20 8.99
C ALA A 202 58.53 -31.73 9.21
N ALA A 203 58.39 -32.19 10.46
CA ALA A 203 58.20 -33.61 10.76
C ALA A 203 56.77 -34.07 10.46
N ASP A 204 55.82 -33.13 10.50
CA ASP A 204 54.38 -33.37 10.38
C ASP A 204 53.91 -33.38 8.92
N SER A 205 54.69 -32.81 7.99
CA SER A 205 54.37 -32.87 6.57
C SER A 205 55.04 -34.05 5.88
N ASN A 206 54.26 -35.10 5.62
CA ASN A 206 54.67 -36.33 4.96
C ASN A 206 53.93 -36.58 3.62
N ASN A 207 52.97 -35.72 3.25
CA ASN A 207 52.10 -35.83 2.08
C ASN A 207 51.24 -37.12 2.12
N VAL A 208 50.74 -37.46 3.31
CA VAL A 208 49.87 -38.60 3.59
C VAL A 208 48.73 -38.11 4.47
N ASP A 209 47.52 -38.54 4.16
CA ASP A 209 46.37 -38.43 5.06
C ASP A 209 46.57 -39.42 6.23
N ASP A 210 47.09 -38.92 7.36
CA ASP A 210 47.54 -39.74 8.49
C ASP A 210 46.38 -40.15 9.41
N ASP A 211 45.30 -39.37 9.44
CA ASP A 211 44.09 -39.66 10.21
C ASP A 211 43.01 -40.42 9.41
N GLY A 212 43.17 -40.52 8.09
CA GLY A 212 42.29 -41.22 7.17
C GLY A 212 40.98 -40.48 6.92
N ASN A 213 40.94 -39.15 7.14
CA ASN A 213 39.76 -38.32 6.98
C ASN A 213 39.46 -37.97 5.50
N GLY A 214 40.38 -38.32 4.59
CA GLY A 214 40.27 -38.09 3.14
C GLY A 214 41.04 -36.86 2.64
N PHE A 215 41.71 -36.12 3.52
CA PHE A 215 42.40 -34.87 3.25
C PHE A 215 43.88 -35.01 3.62
N ILE A 216 44.78 -34.71 2.69
CA ILE A 216 46.23 -34.94 2.88
C ILE A 216 46.85 -33.73 3.58
N ASP A 217 47.51 -33.93 4.72
CA ASP A 217 48.26 -32.88 5.43
C ASP A 217 47.35 -31.65 5.74
N ASP A 218 46.10 -31.85 6.18
CA ASP A 218 45.11 -30.79 6.43
C ASP A 218 45.31 -30.07 7.79
N PHE A 219 46.50 -29.52 7.99
CA PHE A 219 46.97 -29.04 9.30
C PHE A 219 46.07 -28.03 10.00
N HIS A 220 45.53 -27.06 9.26
CA HIS A 220 44.73 -25.96 9.81
C HIS A 220 43.31 -25.93 9.25
N GLY A 221 42.97 -26.92 8.41
CA GLY A 221 41.84 -26.84 7.51
C GLY A 221 42.12 -27.42 6.13
N TRP A 222 41.13 -27.31 5.26
CA TRP A 222 41.19 -27.80 3.88
C TRP A 222 40.70 -26.76 2.85
N ASP A 223 41.28 -26.78 1.65
CA ASP A 223 40.84 -26.03 0.49
C ASP A 223 40.02 -26.90 -0.47
N PHE A 224 38.73 -26.59 -0.58
CA PHE A 224 37.78 -27.30 -1.43
C PHE A 224 37.68 -26.72 -2.85
N VAL A 225 38.38 -25.62 -3.16
CA VAL A 225 38.24 -24.95 -4.47
C VAL A 225 39.07 -25.67 -5.54
N ASP A 226 38.43 -26.07 -6.64
CA ASP A 226 39.11 -26.70 -7.79
C ASP A 226 38.57 -26.20 -9.14
N GLY A 227 39.29 -26.41 -10.25
CA GLY A 227 38.77 -26.19 -11.61
C GLY A 227 38.17 -24.80 -11.93
N VAL A 228 38.63 -23.72 -11.30
CA VAL A 228 38.20 -22.33 -11.60
C VAL A 228 39.17 -21.69 -12.60
N ASP A 229 38.64 -21.19 -13.72
CA ASP A 229 39.45 -20.58 -14.79
C ASP A 229 39.57 -19.03 -14.68
N ASP A 230 38.61 -18.36 -14.04
CA ASP A 230 38.56 -16.89 -13.91
C ASP A 230 38.93 -16.48 -12.48
N LEU A 231 40.21 -16.15 -12.28
CA LEU A 231 40.81 -15.93 -10.96
C LEU A 231 41.57 -14.60 -10.91
N TRP A 232 41.54 -13.95 -9.75
CA TRP A 232 42.43 -12.83 -9.45
C TRP A 232 43.91 -13.26 -9.55
N PRO A 233 44.84 -12.39 -10.00
CA PRO A 233 46.25 -12.75 -10.08
C PRO A 233 46.83 -13.27 -8.75
N GLY A 234 47.18 -14.56 -8.72
CA GLY A 234 47.78 -15.23 -7.57
C GLY A 234 46.81 -15.97 -6.65
N GLU A 235 45.51 -15.94 -6.96
CA GLU A 235 44.49 -16.80 -6.33
C GLU A 235 44.64 -18.26 -6.79
N ASP A 236 44.40 -19.20 -5.89
CA ASP A 236 44.37 -20.64 -6.19
C ASP A 236 42.93 -21.11 -6.38
N GLY A 237 42.69 -21.83 -7.47
CA GLY A 237 41.43 -22.50 -7.71
C GLY A 237 41.61 -23.68 -8.65
N SER A 238 42.81 -24.24 -8.69
CA SER A 238 43.16 -25.26 -9.68
C SER A 238 42.85 -26.68 -9.20
N THR A 239 43.12 -26.98 -7.94
CA THR A 239 42.95 -28.30 -7.31
C THR A 239 42.71 -28.15 -5.82
N GLU A 240 41.87 -29.01 -5.26
CA GLU A 240 41.74 -29.13 -3.79
C GLU A 240 43.06 -29.58 -3.16
N ASP A 241 43.51 -28.86 -2.12
CA ASP A 241 44.72 -29.17 -1.36
C ASP A 241 44.73 -28.50 0.04
N ASN A 242 45.90 -28.45 0.69
CA ASN A 242 46.08 -27.83 2.02
C ASN A 242 46.46 -26.34 1.97
N ASN A 243 46.37 -25.69 0.81
CA ASN A 243 46.71 -24.28 0.64
C ASN A 243 45.53 -23.37 0.99
N LEU A 244 45.46 -22.96 2.25
CA LEU A 244 44.35 -22.14 2.76
C LEU A 244 44.45 -20.64 2.42
N ALA A 245 45.36 -20.24 1.53
CA ALA A 245 45.65 -18.83 1.29
C ALA A 245 44.40 -18.05 0.84
N ASP A 246 44.15 -16.93 1.53
CA ASP A 246 43.02 -16.05 1.24
C ASP A 246 43.51 -14.83 0.47
N VAL A 247 43.18 -14.75 -0.82
CA VAL A 247 43.46 -13.56 -1.63
C VAL A 247 42.31 -12.55 -1.56
N ASN A 248 41.06 -13.00 -1.45
CA ASN A 248 39.90 -12.14 -1.29
C ASN A 248 39.99 -11.30 0.01
N GLY A 249 40.29 -11.94 1.13
CA GLY A 249 40.45 -11.32 2.45
C GLY A 249 39.24 -11.41 3.37
N HIS A 250 38.08 -11.82 2.86
CA HIS A 250 36.85 -11.94 3.64
C HIS A 250 36.95 -13.01 4.74
N GLY A 251 37.43 -14.20 4.42
CA GLY A 251 37.62 -15.29 5.40
C GLY A 251 38.64 -14.95 6.48
N THR A 252 39.73 -14.27 6.14
CA THR A 252 40.70 -13.73 7.10
C THR A 252 40.04 -12.70 8.03
N HIS A 253 39.15 -11.86 7.50
CA HIS A 253 38.43 -10.86 8.29
C HIS A 253 37.44 -11.50 9.27
N CYS A 254 36.66 -12.49 8.81
CA CYS A 254 35.76 -13.29 9.64
C CYS A 254 36.50 -14.03 10.75
N SER A 255 37.64 -14.66 10.40
CA SER A 255 38.52 -15.37 11.33
C SER A 255 39.03 -14.47 12.46
N GLY A 256 39.48 -13.26 12.12
CA GLY A 256 39.89 -12.26 13.09
C GLY A 256 38.75 -11.85 14.03
N LEU A 257 37.53 -11.62 13.55
CA LEU A 257 36.40 -11.25 14.40
C LEU A 257 36.00 -12.37 15.38
N ALA A 258 36.07 -13.63 14.93
CA ALA A 258 35.72 -14.77 15.74
C ALA A 258 36.73 -15.01 16.88
N ALA A 259 38.02 -15.15 16.57
CA ALA A 259 39.02 -15.62 17.55
C ALA A 259 40.46 -15.12 17.31
N GLY A 260 40.64 -13.92 16.73
CA GLY A 260 41.95 -13.27 16.65
C GLY A 260 42.71 -13.18 17.98
N ALA A 261 44.04 -13.26 17.91
CA ALA A 261 44.91 -13.38 19.07
C ALA A 261 44.81 -12.14 19.98
N THR A 262 44.16 -12.30 21.14
CA THR A 262 43.87 -11.16 22.02
C THR A 262 44.91 -11.02 23.14
N ASN A 263 45.26 -9.76 23.44
CA ASN A 263 46.25 -9.35 24.43
C ASN A 263 47.67 -9.85 24.11
N ASN A 264 48.03 -9.82 22.83
CA ASN A 264 49.36 -10.17 22.32
C ASN A 264 50.22 -8.92 22.02
N GLY A 265 49.62 -7.72 22.08
CA GLY A 265 50.27 -6.44 21.79
C GLY A 265 50.40 -6.13 20.30
N VAL A 266 49.60 -6.79 19.45
CA VAL A 266 49.53 -6.66 18.00
C VAL A 266 48.06 -6.43 17.62
N GLY A 267 47.81 -5.74 16.51
CA GLY A 267 46.50 -5.73 15.86
C GLY A 267 45.27 -5.51 16.75
N ILE A 268 44.36 -6.48 16.68
CA ILE A 268 42.99 -6.45 17.18
C ILE A 268 42.82 -7.33 18.43
N ALA A 269 41.61 -7.31 18.97
CA ALA A 269 41.12 -8.22 20.00
C ALA A 269 39.80 -8.83 19.52
N SER A 270 39.45 -10.00 20.03
CA SER A 270 38.33 -10.78 19.50
C SER A 270 37.56 -11.47 20.61
N ILE A 271 36.24 -11.60 20.43
CA ILE A 271 35.36 -12.12 21.49
C ILE A 271 35.72 -13.55 21.92
N GLY A 272 36.15 -14.39 20.97
CA GLY A 272 36.58 -15.76 21.21
C GLY A 272 37.95 -15.92 21.88
N TRP A 273 38.70 -14.84 22.16
CA TRP A 273 40.03 -14.73 22.81
C TRP A 273 40.93 -16.00 22.81
N GLY A 274 40.58 -17.04 23.58
CA GLY A 274 41.35 -18.28 23.76
C GLY A 274 40.99 -19.44 22.82
N CYS A 275 39.94 -19.34 22.01
CA CYS A 275 39.51 -20.35 21.04
C CYS A 275 40.54 -20.58 19.91
N ARG A 276 40.28 -21.55 19.04
CA ARG A 276 41.08 -21.83 17.84
C ARG A 276 40.25 -21.70 16.56
N ILE A 277 40.90 -21.31 15.47
CA ILE A 277 40.29 -21.14 14.15
C ILE A 277 40.61 -22.36 13.31
N MET A 278 39.58 -23.11 12.92
CA MET A 278 39.64 -24.13 11.88
C MET A 278 39.14 -23.50 10.58
N THR A 279 39.75 -23.80 9.44
CA THR A 279 39.39 -23.16 8.18
C THR A 279 38.85 -24.17 7.17
N ALA A 280 37.71 -23.88 6.56
CA ALA A 280 37.26 -24.58 5.36
C ALA A 280 37.18 -23.54 4.24
N ARG A 281 38.15 -23.57 3.32
CA ARG A 281 38.17 -22.65 2.18
C ARG A 281 37.24 -23.17 1.10
N ILE A 282 36.22 -22.38 0.78
CA ILE A 282 35.15 -22.72 -0.19
C ILE A 282 34.97 -21.67 -1.29
N GLY A 283 35.74 -20.59 -1.23
CA GLY A 283 35.54 -19.40 -2.05
C GLY A 283 36.83 -18.77 -2.56
N TRP A 284 36.71 -17.99 -3.63
CA TRP A 284 37.81 -17.37 -4.37
C TRP A 284 37.42 -15.97 -4.83
N ALA A 285 38.40 -15.14 -5.19
CA ALA A 285 38.18 -13.89 -5.92
C ALA A 285 38.31 -14.10 -7.44
N ASP A 286 37.35 -13.60 -8.21
CA ASP A 286 37.42 -13.59 -9.67
C ASP A 286 38.42 -12.53 -10.20
N SER A 287 38.57 -12.42 -11.52
CA SER A 287 39.48 -11.42 -12.12
C SER A 287 39.07 -9.96 -11.90
N ASN A 288 37.84 -9.69 -11.45
CA ASN A 288 37.36 -8.36 -11.07
C ASN A 288 37.58 -8.06 -9.58
N GLY A 289 37.88 -9.09 -8.78
CA GLY A 289 38.04 -9.01 -7.33
C GLY A 289 36.77 -9.32 -6.55
N ASP A 290 35.71 -9.77 -7.23
CA ASP A 290 34.45 -10.17 -6.59
C ASP A 290 34.61 -11.58 -5.97
N GLY A 291 34.07 -11.77 -4.77
CA GLY A 291 34.15 -13.04 -4.05
C GLY A 291 33.03 -14.00 -4.43
N TYR A 292 33.38 -15.25 -4.73
CA TYR A 292 32.44 -16.32 -5.02
C TYR A 292 32.69 -17.53 -4.13
N GLY A 293 31.71 -18.42 -4.02
CA GLY A 293 31.83 -19.68 -3.31
C GLY A 293 30.87 -20.71 -3.89
N ARG A 294 31.20 -21.99 -3.75
CA ARG A 294 30.37 -23.09 -4.24
C ARG A 294 29.54 -23.70 -3.12
N SER A 295 28.24 -23.85 -3.36
CA SER A 295 27.31 -24.44 -2.39
C SER A 295 27.65 -25.88 -2.01
N THR A 296 28.17 -26.69 -2.94
CA THR A 296 28.64 -28.05 -2.65
C THR A 296 29.84 -28.06 -1.71
N ASP A 297 30.74 -27.09 -1.86
CA ASP A 297 31.94 -26.99 -1.02
C ASP A 297 31.60 -26.40 0.35
N MET A 298 30.63 -25.47 0.42
CA MET A 298 30.05 -25.02 1.69
C MET A 298 29.45 -26.21 2.50
N ALA A 299 28.69 -27.09 1.83
CA ALA A 299 28.14 -28.28 2.47
C ALA A 299 29.25 -29.22 2.99
N ARG A 300 30.29 -29.45 2.18
CA ARG A 300 31.47 -30.22 2.57
C ARG A 300 32.24 -29.57 3.71
N GLY A 301 32.31 -28.24 3.74
CA GLY A 301 32.92 -27.47 4.83
C GLY A 301 32.22 -27.69 6.18
N PHE A 302 30.88 -27.77 6.19
CA PHE A 302 30.16 -28.13 7.42
C PHE A 302 30.42 -29.57 7.86
N ILE A 303 30.44 -30.52 6.92
CA ILE A 303 30.78 -31.93 7.21
C ILE A 303 32.20 -32.02 7.77
N TYR A 304 33.16 -31.36 7.13
CA TYR A 304 34.55 -31.27 7.57
C TYR A 304 34.67 -30.70 8.98
N ALA A 305 33.95 -29.61 9.28
CA ALA A 305 33.92 -29.01 10.61
C ALA A 305 33.44 -30.01 11.68
N ALA A 306 32.40 -30.77 11.37
CA ALA A 306 31.82 -31.75 12.27
C ALA A 306 32.75 -32.95 12.51
N ASP A 307 33.28 -33.52 11.44
CA ASP A 307 34.13 -34.72 11.49
C ASP A 307 35.48 -34.42 12.18
N ASN A 308 35.99 -33.19 12.05
CA ASN A 308 37.19 -32.71 12.73
C ASN A 308 36.92 -32.10 14.12
N GLY A 309 35.69 -32.21 14.63
CA GLY A 309 35.36 -31.89 16.03
C GLY A 309 35.26 -30.40 16.36
N ALA A 310 35.01 -29.53 15.37
CA ALA A 310 34.64 -28.15 15.62
C ALA A 310 33.42 -28.08 16.54
N LYS A 311 33.35 -27.05 17.39
CA LYS A 311 32.19 -26.83 18.27
C LYS A 311 31.25 -25.76 17.75
N VAL A 312 31.72 -24.95 16.82
CA VAL A 312 30.99 -23.86 16.19
C VAL A 312 31.43 -23.80 14.73
N ALA A 313 30.49 -23.65 13.79
CA ALA A 313 30.78 -23.42 12.38
C ALA A 313 30.00 -22.21 11.89
N SER A 314 30.69 -21.27 11.23
CA SER A 314 30.13 -20.03 10.73
C SER A 314 30.30 -19.94 9.22
N LEU A 315 29.18 -19.73 8.51
CA LEU A 315 29.15 -19.42 7.09
C LEU A 315 28.72 -17.96 6.88
N SER A 316 29.48 -17.22 6.09
CA SER A 316 29.22 -15.80 5.77
C SER A 316 28.99 -15.59 4.27
N TYR A 317 28.18 -16.45 3.67
CA TYR A 317 27.78 -16.47 2.27
C TYR A 317 26.27 -16.69 2.14
N GLY A 318 25.71 -16.39 0.96
CA GLY A 318 24.40 -16.92 0.59
C GLY A 318 24.43 -18.45 0.49
N ASN A 319 23.31 -19.12 0.73
CA ASN A 319 23.27 -20.60 0.81
C ASN A 319 22.11 -21.25 0.03
N SER A 320 22.03 -22.58 0.08
CA SER A 320 21.06 -23.37 -0.70
C SER A 320 20.71 -24.68 0.00
N ALA A 321 19.80 -25.47 -0.58
CA ALA A 321 19.36 -26.74 0.00
C ALA A 321 20.50 -27.74 0.27
N VAL A 322 21.51 -27.83 -0.61
CA VAL A 322 22.67 -28.73 -0.36
C VAL A 322 23.53 -28.24 0.81
N VAL A 323 23.62 -26.93 1.03
CA VAL A 323 24.31 -26.35 2.19
C VAL A 323 23.57 -26.70 3.47
N LEU A 324 22.23 -26.65 3.43
CA LEU A 324 21.38 -27.07 4.54
C LEU A 324 21.63 -28.53 4.93
N ASP A 325 21.74 -29.46 3.97
CA ASP A 325 22.02 -30.87 4.25
C ASP A 325 23.38 -31.06 4.97
N GLY A 326 24.43 -30.37 4.50
CA GLY A 326 25.74 -30.42 5.15
C GLY A 326 25.74 -29.80 6.55
N ALA A 327 25.03 -28.68 6.71
CA ALA A 327 24.86 -28.01 8.00
C ALA A 327 24.04 -28.85 8.99
N GLU A 328 23.02 -29.56 8.52
CA GLU A 328 22.22 -30.46 9.35
C GLU A 328 23.08 -31.60 9.89
N TYR A 329 23.93 -32.18 9.04
CA TYR A 329 24.92 -33.17 9.49
C TYR A 329 25.81 -32.60 10.60
N ALA A 330 26.30 -31.37 10.47
CA ALA A 330 27.11 -30.73 11.50
C ALA A 330 26.34 -30.49 12.80
N PHE A 331 25.09 -30.02 12.70
CA PHE A 331 24.22 -29.84 13.86
C PHE A 331 23.96 -31.15 14.61
N LEU A 332 23.67 -32.24 13.89
CA LEU A 332 23.46 -33.57 14.49
C LEU A 332 24.74 -34.14 15.13
N ASN A 333 25.92 -33.63 14.77
CA ASN A 333 27.22 -33.96 15.33
C ASN A 333 27.75 -32.92 16.34
N ASP A 334 26.86 -32.25 17.07
CA ASP A 334 27.18 -31.35 18.20
C ASP A 334 27.95 -30.06 17.82
N VAL A 335 27.78 -29.60 16.58
CA VAL A 335 28.27 -28.29 16.11
C VAL A 335 27.18 -27.22 16.23
N CYS A 336 27.50 -26.05 16.77
CA CYS A 336 26.62 -24.88 16.64
C CYS A 336 26.77 -24.29 15.23
N VAL A 337 25.68 -24.24 14.46
CA VAL A 337 25.68 -23.74 13.08
C VAL A 337 25.22 -22.28 13.04
N LEU A 338 25.99 -21.41 12.39
CA LEU A 338 25.66 -20.01 12.17
C LEU A 338 25.72 -19.67 10.68
N THR A 339 24.82 -18.78 10.26
CA THR A 339 24.83 -18.14 8.95
C THR A 339 24.58 -16.64 9.07
N SER A 340 25.12 -15.85 8.14
CA SER A 340 24.73 -14.44 7.97
C SER A 340 23.28 -14.33 7.49
N ALA A 341 22.54 -13.33 7.97
CA ALA A 341 21.14 -13.12 7.58
C ALA A 341 20.94 -12.60 6.14
N GLY A 342 21.96 -11.98 5.54
CA GLY A 342 21.88 -11.33 4.21
C GLY A 342 22.01 -9.81 4.29
N ASN A 343 22.35 -9.16 3.16
CA ASN A 343 22.75 -7.74 3.11
C ASN A 343 21.91 -6.91 2.10
N ASP A 344 20.67 -7.33 1.86
CA ASP A 344 19.79 -6.79 0.81
C ASP A 344 18.65 -5.91 1.37
N GLU A 345 18.60 -5.69 2.69
CA GLU A 345 17.50 -5.00 3.37
C GLU A 345 16.14 -5.67 3.10
N SER A 346 16.09 -7.01 3.11
CA SER A 346 14.87 -7.77 2.84
C SER A 346 14.50 -8.74 3.97
N ASP A 347 13.27 -9.24 3.90
CA ASP A 347 12.76 -10.39 4.67
C ASP A 347 12.82 -11.73 3.93
N ILE A 348 13.44 -11.72 2.75
CA ILE A 348 13.85 -12.92 2.03
C ILE A 348 14.99 -13.61 2.79
N PHE A 349 14.87 -14.93 2.91
CA PHE A 349 15.85 -15.77 3.58
C PHE A 349 16.32 -16.93 2.69
N ASP A 350 17.56 -17.35 2.92
CA ASP A 350 18.09 -18.57 2.33
C ASP A 350 17.63 -19.83 3.10
N PRO A 351 17.66 -21.04 2.48
CA PRO A 351 17.19 -22.27 3.10
C PRO A 351 17.75 -22.57 4.50
N LEU A 352 19.05 -22.37 4.73
CA LEU A 352 19.69 -22.59 6.03
C LEU A 352 19.27 -21.57 7.10
N SER A 353 18.83 -20.37 6.72
CA SER A 353 18.35 -19.37 7.67
C SER A 353 16.96 -19.73 8.24
N LYS A 354 16.16 -20.51 7.52
CA LYS A 354 14.78 -20.86 7.90
C LYS A 354 14.69 -21.90 9.01
N VAL A 355 15.69 -22.78 9.13
CA VAL A 355 15.63 -23.93 10.04
C VAL A 355 15.87 -23.52 11.49
N PRO A 356 15.09 -24.04 12.46
CA PRO A 356 15.07 -23.51 13.81
C PRO A 356 16.37 -23.70 14.60
N TRP A 357 17.21 -24.66 14.20
CA TRP A 357 18.48 -24.99 14.86
C TRP A 357 19.67 -24.19 14.33
N CYS A 358 19.53 -23.51 13.18
CA CYS A 358 20.56 -22.62 12.66
C CYS A 358 20.43 -21.25 13.33
N ILE A 359 21.57 -20.62 13.61
CA ILE A 359 21.62 -19.25 14.13
C ILE A 359 21.85 -18.31 12.96
N SER A 360 20.76 -17.78 12.40
CA SER A 360 20.83 -16.69 11.42
C SER A 360 21.08 -15.36 12.14
N VAL A 361 22.17 -14.66 11.77
CA VAL A 361 22.67 -13.49 12.49
C VAL A 361 22.45 -12.20 11.68
N GLY A 362 21.58 -11.34 12.19
CA GLY A 362 21.37 -9.99 11.68
C GLY A 362 22.45 -9.01 12.16
N ALA A 363 22.67 -7.94 11.40
CA ALA A 363 23.67 -6.91 11.71
C ALA A 363 23.02 -5.68 12.37
N VAL A 364 23.63 -5.19 13.45
CA VAL A 364 23.30 -3.89 14.05
C VAL A 364 24.48 -2.92 13.99
N ASP A 365 24.14 -1.64 13.97
CA ASP A 365 25.07 -0.53 14.07
C ASP A 365 25.53 -0.30 15.54
N PRO A 366 26.45 0.66 15.81
CA PRO A 366 26.91 0.96 17.17
C PRO A 366 25.84 1.50 18.14
N TYR A 367 24.62 1.76 17.68
CA TYR A 367 23.50 2.28 18.47
C TYR A 367 22.38 1.25 18.66
N ASP A 368 22.63 -0.02 18.33
CA ASP A 368 21.65 -1.12 18.36
C ASP A 368 20.48 -0.94 17.38
N VAL A 369 20.64 -0.09 16.37
CA VAL A 369 19.70 0.01 15.25
C VAL A 369 20.10 -1.05 14.21
N LYS A 370 19.11 -1.72 13.61
CA LYS A 370 19.32 -2.62 12.46
C LYS A 370 20.19 -1.90 11.44
N ALA A 371 21.31 -2.50 11.05
CA ALA A 371 22.13 -1.92 10.00
C ALA A 371 21.28 -1.78 8.73
N TRP A 372 21.47 -0.69 7.98
CA TRP A 372 20.58 -0.36 6.87
C TRP A 372 20.52 -1.49 5.83
N TYR A 373 21.62 -2.19 5.59
CA TYR A 373 21.71 -3.33 4.67
C TYR A 373 21.20 -4.66 5.26
N SER A 374 21.09 -4.82 6.58
CA SER A 374 20.80 -6.14 7.17
C SER A 374 19.40 -6.62 6.78
N ASN A 375 19.31 -7.87 6.33
CA ASN A 375 18.03 -8.58 6.25
C ASN A 375 17.42 -8.77 7.65
N PHE A 376 16.10 -8.96 7.69
CA PHE A 376 15.27 -9.01 8.90
C PHE A 376 14.12 -10.01 8.73
N GLY A 377 13.56 -10.58 9.78
CA GLY A 377 12.40 -11.47 9.67
C GLY A 377 12.29 -12.48 10.81
N ASP A 378 11.30 -13.37 10.74
CA ASP A 378 11.10 -14.41 11.77
C ASP A 378 12.20 -15.50 11.75
N PHE A 379 13.00 -15.54 10.69
CA PHE A 379 14.17 -16.39 10.50
C PHE A 379 15.42 -15.87 11.23
N VAL A 380 15.51 -14.56 11.51
CA VAL A 380 16.62 -14.00 12.28
C VAL A 380 16.56 -14.51 13.72
N THR A 381 17.66 -15.12 14.18
CA THR A 381 17.72 -15.73 15.51
C THR A 381 18.22 -14.76 16.56
N VAL A 382 19.30 -14.03 16.25
CA VAL A 382 19.91 -12.96 17.07
C VAL A 382 20.52 -11.91 16.14
N CYS A 383 20.80 -10.74 16.69
CA CYS A 383 21.66 -9.77 16.04
C CYS A 383 23.04 -9.72 16.70
N ALA A 384 24.04 -9.31 15.94
CA ALA A 384 25.36 -8.96 16.48
C ALA A 384 25.87 -7.67 15.81
N PRO A 385 26.84 -6.98 16.41
CA PRO A 385 27.49 -5.86 15.75
C PRO A 385 28.02 -6.28 14.37
N GLY A 386 27.51 -5.66 13.31
CA GLY A 386 27.93 -5.90 11.92
C GLY A 386 28.60 -4.68 11.29
N GLY A 387 28.61 -3.55 12.00
CA GLY A 387 29.16 -2.27 11.53
C GLY A 387 28.16 -1.46 10.72
N ASP A 388 28.49 -0.19 10.48
CA ASP A 388 27.80 0.68 9.54
C ASP A 388 28.87 1.34 8.64
N HIS A 389 28.51 1.90 7.49
CA HIS A 389 29.45 2.50 6.54
C HIS A 389 30.43 3.51 7.18
N ASN A 390 30.14 4.04 8.38
CA ASN A 390 31.09 4.79 9.17
C ASN A 390 30.82 4.73 10.70
N PRO A 391 31.50 3.89 11.51
CA PRO A 391 32.60 2.98 11.14
C PRO A 391 32.17 1.51 10.96
N GLY A 392 32.83 0.83 10.02
CA GLY A 392 32.81 -0.64 9.93
C GLY A 392 33.59 -1.31 11.06
N LEU A 393 33.55 -2.63 11.12
CA LEU A 393 34.28 -3.46 12.07
C LEU A 393 35.70 -3.71 11.57
N TRP A 394 36.70 -3.25 12.32
CA TRP A 394 38.09 -3.53 12.02
C TRP A 394 38.47 -4.98 12.33
N SER A 395 39.05 -5.68 11.37
CA SER A 395 39.61 -7.02 11.55
C SER A 395 40.83 -7.26 10.66
N THR A 396 41.39 -8.47 10.74
CA THR A 396 42.58 -8.94 9.99
C THR A 396 42.29 -9.16 8.52
N THR A 397 43.24 -8.82 7.63
CA THR A 397 43.16 -9.08 6.18
C THR A 397 44.53 -9.48 5.63
N PRO A 398 44.61 -10.19 4.49
CA PRO A 398 45.86 -10.35 3.76
C PRO A 398 46.36 -9.00 3.24
N ALA A 399 47.67 -8.76 3.27
CA ALA A 399 48.27 -7.54 2.71
C ALA A 399 48.50 -7.72 1.20
N ASN A 400 47.45 -7.46 0.40
CA ASN A 400 47.49 -7.52 -1.06
C ASN A 400 46.73 -6.35 -1.70
N ASP A 401 46.75 -6.27 -3.04
CA ASP A 401 46.17 -5.14 -3.78
C ASP A 401 44.64 -4.98 -3.57
N LEU A 402 43.90 -6.09 -3.38
CA LEU A 402 42.46 -6.07 -3.08
C LEU A 402 42.17 -5.44 -1.71
N ASN A 403 43.07 -5.64 -0.75
CA ASN A 403 42.90 -5.25 0.64
C ASN A 403 43.69 -3.98 1.00
N ASN A 404 43.87 -3.08 0.03
CA ASN A 404 44.63 -1.83 0.16
C ASN A 404 46.07 -2.03 0.68
N ASN A 405 46.64 -3.22 0.47
CA ASN A 405 47.94 -3.65 0.97
C ASN A 405 48.09 -3.45 2.49
N SER A 406 46.99 -3.63 3.24
CA SER A 406 46.90 -3.50 4.69
C SER A 406 46.60 -4.85 5.34
N LEU A 407 47.22 -5.08 6.51
CA LEU A 407 46.95 -6.25 7.36
C LEU A 407 45.64 -6.13 8.16
N TYR A 408 45.05 -4.94 8.19
CA TYR A 408 43.80 -4.69 8.89
C TYR A 408 42.92 -3.72 8.11
N ASN A 409 41.65 -4.04 7.93
CA ASN A 409 40.67 -3.20 7.25
C ASN A 409 39.32 -3.23 7.99
N PRO A 410 38.46 -2.20 7.83
CA PRO A 410 37.12 -2.19 8.38
C PRO A 410 36.08 -2.65 7.35
N TYR A 411 35.35 -3.73 7.63
CA TYR A 411 34.20 -4.20 6.81
C TYR A 411 32.85 -4.00 7.52
N SER A 412 31.76 -3.96 6.74
CA SER A 412 30.39 -3.91 7.26
C SER A 412 29.55 -4.99 6.57
N GLY A 413 28.77 -5.75 7.34
CA GLY A 413 27.94 -6.82 6.80
C GLY A 413 27.39 -7.73 7.89
N THR A 414 26.31 -8.45 7.57
CA THR A 414 25.89 -9.64 8.36
C THR A 414 26.97 -10.71 8.38
N SER A 415 27.83 -10.75 7.35
CA SER A 415 29.07 -11.52 7.29
C SER A 415 30.07 -11.20 8.40
N MET A 416 30.04 -9.99 8.97
CA MET A 416 30.86 -9.62 10.13
C MET A 416 30.13 -9.89 11.46
N ALA A 417 28.80 -9.77 11.46
CA ALA A 417 27.98 -10.06 12.64
C ALA A 417 28.02 -11.56 13.01
N SER A 418 27.91 -12.45 12.02
CA SER A 418 27.94 -13.91 12.19
C SER A 418 29.19 -14.42 12.95
N PRO A 419 30.44 -14.11 12.53
CA PRO A 419 31.63 -14.55 13.25
C PRO A 419 31.78 -13.93 14.64
N VAL A 420 31.24 -12.73 14.91
CA VAL A 420 31.17 -12.17 16.27
C VAL A 420 30.27 -13.03 17.16
N ALA A 421 29.10 -13.46 16.67
CA ALA A 421 28.25 -14.39 17.41
C ALA A 421 28.90 -15.78 17.57
N ALA A 422 29.59 -16.27 16.53
CA ALA A 422 30.32 -17.54 16.56
C ALA A 422 31.44 -17.54 17.63
N GLY A 423 32.20 -16.44 17.72
CA GLY A 423 33.22 -16.26 18.76
C GLY A 423 32.64 -16.27 20.17
N LEU A 424 31.46 -15.65 20.38
CA LEU A 424 30.76 -15.74 21.66
C LEU A 424 30.29 -17.16 21.98
N LEU A 425 29.80 -17.92 21.00
CA LEU A 425 29.49 -19.34 21.22
C LEU A 425 30.72 -20.15 21.58
N GLY A 426 31.87 -19.89 20.95
CA GLY A 426 33.14 -20.50 21.34
C GLY A 426 33.47 -20.22 22.80
N LEU A 427 33.23 -18.99 23.26
CA LEU A 427 33.42 -18.59 24.65
C LEU A 427 32.47 -19.31 25.63
N ILE A 428 31.19 -19.45 25.26
CA ILE A 428 30.18 -20.22 26.02
C ILE A 428 30.61 -21.70 26.10
N ARG A 429 30.96 -22.31 24.97
CA ARG A 429 31.40 -23.71 24.87
C ARG A 429 32.71 -23.96 25.63
N SER A 430 33.57 -22.96 25.75
CA SER A 430 34.79 -23.02 26.56
C SER A 430 34.48 -23.03 28.07
N GLN A 431 33.51 -22.24 28.52
CA GLN A 431 33.08 -22.22 29.92
C GLN A 431 32.31 -23.49 30.30
N HIS A 432 31.55 -24.02 29.34
CA HIS A 432 30.66 -25.17 29.49
C HIS A 432 30.97 -26.25 28.44
N PRO A 433 32.12 -26.93 28.53
CA PRO A 433 32.51 -27.97 27.57
C PRO A 433 31.56 -29.17 27.59
N GLU A 434 30.82 -29.37 28.68
CA GLU A 434 29.83 -30.43 28.84
C GLU A 434 28.48 -30.16 28.16
N TRP A 435 28.23 -28.92 27.71
CA TRP A 435 26.97 -28.58 27.07
C TRP A 435 26.88 -29.15 25.66
N THR A 436 25.67 -29.41 25.19
CA THR A 436 25.44 -29.68 23.76
C THR A 436 25.39 -28.37 22.98
N ASN A 437 25.50 -28.45 21.65
CA ASN A 437 25.22 -27.32 20.76
C ASN A 437 23.87 -26.63 21.05
N VAL A 438 22.80 -27.40 21.29
CA VAL A 438 21.46 -26.86 21.63
C VAL A 438 21.45 -26.11 22.96
N GLN A 439 22.16 -26.58 23.98
CA GLN A 439 22.26 -25.86 25.26
C GLN A 439 23.02 -24.54 25.11
N ALA A 440 24.10 -24.53 24.33
CA ALA A 440 24.83 -23.30 24.02
C ALA A 440 24.00 -22.32 23.17
N TYR A 441 23.24 -22.83 22.19
CA TYR A 441 22.25 -22.07 21.42
C TYR A 441 21.25 -21.38 22.34
N PHE A 442 20.61 -22.10 23.27
CA PHE A 442 19.66 -21.50 24.20
C PHE A 442 20.29 -20.45 25.12
N GLN A 443 21.54 -20.65 25.53
CA GLN A 443 22.24 -19.67 26.33
C GLN A 443 22.49 -18.39 25.53
N LEU A 444 22.91 -18.49 24.26
CA LEU A 444 23.15 -17.33 23.39
C LEU A 444 21.88 -16.49 23.23
N ILE A 445 20.78 -17.12 22.80
CA ILE A 445 19.52 -16.42 22.51
C ILE A 445 18.85 -15.92 23.80
N GLY A 446 18.88 -16.70 24.88
CA GLY A 446 18.19 -16.38 26.13
C GLY A 446 18.85 -15.25 26.92
N THR A 447 20.08 -14.89 26.54
CA THR A 447 20.86 -13.81 27.17
C THR A 447 21.11 -12.60 26.26
N ALA A 448 20.61 -12.62 25.03
CA ALA A 448 20.60 -11.46 24.15
C ALA A 448 19.83 -10.29 24.79
N ASP A 449 20.24 -9.07 24.45
CA ASP A 449 19.53 -7.84 24.81
C ASP A 449 18.45 -7.58 23.76
N ASN A 450 17.19 -7.48 24.18
CA ASN A 450 16.10 -7.08 23.30
C ASN A 450 16.31 -5.62 22.87
N ILE A 451 16.24 -5.38 21.55
CA ILE A 451 16.48 -4.08 20.89
C ILE A 451 15.25 -3.60 20.10
N ASP A 452 14.06 -4.16 20.37
CA ASP A 452 12.81 -3.80 19.66
C ASP A 452 12.45 -2.32 19.90
N ALA A 453 12.81 -1.76 21.06
CA ALA A 453 12.52 -0.38 21.39
C ALA A 453 13.33 0.61 20.53
N GLU A 454 14.51 0.20 20.09
CA GLU A 454 15.39 0.92 19.19
C GLU A 454 14.99 0.72 17.71
N ASN A 455 14.20 -0.31 17.41
CA ASN A 455 13.79 -0.73 16.07
C ASN A 455 12.26 -0.92 15.96
N PRO A 456 11.45 0.15 16.12
CA PRO A 456 10.00 0.06 16.21
C PRO A 456 9.31 -0.50 14.95
N ASP A 457 9.97 -0.39 13.79
CA ASP A 457 9.43 -0.89 12.52
C ASP A 457 9.70 -2.39 12.32
N TYR A 458 10.56 -3.02 13.15
CA TYR A 458 11.01 -4.41 13.02
C TYR A 458 10.75 -5.24 14.27
N ILE A 459 9.75 -4.88 15.08
CA ILE A 459 9.44 -5.56 16.34
C ILE A 459 9.19 -7.05 16.06
N GLY A 460 9.96 -7.92 16.71
CA GLY A 460 9.86 -9.38 16.55
C GLY A 460 10.51 -9.94 15.27
N GLN A 461 11.15 -9.10 14.45
CA GLN A 461 11.85 -9.48 13.21
C GLN A 461 13.39 -9.44 13.34
N LEU A 462 13.91 -9.14 14.54
CA LEU A 462 15.35 -9.08 14.84
C LEU A 462 15.76 -10.16 15.86
N GLY A 463 15.05 -11.29 15.84
CA GLY A 463 15.29 -12.42 16.73
C GLY A 463 15.17 -12.07 18.21
N ALA A 464 16.05 -12.62 19.04
CA ALA A 464 16.13 -12.27 20.46
C ALA A 464 16.81 -10.90 20.73
N GLY A 465 17.26 -10.22 19.68
CA GLY A 465 18.02 -8.96 19.74
C GLY A 465 19.54 -9.17 19.77
N ARG A 466 20.29 -8.16 20.21
CA ARG A 466 21.76 -8.18 20.14
C ARG A 466 22.38 -9.13 21.17
N VAL A 467 23.30 -9.98 20.74
CA VAL A 467 24.10 -10.85 21.63
C VAL A 467 24.82 -10.06 22.75
N ASN A 468 24.91 -10.66 23.94
CA ASN A 468 25.56 -10.06 25.12
C ASN A 468 26.47 -11.08 25.82
N ALA A 469 27.77 -10.82 25.78
CA ALA A 469 28.79 -11.73 26.29
C ALA A 469 28.72 -11.92 27.81
N LEU A 470 28.56 -10.85 28.57
CA LEU A 470 28.56 -10.94 30.04
C LEU A 470 27.34 -11.70 30.56
N ARG A 471 26.17 -11.47 29.96
CA ARG A 471 24.95 -12.17 30.31
C ARG A 471 25.06 -13.64 29.94
N ALA A 472 25.56 -13.95 28.74
CA ALA A 472 25.80 -15.32 28.28
C ALA A 472 26.70 -16.14 29.23
N LEU A 473 27.70 -15.54 29.88
CA LEU A 473 28.59 -16.27 30.79
C LEU A 473 28.16 -16.28 32.27
N THR A 474 27.18 -15.47 32.66
CA THR A 474 26.87 -15.24 34.09
C THR A 474 25.42 -15.37 34.50
N GLU A 475 24.49 -15.42 33.54
CA GLU A 475 23.08 -15.71 33.76
C GLU A 475 22.80 -17.19 33.51
N SER A 476 21.73 -17.71 34.10
CA SER A 476 21.25 -19.07 33.82
C SER A 476 19.95 -18.97 33.03
N VAL A 477 19.94 -19.51 31.81
CA VAL A 477 18.73 -19.60 30.99
C VAL A 477 17.95 -20.85 31.37
N THR A 478 16.64 -20.72 31.56
CA THR A 478 15.72 -21.86 31.61
C THR A 478 14.89 -21.81 30.34
N PRO A 479 15.27 -22.59 29.30
CA PRO A 479 14.57 -22.54 28.03
C PRO A 479 13.14 -23.06 28.21
N LYS A 480 12.18 -22.37 27.59
CA LYS A 480 10.77 -22.76 27.56
C LYS A 480 10.39 -23.10 26.13
N PRO A 481 9.39 -23.98 25.91
CA PRO A 481 8.87 -24.21 24.57
C PRO A 481 8.46 -22.90 23.90
N LYS A 482 8.73 -22.81 22.60
CA LYS A 482 8.28 -21.71 21.74
C LYS A 482 7.55 -22.36 20.57
N LEU A 483 6.24 -22.49 20.73
CA LEU A 483 5.39 -23.28 19.86
C LEU A 483 4.86 -22.45 18.68
N LYS A 484 4.85 -23.06 17.50
CA LYS A 484 4.17 -22.56 16.29
C LYS A 484 3.31 -23.70 15.74
N ILE A 485 2.08 -23.41 15.32
CA ILE A 485 1.28 -24.37 14.54
C ILE A 485 1.64 -24.14 13.08
N ASN A 486 2.23 -25.15 12.44
CA ASN A 486 2.64 -25.07 11.04
C ASN A 486 1.42 -25.16 10.13
N TYR A 487 0.58 -26.16 10.36
CA TYR A 487 -0.72 -26.31 9.71
C TYR A 487 -1.63 -27.19 10.56
N VAL A 488 -2.90 -27.19 10.17
CA VAL A 488 -3.96 -27.98 10.81
C VAL A 488 -4.54 -28.92 9.76
N GLU A 489 -4.54 -30.22 10.08
CA GLU A 489 -5.22 -31.23 9.29
C GLU A 489 -6.59 -31.50 9.93
N PHE A 490 -7.64 -31.52 9.10
CA PHE A 490 -8.98 -31.93 9.51
C PHE A 490 -9.28 -33.34 9.00
N SER A 491 -9.95 -34.13 9.83
CA SER A 491 -10.54 -35.40 9.39
C SER A 491 -11.91 -35.62 10.05
N ASP A 492 -12.81 -36.27 9.33
CA ASP A 492 -14.21 -36.48 9.70
C ASP A 492 -14.53 -38.00 9.78
N PRO A 493 -13.84 -38.80 10.62
CA PRO A 493 -14.01 -40.26 10.61
C PRO A 493 -15.42 -40.73 10.99
N ALA A 494 -16.24 -39.86 11.58
CA ALA A 494 -17.65 -40.11 11.89
C ALA A 494 -18.62 -39.45 10.89
N GLY A 495 -18.11 -38.70 9.91
CA GLY A 495 -18.84 -38.05 8.83
C GLY A 495 -18.82 -38.88 7.53
N ASN A 496 -18.60 -38.21 6.41
CA ASN A 496 -18.56 -38.83 5.09
C ASN A 496 -17.16 -39.34 4.67
N GLY A 497 -16.13 -39.02 5.46
CA GLY A 497 -14.75 -39.47 5.31
C GLY A 497 -13.95 -38.76 4.22
N ASN A 498 -14.41 -37.60 3.73
CA ASN A 498 -13.72 -36.84 2.69
C ASN A 498 -12.65 -35.88 3.25
N GLY A 499 -12.60 -35.67 4.58
CA GLY A 499 -11.69 -34.74 5.24
C GLY A 499 -12.01 -33.25 5.02
N LEU A 500 -13.15 -32.94 4.41
CA LEU A 500 -13.76 -31.61 4.41
C LEU A 500 -14.76 -31.54 5.56
N ILE A 501 -15.08 -30.33 6.00
CA ILE A 501 -15.96 -30.14 7.15
C ILE A 501 -17.36 -29.83 6.65
N ASP A 502 -18.31 -30.73 6.86
CA ASP A 502 -19.73 -30.48 6.60
C ASP A 502 -20.53 -30.26 7.91
N PRO A 503 -21.66 -29.53 7.86
CA PRO A 503 -22.54 -29.38 9.02
C PRO A 503 -23.03 -30.73 9.56
N GLY A 504 -23.09 -30.84 10.89
CA GLY A 504 -23.55 -32.03 11.59
C GLY A 504 -22.46 -33.08 11.85
N GLU A 505 -21.24 -32.86 11.39
CA GLU A 505 -20.12 -33.81 11.56
C GLU A 505 -19.31 -33.57 12.84
N ASP A 506 -18.74 -34.65 13.36
CA ASP A 506 -17.67 -34.59 14.36
C ASP A 506 -16.31 -34.55 13.63
N ILE A 507 -15.53 -33.50 13.91
CA ILE A 507 -14.26 -33.23 13.23
C ILE A 507 -13.10 -33.40 14.21
N ASN A 508 -12.11 -34.18 13.77
CA ASN A 508 -10.80 -34.26 14.37
C ASN A 508 -9.93 -33.11 13.85
N ILE A 509 -9.32 -32.38 14.76
CA ILE A 509 -8.33 -31.34 14.52
C ILE A 509 -6.96 -31.89 14.90
N ILE A 510 -6.15 -32.12 13.89
CA ILE A 510 -4.78 -32.62 13.99
C ILE A 510 -3.83 -31.44 13.80
N LEU A 511 -2.96 -31.23 14.77
CA LEU A 511 -2.02 -30.12 14.85
C LEU A 511 -0.64 -30.62 14.47
N HIS A 512 0.01 -29.92 13.54
CA HIS A 512 1.43 -30.07 13.26
C HIS A 512 2.18 -28.92 13.92
N ILE A 513 2.95 -29.23 14.97
CA ILE A 513 3.52 -28.25 15.89
C ILE A 513 5.04 -28.16 15.69
N GLU A 514 5.55 -26.97 15.43
CA GLU A 514 6.99 -26.68 15.53
C GLU A 514 7.31 -26.19 16.94
N ASN A 515 8.42 -26.66 17.52
CA ASN A 515 8.92 -26.16 18.80
C ASN A 515 10.37 -25.70 18.66
N ARG A 516 10.56 -24.39 18.52
CA ARG A 516 11.89 -23.80 18.29
C ARG A 516 12.80 -23.82 19.52
N TRP A 517 12.32 -24.28 20.68
CA TRP A 517 13.06 -24.23 21.95
C TRP A 517 13.00 -25.58 22.67
N ALA A 518 13.18 -25.60 23.99
CA ALA A 518 13.17 -26.84 24.76
C ALA A 518 11.82 -27.57 24.69
N GLY A 519 11.88 -28.90 24.74
CA GLY A 519 10.70 -29.75 24.79
C GLY A 519 9.89 -29.52 26.07
N ALA A 520 8.63 -29.95 26.02
CA ALA A 520 7.73 -29.97 27.16
C ALA A 520 7.04 -31.32 27.29
N SER A 521 6.88 -31.75 28.54
CA SER A 521 6.05 -32.90 28.90
C SER A 521 4.74 -32.46 29.53
N GLN A 522 3.80 -33.40 29.65
CA GLN A 522 2.46 -33.18 30.18
C GLN A 522 1.70 -32.07 29.47
N VAL A 523 1.95 -31.88 28.17
CA VAL A 523 1.24 -30.89 27.36
C VAL A 523 -0.17 -31.36 27.10
N THR A 524 -1.12 -30.45 27.31
CA THR A 524 -2.53 -30.62 26.97
C THR A 524 -2.94 -29.61 25.91
N ALA A 525 -3.82 -30.03 25.01
CA ALA A 525 -4.45 -29.16 24.04
C ALA A 525 -5.95 -29.06 24.33
N LYS A 526 -6.56 -27.91 24.06
CA LYS A 526 -8.01 -27.75 24.06
C LYS A 526 -8.44 -26.71 23.02
N VAL A 527 -9.65 -26.85 22.52
CA VAL A 527 -10.30 -25.83 21.70
C VAL A 527 -11.07 -24.88 22.61
N ILE A 528 -11.22 -23.62 22.22
CA ILE A 528 -12.11 -22.62 22.80
C ILE A 528 -12.84 -21.96 21.63
N SER A 529 -14.17 -21.86 21.71
CA SER A 529 -14.99 -21.13 20.75
C SER A 529 -16.16 -20.49 21.49
N ASP A 530 -16.50 -19.27 21.09
CA ASP A 530 -17.70 -18.57 21.54
C ASP A 530 -18.86 -18.74 20.53
N ASP A 531 -18.62 -19.39 19.38
CA ASP A 531 -19.64 -19.64 18.35
C ASP A 531 -20.54 -20.82 18.79
N PRO A 532 -21.86 -20.63 18.95
CA PRO A 532 -22.78 -21.69 19.37
C PRO A 532 -22.86 -22.85 18.37
N ALA A 533 -22.36 -22.66 17.14
CA ALA A 533 -22.23 -23.70 16.13
C ALA A 533 -21.19 -24.78 16.47
N ILE A 534 -20.22 -24.46 17.34
CA ILE A 534 -19.15 -25.38 17.72
C ILE A 534 -19.45 -25.90 19.12
N SER A 535 -19.63 -27.22 19.24
CA SER A 535 -19.82 -27.89 20.53
C SER A 535 -18.77 -28.98 20.75
N ASN A 536 -18.81 -29.66 21.91
CA ASN A 536 -17.77 -30.57 22.40
C ASN A 536 -16.39 -29.93 22.70
N VAL A 537 -16.35 -28.61 22.90
CA VAL A 537 -15.17 -27.76 23.16
C VAL A 537 -14.45 -28.02 24.51
N ILE A 538 -14.94 -28.95 25.35
CA ILE A 538 -14.64 -28.95 26.81
C ILE A 538 -13.59 -29.99 27.23
N GLN A 539 -13.18 -30.93 26.37
CA GLN A 539 -12.23 -31.97 26.75
C GLN A 539 -10.80 -31.60 26.33
N SER A 540 -9.94 -31.34 27.31
CA SER A 540 -8.51 -31.25 27.05
C SER A 540 -7.98 -32.62 26.64
N VAL A 541 -7.30 -32.68 25.50
CA VAL A 541 -6.57 -33.88 25.06
C VAL A 541 -5.14 -33.79 25.56
N VAL A 542 -4.59 -34.94 25.93
CA VAL A 542 -3.19 -35.05 26.33
C VAL A 542 -2.37 -35.31 25.08
N ILE A 543 -1.49 -34.37 24.72
CA ILE A 543 -0.40 -34.57 23.75
C ILE A 543 0.78 -35.25 24.44
N ASP A 544 0.90 -35.06 25.76
CA ASP A 544 1.99 -35.52 26.63
C ASP A 544 3.33 -34.86 26.30
N THR A 545 4.04 -35.34 25.29
CA THR A 545 5.39 -34.83 24.96
C THR A 545 5.36 -34.02 23.67
N ILE A 546 5.80 -32.76 23.74
CA ILE A 546 6.22 -31.97 22.59
C ILE A 546 7.74 -31.93 22.64
N PHE A 547 8.38 -32.58 21.69
CA PHE A 547 9.82 -32.60 21.50
C PHE A 547 10.35 -31.19 21.19
N GLY A 548 11.57 -30.91 21.64
CA GLY A 548 12.23 -29.63 21.38
C GLY A 548 13.41 -29.79 20.45
N MET A 549 14.14 -28.70 20.22
CA MET A 549 15.31 -28.69 19.33
C MET A 549 16.36 -29.77 19.63
N GLN A 550 16.52 -30.17 20.89
CA GLN A 550 17.44 -31.24 21.29
C GLN A 550 17.02 -32.66 20.90
N ASP A 551 15.78 -32.83 20.45
CA ASP A 551 15.25 -34.11 19.97
C ASP A 551 15.14 -34.13 18.43
N TYR A 552 15.70 -33.13 17.75
CA TYR A 552 15.63 -33.01 16.29
C TYR A 552 16.37 -34.16 15.57
N PRO A 553 15.82 -34.68 14.44
CA PRO A 553 14.54 -34.34 13.84
C PRO A 553 13.36 -34.94 14.63
N TYR A 554 12.29 -34.16 14.75
CA TYR A 554 11.06 -34.56 15.45
C TYR A 554 9.81 -34.23 14.62
N ASP A 555 8.71 -34.93 14.90
CA ASP A 555 7.39 -34.64 14.37
C ASP A 555 6.40 -34.53 15.54
N ASN A 556 6.06 -33.29 15.91
CA ASN A 556 5.09 -33.06 17.00
C ASN A 556 3.69 -32.97 16.41
N ILE A 557 3.02 -34.12 16.40
CA ILE A 557 1.67 -34.29 15.88
C ILE A 557 0.78 -34.92 16.95
N ASN A 558 -0.47 -34.47 17.07
CA ASN A 558 -1.46 -35.08 17.98
C ASN A 558 -2.37 -36.11 17.29
N ARG A 559 -1.95 -36.72 16.18
CA ARG A 559 -2.79 -37.61 15.36
C ARG A 559 -3.33 -38.82 16.12
N ASP A 560 -2.57 -39.34 17.09
CA ASP A 560 -3.01 -40.45 17.94
C ASP A 560 -4.09 -40.06 18.96
N ASN A 561 -4.23 -38.77 19.27
CA ASN A 561 -5.21 -38.22 20.21
C ASN A 561 -5.68 -36.82 19.75
N PRO A 562 -6.44 -36.75 18.64
CA PRO A 562 -6.82 -35.49 18.01
C PRO A 562 -7.79 -34.71 18.91
N LEU A 563 -7.80 -33.39 18.74
CA LEU A 563 -8.87 -32.55 19.30
C LEU A 563 -10.16 -32.84 18.55
N VAL A 564 -11.28 -33.01 19.24
CA VAL A 564 -12.57 -33.31 18.58
C VAL A 564 -13.56 -32.18 18.85
N ILE A 565 -14.19 -31.67 17.80
CA ILE A 565 -15.30 -30.72 17.87
C ILE A 565 -16.51 -31.27 17.13
N HIS A 566 -17.70 -30.82 17.54
CA HIS A 566 -18.93 -31.08 16.78
C HIS A 566 -19.39 -29.80 16.09
N VAL A 567 -19.63 -29.89 14.79
CA VAL A 567 -20.13 -28.79 13.96
C VAL A 567 -21.65 -28.88 13.86
N GLY A 568 -22.36 -27.82 14.21
CA GLY A 568 -23.83 -27.79 14.19
C GLY A 568 -24.43 -28.09 12.81
N GLU A 569 -25.64 -28.66 12.80
CA GLU A 569 -26.30 -29.20 11.59
C GLU A 569 -26.74 -28.13 10.57
N ASN A 570 -26.93 -26.88 10.99
CA ASN A 570 -27.59 -25.84 10.19
C ASN A 570 -26.74 -24.57 10.11
N LEU A 571 -25.66 -24.64 9.35
CA LEU A 571 -24.71 -23.54 9.20
C LEU A 571 -24.58 -23.16 7.73
N PRO A 572 -24.58 -21.86 7.39
CA PRO A 572 -24.19 -21.45 6.06
C PRO A 572 -22.69 -21.72 5.87
N PRO A 573 -22.18 -21.77 4.63
CA PRO A 573 -20.75 -21.85 4.41
C PRO A 573 -20.05 -20.66 5.07
N LYS A 574 -19.10 -20.96 5.96
CA LYS A 574 -18.28 -19.96 6.66
C LYS A 574 -17.04 -20.58 7.28
N ASN A 575 -16.04 -19.76 7.48
CA ASN A 575 -14.91 -20.06 8.34
C ASN A 575 -15.25 -19.64 9.77
N ILE A 576 -15.27 -20.59 10.72
CA ILE A 576 -15.58 -20.34 12.13
C ILE A 576 -14.28 -20.22 12.92
N PRO A 577 -13.95 -19.05 13.49
CA PRO A 577 -12.74 -18.91 14.30
C PRO A 577 -12.86 -19.68 15.61
N VAL A 578 -11.83 -20.47 15.91
CA VAL A 578 -11.62 -21.13 17.20
C VAL A 578 -10.22 -20.84 17.72
N MET A 579 -10.05 -20.89 19.04
CA MET A 579 -8.75 -20.75 19.68
C MET A 579 -8.27 -22.11 20.19
N ILE A 580 -7.07 -22.51 19.81
CA ILE A 580 -6.41 -23.71 20.31
C ILE A 580 -5.43 -23.30 21.41
N VAL A 581 -5.62 -23.85 22.60
CA VAL A 581 -4.72 -23.60 23.75
C VAL A 581 -3.85 -24.81 23.96
N LEU A 582 -2.53 -24.64 23.81
CA LEU A 582 -1.50 -25.61 24.19
C LEU A 582 -0.92 -25.18 25.53
N GLN A 583 -1.00 -26.03 26.55
CA GLN A 583 -0.60 -25.66 27.91
C GLN A 583 -0.05 -26.84 28.73
N ASN A 584 0.81 -26.50 29.69
CA ASN A 584 1.17 -27.34 30.82
C ASN A 584 1.31 -26.47 32.08
N THR A 585 1.99 -26.95 33.14
CA THR A 585 2.18 -26.15 34.36
C THR A 585 3.12 -24.94 34.20
N ALA A 586 3.88 -24.86 33.10
CA ALA A 586 4.93 -23.86 32.88
C ALA A 586 4.59 -22.82 31.79
N PHE A 587 3.71 -23.14 30.84
CA PHE A 587 3.29 -22.25 29.76
C PHE A 587 1.83 -22.48 29.34
N SER A 588 1.27 -21.52 28.61
CA SER A 588 -0.06 -21.57 28.01
C SER A 588 -0.09 -20.67 26.77
N ASP A 589 0.07 -21.27 25.59
CA ASP A 589 0.06 -20.59 24.30
C ASP A 589 -1.30 -20.77 23.63
N THR A 590 -1.76 -19.75 22.91
CA THR A 590 -3.08 -19.74 22.27
C THR A 590 -2.95 -19.36 20.81
N PHE A 591 -3.50 -20.18 19.93
CA PHE A 591 -3.42 -20.06 18.48
C PHE A 591 -4.81 -19.92 17.89
N LYS A 592 -5.01 -19.01 16.94
CA LYS A 592 -6.27 -18.90 16.19
C LYS A 592 -6.24 -19.92 15.05
N VAL A 593 -7.32 -20.69 14.90
CA VAL A 593 -7.55 -21.61 13.78
C VAL A 593 -8.96 -21.37 13.29
N ASP A 594 -9.13 -21.25 11.98
CA ASP A 594 -10.44 -21.11 11.36
C ASP A 594 -10.95 -22.50 10.90
N ILE A 595 -12.19 -22.84 11.24
CA ILE A 595 -12.86 -24.11 10.88
C ILE A 595 -13.73 -23.86 9.64
N PRO A 596 -13.32 -24.28 8.43
CA PRO A 596 -14.04 -23.97 7.20
C PRO A 596 -15.24 -24.91 6.98
N VAL A 597 -16.44 -24.54 7.43
CA VAL A 597 -17.64 -25.37 7.28
C VAL A 597 -18.22 -25.22 5.87
N HIS A 598 -18.56 -26.33 5.23
CA HIS A 598 -18.83 -26.46 3.80
C HIS A 598 -17.62 -26.10 2.93
N THR A 599 -16.43 -26.58 3.26
CA THR A 599 -15.22 -26.19 2.52
C THR A 599 -15.34 -26.48 1.03
N GLU A 600 -15.13 -25.47 0.19
CA GLU A 600 -15.20 -25.60 -1.28
C GLU A 600 -13.89 -25.19 -1.95
N VAL A 601 -13.21 -24.20 -1.37
CA VAL A 601 -12.01 -23.61 -1.95
C VAL A 601 -10.79 -24.03 -1.15
N LEU A 602 -9.77 -24.54 -1.83
CA LEU A 602 -8.40 -24.48 -1.33
C LEU A 602 -7.75 -23.22 -1.91
N PHE A 603 -7.37 -22.28 -1.03
CA PHE A 603 -6.52 -21.16 -1.41
C PHE A 603 -5.06 -21.55 -1.15
N VAL A 604 -4.28 -21.62 -2.21
CA VAL A 604 -2.83 -21.82 -2.17
C VAL A 604 -2.16 -20.47 -2.35
N GLU A 605 -1.49 -20.02 -1.30
CA GLU A 605 -0.67 -18.81 -1.32
C GLU A 605 0.77 -19.22 -1.59
N ASP A 606 1.21 -19.03 -2.84
CA ASP A 606 2.51 -19.38 -3.38
C ASP A 606 3.28 -18.09 -3.63
N VAL A 607 3.75 -17.46 -2.54
CA VAL A 607 4.44 -16.18 -2.55
C VAL A 607 5.49 -16.14 -1.45
N ASP A 608 6.61 -15.47 -1.70
CA ASP A 608 7.72 -15.41 -0.76
C ASP A 608 7.54 -14.29 0.30
N ASP A 609 7.02 -13.09 -0.05
CA ASP A 609 7.08 -11.92 0.87
C ASP A 609 5.89 -10.93 0.83
N MET A 610 4.70 -11.31 0.35
CA MET A 610 3.53 -10.41 0.34
C MET A 610 2.26 -11.09 0.85
N ASP A 611 1.53 -10.46 1.77
CA ASP A 611 0.18 -10.88 2.17
C ASP A 611 -0.81 -10.56 1.04
N ILE A 612 -0.89 -11.46 0.06
CA ILE A 612 -1.91 -11.41 -0.98
C ILE A 612 -3.20 -12.06 -0.49
N GLY A 613 -3.11 -13.04 0.42
CA GLY A 613 -4.24 -13.79 0.95
C GLY A 613 -5.36 -12.90 1.49
N SER A 614 -5.02 -11.80 2.18
CA SER A 614 -6.00 -10.84 2.72
C SER A 614 -7.01 -10.32 1.68
N TYR A 615 -6.60 -10.14 0.42
CA TYR A 615 -7.48 -9.66 -0.66
C TYR A 615 -8.50 -10.72 -1.09
N TYR A 616 -8.12 -11.99 -1.06
CA TYR A 616 -8.98 -13.14 -1.38
C TYR A 616 -9.91 -13.48 -0.21
N PHE A 617 -9.38 -13.51 1.02
CA PHE A 617 -10.13 -13.81 2.24
C PHE A 617 -11.30 -12.84 2.44
N ASP A 618 -11.08 -11.53 2.24
CA ASP A 618 -12.15 -10.52 2.31
C ASP A 618 -13.29 -10.81 1.32
N ALA A 619 -12.96 -11.26 0.11
CA ALA A 619 -13.96 -11.63 -0.89
C ALA A 619 -14.69 -12.92 -0.52
N PHE A 620 -13.96 -13.96 -0.10
CA PHE A 620 -14.55 -15.23 0.34
C PHE A 620 -15.52 -15.03 1.50
N GLU A 621 -15.11 -14.29 2.55
CA GLU A 621 -15.95 -14.02 3.72
C GLU A 621 -17.23 -13.25 3.36
N LYS A 622 -17.11 -12.21 2.52
CA LYS A 622 -18.28 -11.41 2.10
C LYS A 622 -19.27 -12.22 1.27
N LEU A 623 -18.75 -13.09 0.43
CA LEU A 623 -19.49 -14.01 -0.43
C LEU A 623 -19.93 -15.29 0.28
N GLY A 624 -19.58 -15.50 1.56
CA GLY A 624 -19.91 -16.73 2.27
C GLY A 624 -19.36 -17.97 1.56
N ILE A 625 -18.08 -17.92 1.16
CA ILE A 625 -17.33 -19.05 0.61
C ILE A 625 -16.45 -19.57 1.73
N ALA A 626 -16.59 -20.85 2.08
CA ALA A 626 -15.69 -21.48 3.03
C ALA A 626 -14.44 -21.98 2.32
N TYR A 627 -13.28 -21.68 2.91
CA TYR A 627 -11.99 -21.95 2.28
C TYR A 627 -10.96 -22.48 3.28
N MET A 628 -10.09 -23.36 2.80
CA MET A 628 -8.87 -23.73 3.49
C MET A 628 -7.71 -22.92 2.94
N HIS A 629 -6.85 -22.40 3.80
CA HIS A 629 -5.63 -21.71 3.40
C HIS A 629 -4.43 -22.64 3.54
N TYR A 630 -3.68 -22.81 2.45
CA TYR A 630 -2.38 -23.47 2.42
C TYR A 630 -1.32 -22.46 2.02
N TYR A 631 -0.48 -22.08 2.98
CA TYR A 631 0.70 -21.26 2.72
C TYR A 631 1.82 -22.17 2.21
N ARG A 632 2.18 -22.03 0.93
CA ARG A 632 3.07 -22.96 0.25
C ARG A 632 4.50 -22.78 0.72
N THR A 633 4.95 -23.69 1.57
CA THR A 633 6.35 -23.79 2.03
C THR A 633 7.03 -25.09 1.59
N ALA A 634 6.27 -25.96 0.94
CA ALA A 634 6.65 -27.23 0.33
C ALA A 634 5.56 -27.60 -0.70
N PRO A 635 5.87 -28.49 -1.67
CA PRO A 635 4.92 -28.93 -2.68
C PRO A 635 3.59 -29.40 -2.09
N VAL A 636 2.47 -29.00 -2.71
CA VAL A 636 1.13 -29.40 -2.26
C VAL A 636 0.91 -30.87 -2.55
N ASP A 637 0.46 -31.65 -1.56
CA ASP A 637 0.17 -33.07 -1.77
C ASP A 637 -1.06 -33.25 -2.69
N SER A 638 -0.94 -34.09 -3.72
CA SER A 638 -2.03 -34.39 -4.66
C SER A 638 -3.27 -34.99 -3.98
N SER A 639 -3.10 -35.69 -2.86
CA SER A 639 -4.19 -36.22 -2.04
C SER A 639 -4.94 -35.16 -1.23
N LEU A 640 -4.33 -34.00 -1.00
CA LEU A 640 -4.98 -32.84 -0.39
C LEU A 640 -5.78 -32.08 -1.44
N ILE A 641 -5.14 -31.66 -2.53
CA ILE A 641 -5.75 -30.77 -3.53
C ILE A 641 -7.01 -31.37 -4.17
N ILE A 642 -7.02 -32.70 -4.38
CA ILE A 642 -8.13 -33.40 -5.04
C ILE A 642 -9.41 -33.44 -4.20
N LYS A 643 -9.34 -33.10 -2.91
CA LYS A 643 -10.53 -33.03 -2.05
C LYS A 643 -11.41 -31.82 -2.40
N PHE A 644 -10.84 -30.77 -2.99
CA PHE A 644 -11.52 -29.49 -3.18
C PHE A 644 -12.12 -29.38 -4.59
N PRO A 645 -13.39 -28.94 -4.73
CA PRO A 645 -13.98 -28.65 -6.03
C PRO A 645 -13.29 -27.51 -6.81
N ILE A 646 -12.74 -26.54 -6.08
CA ILE A 646 -12.05 -25.37 -6.63
C ILE A 646 -10.72 -25.17 -5.89
N VAL A 647 -9.68 -24.88 -6.67
CA VAL A 647 -8.40 -24.39 -6.17
C VAL A 647 -8.24 -22.97 -6.68
N VAL A 648 -7.95 -22.06 -5.77
CA VAL A 648 -7.50 -20.71 -6.07
C VAL A 648 -6.02 -20.65 -5.74
N TRP A 649 -5.19 -20.35 -6.72
CA TRP A 649 -3.74 -20.34 -6.59
C TRP A 649 -3.20 -18.95 -6.90
N GLY A 650 -2.61 -18.30 -5.91
CA GLY A 650 -1.98 -16.98 -6.04
C GLY A 650 -0.47 -17.11 -6.12
N CYS A 651 0.14 -16.61 -7.20
CA CYS A 651 1.58 -16.66 -7.48
C CYS A 651 2.22 -15.26 -7.58
N GLU A 652 1.66 -14.25 -6.92
CA GLU A 652 2.17 -12.88 -7.07
C GLU A 652 3.61 -12.78 -6.53
N TRP A 653 4.56 -12.54 -7.44
CA TRP A 653 6.01 -12.44 -7.16
C TRP A 653 6.71 -13.74 -6.73
N ALA A 654 6.12 -14.91 -7.00
CA ALA A 654 6.87 -16.16 -6.91
C ALA A 654 7.83 -16.29 -8.08
N PHE A 655 9.12 -16.50 -7.79
CA PHE A 655 10.15 -16.69 -8.82
C PHE A 655 11.11 -17.83 -8.45
N PRO A 656 11.07 -18.97 -9.17
CA PRO A 656 10.18 -19.29 -10.29
C PRO A 656 8.71 -19.44 -9.87
N SER A 657 7.79 -18.98 -10.70
CA SER A 657 6.35 -19.21 -10.59
C SER A 657 6.00 -20.63 -11.03
N LEU A 658 5.25 -21.35 -10.19
CA LEU A 658 4.81 -22.73 -10.45
C LEU A 658 5.98 -23.66 -10.80
N GLU A 659 6.71 -24.13 -9.80
CA GLU A 659 7.81 -25.09 -9.96
C GLU A 659 7.34 -26.42 -10.59
N GLU A 660 8.28 -27.32 -10.93
CA GLU A 660 7.95 -28.61 -11.56
C GLU A 660 6.92 -29.42 -10.74
N ASP A 661 7.07 -29.43 -9.42
CA ASP A 661 6.15 -30.14 -8.54
C ASP A 661 4.76 -29.49 -8.51
N ASP A 662 4.66 -28.16 -8.53
CA ASP A 662 3.37 -27.46 -8.56
C ASP A 662 2.62 -27.76 -9.86
N ARG A 663 3.33 -27.71 -10.98
CA ARG A 663 2.78 -28.04 -12.30
C ARG A 663 2.31 -29.49 -12.35
N ALA A 664 3.05 -30.42 -11.75
CA ALA A 664 2.66 -31.82 -11.68
C ALA A 664 1.37 -32.02 -10.85
N VAL A 665 1.27 -31.35 -9.71
CA VAL A 665 0.10 -31.42 -8.82
C VAL A 665 -1.13 -30.77 -9.44
N LEU A 666 -0.97 -29.59 -10.04
CA LEU A 666 -2.05 -28.89 -10.75
C LEU A 666 -2.51 -29.65 -12.00
N GLN A 667 -1.57 -30.26 -12.74
CA GLN A 667 -1.91 -31.15 -13.85
C GLN A 667 -2.75 -32.32 -13.35
N TYR A 668 -2.31 -33.04 -12.31
CA TYR A 668 -3.06 -34.15 -11.74
C TYR A 668 -4.46 -33.71 -11.31
N TYR A 669 -4.57 -32.56 -10.66
CA TYR A 669 -5.83 -31.98 -10.21
C TYR A 669 -6.80 -31.70 -11.39
N LEU A 670 -6.33 -31.01 -12.43
CA LEU A 670 -7.16 -30.66 -13.59
C LEU A 670 -7.56 -31.91 -14.41
N GLU A 671 -6.65 -32.87 -14.60
CA GLU A 671 -6.93 -34.14 -15.28
C GLU A 671 -7.98 -35.01 -14.55
N ASN A 672 -8.19 -34.78 -13.25
CA ASN A 672 -9.20 -35.47 -12.45
C ASN A 672 -10.45 -34.61 -12.20
N GLY A 673 -10.70 -33.60 -13.04
CA GLY A 673 -11.92 -32.79 -13.02
C GLY A 673 -11.89 -31.61 -12.05
N GLY A 674 -10.71 -31.28 -11.52
CA GLY A 674 -10.48 -30.08 -10.74
C GLY A 674 -10.72 -28.80 -11.54
N ARG A 675 -10.97 -27.71 -10.81
CA ARG A 675 -11.23 -26.36 -11.35
C ARG A 675 -10.26 -25.37 -10.74
N LEU A 676 -9.60 -24.57 -11.58
CA LEU A 676 -8.50 -23.71 -11.15
C LEU A 676 -8.81 -22.25 -11.44
N PHE A 677 -8.68 -21.40 -10.43
CA PHE A 677 -8.41 -19.98 -10.62
C PHE A 677 -6.94 -19.74 -10.31
N LEU A 678 -6.15 -19.41 -11.33
CA LEU A 678 -4.74 -19.05 -11.18
C LEU A 678 -4.56 -17.54 -11.38
N SER A 679 -3.80 -16.91 -10.51
CA SER A 679 -3.63 -15.47 -10.50
C SER A 679 -2.20 -15.10 -10.09
N GLY A 680 -1.56 -14.22 -10.85
CA GLY A 680 -0.26 -13.64 -10.52
C GLY A 680 0.34 -12.92 -11.72
N GLN A 681 1.33 -12.06 -11.46
CA GLN A 681 2.14 -11.46 -12.51
C GLN A 681 3.22 -12.43 -13.04
N ASP A 682 3.70 -12.18 -14.26
CA ASP A 682 4.92 -12.76 -14.84
C ASP A 682 4.97 -14.29 -15.00
N ILE A 683 3.92 -15.04 -14.62
CA ILE A 683 3.82 -16.50 -14.80
C ILE A 683 4.08 -16.89 -16.27
N GLY A 684 3.50 -16.14 -17.22
CA GLY A 684 3.71 -16.39 -18.64
C GLY A 684 5.15 -16.09 -19.10
N TRP A 685 5.76 -15.04 -18.55
CA TRP A 685 7.14 -14.65 -18.85
C TRP A 685 8.10 -15.74 -18.38
N ASP A 686 7.96 -16.17 -17.12
CA ASP A 686 8.78 -17.21 -16.50
C ASP A 686 8.64 -18.56 -17.22
N MET A 687 7.40 -18.99 -17.49
CA MET A 687 7.16 -20.31 -18.08
C MET A 687 7.46 -20.38 -19.60
N CYS A 688 7.49 -19.25 -20.33
CA CYS A 688 7.50 -19.24 -21.79
C CYS A 688 8.62 -18.43 -22.49
N ASP A 689 9.32 -17.49 -21.85
CA ASP A 689 10.29 -16.60 -22.52
C ASP A 689 11.68 -17.22 -22.70
N GLU A 690 11.93 -17.88 -23.84
CA GLU A 690 13.22 -18.53 -24.18
C GLU A 690 14.41 -17.55 -24.34
N GLY A 691 14.19 -16.22 -24.25
CA GLY A 691 15.16 -15.16 -24.56
C GLY A 691 15.76 -14.38 -23.38
N GLY A 692 15.31 -14.62 -22.15
CA GLY A 692 15.80 -13.90 -20.96
C GLY A 692 17.23 -14.30 -20.56
N ASN A 693 18.08 -13.32 -20.25
CA ASN A 693 19.44 -13.54 -19.71
C ASN A 693 19.45 -14.05 -18.25
N ASN A 694 18.30 -14.40 -17.67
CA ASN A 694 18.22 -14.83 -16.28
C ASN A 694 18.55 -16.32 -16.17
N THR A 695 19.48 -16.68 -15.29
CA THR A 695 20.12 -18.00 -15.23
C THR A 695 19.37 -19.04 -14.40
N TYR A 696 18.12 -18.77 -13.99
CA TYR A 696 17.41 -19.62 -13.03
C TYR A 696 16.35 -20.58 -13.60
N GLU A 697 15.67 -20.29 -14.73
CA GLU A 697 14.93 -21.32 -15.46
C GLU A 697 15.05 -21.11 -16.98
N ARG A 698 15.49 -22.15 -17.70
CA ARG A 698 15.30 -22.20 -19.15
C ARG A 698 13.83 -22.54 -19.42
N SER A 699 13.01 -21.51 -19.55
CA SER A 699 11.86 -21.47 -20.44
C SER A 699 12.13 -22.33 -21.69
N GLY A 700 11.46 -23.47 -21.74
CA GLY A 700 11.68 -24.51 -22.73
C GLY A 700 10.42 -25.33 -22.90
N GLY A 701 10.44 -26.23 -23.88
CA GLY A 701 9.24 -26.86 -24.43
C GLY A 701 8.22 -27.41 -23.42
N ALA A 702 8.62 -27.98 -22.28
CA ALA A 702 7.71 -28.61 -21.32
C ALA A 702 6.87 -27.60 -20.51
N SER A 703 7.49 -26.59 -19.88
CA SER A 703 6.78 -25.55 -19.09
C SER A 703 5.83 -24.74 -19.97
N LYS A 704 6.29 -24.34 -21.15
CA LYS A 704 5.44 -23.69 -22.16
C LYS A 704 4.27 -24.58 -22.60
N SER A 705 4.52 -25.87 -22.87
CA SER A 705 3.46 -26.79 -23.27
C SER A 705 2.42 -26.96 -22.17
N TRP A 706 2.86 -26.98 -20.90
CA TRP A 706 1.96 -27.01 -19.76
C TRP A 706 1.11 -25.74 -19.71
N TYR A 707 1.73 -24.56 -19.80
CA TYR A 707 1.05 -23.25 -19.80
C TYR A 707 -0.01 -23.15 -20.89
N GLU A 708 0.35 -23.47 -22.13
CA GLU A 708 -0.57 -23.41 -23.27
C GLU A 708 -1.71 -24.45 -23.19
N THR A 709 -1.46 -25.59 -22.56
CA THR A 709 -2.45 -26.68 -22.44
C THR A 709 -3.43 -26.45 -21.30
N TYR A 710 -2.93 -26.21 -20.08
CA TYR A 710 -3.76 -26.19 -18.87
C TYR A 710 -4.37 -24.81 -18.59
N LEU A 711 -3.67 -23.72 -18.94
CA LEU A 711 -4.21 -22.36 -18.81
C LEU A 711 -4.88 -21.87 -20.10
N SER A 712 -4.83 -22.67 -21.17
CA SER A 712 -5.39 -22.33 -22.49
C SER A 712 -4.94 -20.95 -23.00
N SER A 713 -3.71 -20.56 -22.68
CA SER A 713 -3.17 -19.21 -22.87
C SER A 713 -1.82 -19.25 -23.61
N VAL A 714 -1.53 -18.22 -24.41
CA VAL A 714 -0.24 -18.00 -25.07
C VAL A 714 0.34 -16.69 -24.54
N TYR A 715 1.56 -16.74 -24.02
CA TYR A 715 2.29 -15.55 -23.59
C TYR A 715 2.74 -14.71 -24.81
N ILE A 716 2.55 -13.38 -24.73
CA ILE A 716 2.90 -12.44 -25.81
C ILE A 716 4.04 -11.53 -25.39
N SER A 717 3.87 -10.79 -24.29
CA SER A 717 4.82 -9.78 -23.83
C SER A 717 4.60 -9.44 -22.35
N ASP A 718 5.58 -8.77 -21.75
CA ASP A 718 5.57 -8.37 -20.34
C ASP A 718 5.24 -6.88 -20.13
N ASP A 719 4.61 -6.24 -21.11
CA ASP A 719 4.22 -4.83 -21.03
C ASP A 719 2.93 -4.59 -21.83
N GLY A 720 1.81 -4.98 -21.22
CA GLY A 720 0.49 -4.98 -21.86
C GLY A 720 -0.22 -3.65 -22.01
N GLY A 721 0.46 -2.57 -21.67
CA GLY A 721 -0.11 -1.23 -21.62
C GLY A 721 -0.52 -0.83 -20.21
N THR A 722 -1.40 0.17 -20.11
CA THR A 722 -1.75 0.81 -18.83
C THR A 722 -3.18 0.48 -18.42
N SER A 723 -3.45 0.46 -17.12
CA SER A 723 -4.83 0.47 -16.58
C SER A 723 -5.67 1.62 -17.18
N PRO A 724 -6.97 1.41 -17.46
CA PRO A 724 -7.83 0.31 -17.04
C PRO A 724 -7.81 -0.91 -17.97
N ILE A 725 -8.36 -2.04 -17.49
CA ILE A 725 -8.65 -3.24 -18.29
C ILE A 725 -10.15 -3.29 -18.63
N TYR A 726 -10.48 -3.78 -19.83
CA TYR A 726 -11.84 -3.80 -20.39
C TYR A 726 -12.43 -5.20 -20.35
N VAL A 727 -13.74 -5.31 -20.08
CA VAL A 727 -14.45 -6.59 -20.19
C VAL A 727 -14.59 -6.98 -21.66
N SER A 728 -14.25 -8.22 -21.98
CA SER A 728 -14.28 -8.69 -23.37
C SER A 728 -15.69 -8.69 -23.94
N PRO A 729 -15.91 -8.31 -25.22
CA PRO A 729 -17.24 -8.31 -25.80
C PRO A 729 -17.88 -9.71 -25.81
N GLY A 730 -19.09 -9.83 -25.26
CA GLY A 730 -19.90 -11.06 -25.36
C GLY A 730 -19.58 -12.15 -24.34
N VAL A 731 -18.73 -11.89 -23.34
CA VAL A 731 -18.55 -12.80 -22.21
C VAL A 731 -19.60 -12.55 -21.13
N SER A 732 -19.99 -13.62 -20.42
CA SER A 732 -20.95 -13.55 -19.31
C SER A 732 -20.28 -13.25 -17.95
N LEU A 733 -18.98 -13.47 -17.82
CA LEU A 733 -18.17 -13.09 -16.66
C LEU A 733 -18.07 -11.56 -16.57
N PHE A 734 -18.11 -11.00 -15.35
CA PHE A 734 -18.02 -9.55 -15.10
C PHE A 734 -19.19 -8.74 -15.69
N SER A 735 -20.36 -9.37 -15.87
CA SER A 735 -21.56 -8.72 -16.37
C SER A 735 -22.02 -7.62 -15.40
N GLY A 736 -21.82 -6.36 -15.78
CA GLY A 736 -22.11 -5.19 -14.93
C GLY A 736 -21.02 -4.13 -14.96
N PHE A 737 -19.86 -4.42 -15.53
CA PHE A 737 -18.77 -3.45 -15.72
C PHE A 737 -18.32 -3.44 -17.17
N ASP A 738 -18.02 -2.25 -17.70
CA ASP A 738 -17.37 -2.12 -19.02
C ASP A 738 -15.84 -2.19 -18.90
N GLN A 739 -15.30 -1.70 -17.78
CA GLN A 739 -13.87 -1.63 -17.48
C GLN A 739 -13.64 -1.43 -15.97
N PHE A 740 -12.46 -1.77 -15.47
CA PHE A 740 -12.04 -1.42 -14.11
C PHE A 740 -10.54 -1.15 -14.01
N LYS A 741 -10.16 -0.45 -12.94
CA LYS A 741 -8.77 -0.07 -12.66
C LYS A 741 -8.07 -1.16 -11.85
N PHE A 742 -6.84 -1.42 -12.24
CA PHE A 742 -5.92 -2.26 -11.49
C PHE A 742 -4.62 -1.50 -11.24
N LEU A 743 -3.95 -1.82 -10.15
CA LEU A 743 -2.64 -1.31 -9.77
C LEU A 743 -1.87 -2.46 -9.15
N GLN A 744 -0.57 -2.54 -9.42
CA GLN A 744 0.28 -3.50 -8.75
C GLN A 744 0.17 -3.32 -7.22
N PRO A 745 -0.11 -4.39 -6.45
CA PRO A 745 -0.19 -4.31 -5.00
C PRO A 745 1.06 -3.64 -4.39
N GLY A 746 0.86 -2.76 -3.41
CA GLY A 746 1.96 -2.03 -2.77
C GLY A 746 2.58 -0.88 -3.59
N ARG A 747 2.12 -0.61 -4.84
CA ARG A 747 2.65 0.48 -5.67
C ARG A 747 1.61 1.52 -6.09
N ALA A 748 2.01 2.79 -6.10
CA ALA A 748 1.10 3.90 -6.34
C ALA A 748 0.93 4.29 -7.83
N THR A 749 1.86 3.93 -8.74
CA THR A 749 1.91 4.52 -10.10
C THR A 749 2.45 3.66 -11.25
N SER A 750 3.07 2.50 -11.01
CA SER A 750 3.75 1.70 -12.05
C SER A 750 3.23 0.26 -12.05
N SER A 751 2.96 -0.29 -13.24
CA SER A 751 2.48 -1.66 -13.48
C SER A 751 3.15 -2.20 -14.74
N TYR A 752 3.58 -3.47 -14.72
CA TYR A 752 4.13 -4.20 -15.88
C TYR A 752 3.25 -5.42 -16.17
N PRO A 753 1.98 -5.22 -16.55
CA PRO A 753 1.06 -6.33 -16.65
C PRO A 753 1.39 -7.18 -17.89
N SER A 754 1.31 -8.51 -17.78
CA SER A 754 1.63 -9.38 -18.91
C SER A 754 0.49 -9.38 -19.95
N GLU A 755 0.86 -9.49 -21.23
CA GLU A 755 -0.04 -9.72 -22.35
C GLU A 755 -0.13 -11.20 -22.69
N ILE A 756 -1.36 -11.66 -22.85
CA ILE A 756 -1.66 -13.02 -23.23
C ILE A 756 -2.71 -13.07 -24.37
N SER A 757 -2.80 -14.22 -25.03
CA SER A 757 -3.87 -14.55 -25.98
C SER A 757 -4.47 -15.89 -25.61
N ALA A 758 -5.78 -16.04 -25.77
CA ALA A 758 -6.42 -17.34 -25.63
C ALA A 758 -5.97 -18.29 -26.77
N THR A 759 -5.81 -19.57 -26.43
CA THR A 759 -5.70 -20.68 -27.40
C THR A 759 -7.09 -21.06 -27.94
N GLY A 760 -7.17 -22.04 -28.85
CA GLY A 760 -8.46 -22.49 -29.40
C GLY A 760 -9.44 -23.11 -28.40
N ASN A 761 -8.98 -23.48 -27.21
CA ASN A 761 -9.81 -24.05 -26.13
C ASN A 761 -10.23 -22.99 -25.08
N GLY A 762 -9.59 -21.82 -25.09
CA GLY A 762 -9.90 -20.71 -24.18
C GLY A 762 -10.55 -19.53 -24.88
N TYR A 763 -10.96 -18.54 -24.10
CA TYR A 763 -11.44 -17.26 -24.59
C TYR A 763 -11.00 -16.12 -23.67
N SER A 764 -10.78 -14.95 -24.27
CA SER A 764 -10.46 -13.73 -23.56
C SER A 764 -11.64 -13.28 -22.70
N ILE A 765 -11.40 -12.96 -21.43
CA ILE A 765 -12.41 -12.42 -20.52
C ILE A 765 -12.13 -10.96 -20.17
N LEU A 766 -10.87 -10.54 -20.19
CA LEU A 766 -10.45 -9.14 -20.00
C LEU A 766 -9.35 -8.75 -21.00
N GLN A 767 -9.46 -7.56 -21.59
CA GLN A 767 -8.57 -7.06 -22.65
C GLN A 767 -8.01 -5.67 -22.34
N TYR A 768 -6.80 -5.41 -22.82
CA TYR A 768 -6.23 -4.06 -22.86
C TYR A 768 -6.73 -3.29 -24.09
N GLY A 769 -6.46 -1.98 -24.12
CA GLY A 769 -6.89 -1.11 -25.24
C GLY A 769 -6.30 -1.48 -26.61
N ASN A 770 -5.25 -2.31 -26.66
CA ASN A 770 -4.67 -2.83 -27.89
C ASN A 770 -5.35 -4.14 -28.38
N GLY A 771 -6.28 -4.70 -27.62
CA GLY A 771 -7.01 -5.93 -27.94
C GLY A 771 -6.36 -7.23 -27.47
N ASN A 772 -5.13 -7.19 -26.92
CA ASN A 772 -4.53 -8.33 -26.25
C ASN A 772 -5.22 -8.60 -24.91
N SER A 773 -5.18 -9.85 -24.44
CA SER A 773 -5.87 -10.25 -23.22
C SER A 773 -4.98 -10.01 -22.00
N GLY A 774 -5.58 -9.56 -20.90
CA GLY A 774 -4.97 -9.64 -19.57
C GLY A 774 -5.49 -10.83 -18.77
N ALA A 775 -6.62 -11.42 -19.16
CA ALA A 775 -7.16 -12.62 -18.54
C ALA A 775 -7.90 -13.51 -19.54
N VAL A 776 -7.82 -14.82 -19.32
CA VAL A 776 -8.41 -15.87 -20.15
C VAL A 776 -9.20 -16.85 -19.26
N ALA A 777 -10.31 -17.37 -19.79
CA ALA A 777 -11.01 -18.52 -19.21
C ALA A 777 -11.08 -19.67 -20.21
N ALA A 778 -11.27 -20.88 -19.71
CA ALA A 778 -11.54 -22.08 -20.49
C ALA A 778 -12.62 -22.92 -19.81
N ASP A 779 -13.51 -23.51 -20.61
CA ASP A 779 -14.59 -24.39 -20.15
C ASP A 779 -14.28 -25.88 -20.35
N ASP A 780 -13.46 -26.20 -21.37
CA ASP A 780 -13.09 -27.54 -21.83
C ASP A 780 -11.68 -27.51 -22.45
N PRO A 781 -10.86 -28.58 -22.32
CA PRO A 781 -11.08 -29.78 -21.51
C PRO A 781 -10.86 -29.55 -20.01
N PHE A 782 -10.28 -28.41 -19.63
CA PHE A 782 -10.00 -28.02 -18.26
C PHE A 782 -10.71 -26.70 -17.95
N ARG A 783 -11.43 -26.67 -16.84
CA ARG A 783 -12.20 -25.48 -16.42
C ARG A 783 -11.30 -24.56 -15.61
N THR A 784 -10.80 -23.50 -16.24
CA THR A 784 -9.81 -22.60 -15.65
C THR A 784 -10.15 -21.14 -15.87
N VAL A 785 -9.73 -20.30 -14.92
CA VAL A 785 -9.65 -18.84 -15.05
C VAL A 785 -8.22 -18.44 -14.75
N TYR A 786 -7.63 -17.62 -15.60
CA TYR A 786 -6.24 -17.18 -15.45
C TYR A 786 -6.12 -15.67 -15.61
N PHE A 787 -5.59 -15.00 -14.58
CA PHE A 787 -5.32 -13.56 -14.57
C PHE A 787 -3.82 -13.30 -14.67
N ALA A 788 -3.38 -12.55 -15.69
CA ALA A 788 -1.98 -12.24 -15.96
C ALA A 788 -1.61 -10.75 -15.75
N PHE A 789 -2.60 -9.88 -15.47
CA PHE A 789 -2.40 -8.42 -15.40
C PHE A 789 -1.86 -7.89 -14.05
N GLY A 790 -1.17 -8.74 -13.27
CA GLY A 790 -0.79 -8.49 -11.87
C GLY A 790 -1.72 -9.13 -10.84
N GLY A 791 -2.45 -10.17 -11.25
CA GLY A 791 -3.33 -10.94 -10.40
C GLY A 791 -4.63 -10.25 -9.93
N TYR A 792 -5.38 -10.94 -9.07
CA TYR A 792 -6.67 -10.54 -8.52
C TYR A 792 -6.52 -9.42 -7.49
N GLU A 793 -5.46 -9.48 -6.70
CA GLU A 793 -5.05 -8.48 -5.72
C GLU A 793 -4.77 -7.11 -6.34
N ALA A 794 -4.41 -7.04 -7.63
CA ALA A 794 -4.26 -5.78 -8.34
C ALA A 794 -5.58 -5.02 -8.55
N ILE A 795 -6.75 -5.65 -8.37
CA ILE A 795 -8.04 -4.97 -8.47
C ILE A 795 -8.22 -4.02 -7.28
N THR A 796 -8.14 -2.72 -7.59
CA THR A 796 -8.10 -1.65 -6.58
C THR A 796 -9.43 -1.40 -5.88
N ASP A 797 -10.55 -1.55 -6.59
CA ASP A 797 -11.87 -1.33 -6.04
C ASP A 797 -12.39 -2.61 -5.36
N THR A 798 -12.56 -2.56 -4.04
CA THR A 798 -13.02 -3.70 -3.25
C THR A 798 -14.37 -4.24 -3.72
N SER A 799 -15.30 -3.38 -4.17
CA SER A 799 -16.62 -3.83 -4.62
C SER A 799 -16.54 -4.60 -5.94
N ILE A 800 -15.70 -4.13 -6.87
CA ILE A 800 -15.42 -4.82 -8.14
C ILE A 800 -14.72 -6.14 -7.86
N ARG A 801 -13.75 -6.14 -6.94
CA ARG A 801 -13.00 -7.34 -6.55
C ARG A 801 -13.91 -8.44 -5.98
N ILE A 802 -14.83 -8.08 -5.08
CA ILE A 802 -15.85 -9.02 -4.55
C ILE A 802 -16.74 -9.55 -5.67
N GLN A 803 -17.24 -8.69 -6.55
CA GLN A 803 -18.08 -9.13 -7.67
C GLN A 803 -17.31 -10.02 -8.66
N ALA A 804 -16.04 -9.72 -8.92
CA ALA A 804 -15.19 -10.54 -9.76
C ALA A 804 -15.03 -11.96 -9.19
N MET A 805 -14.78 -12.10 -7.88
CA MET A 805 -14.70 -13.42 -7.25
C MET A 805 -16.03 -14.16 -7.27
N HIS A 806 -17.15 -13.46 -7.08
CA HIS A 806 -18.49 -14.05 -7.25
C HIS A 806 -18.65 -14.66 -8.65
N ASP A 807 -18.33 -13.90 -9.69
CA ASP A 807 -18.48 -14.33 -11.07
C ASP A 807 -17.55 -15.51 -11.39
N ILE A 808 -16.31 -15.47 -10.91
CA ILE A 808 -15.31 -16.53 -11.09
C ILE A 808 -15.76 -17.83 -10.43
N ILE A 809 -16.12 -17.80 -9.14
CA ILE A 809 -16.52 -19.01 -8.40
C ILE A 809 -17.78 -19.62 -9.01
N ASN A 810 -18.77 -18.80 -9.35
CA ASN A 810 -19.99 -19.28 -9.99
C ASN A 810 -19.76 -19.82 -11.40
N HIS A 811 -18.82 -19.25 -12.16
CA HIS A 811 -18.42 -19.77 -13.47
C HIS A 811 -17.70 -21.12 -13.35
N LEU A 812 -16.76 -21.25 -12.41
CA LEU A 812 -16.08 -22.51 -12.13
C LEU A 812 -17.10 -23.57 -11.67
N ASN A 813 -18.00 -23.23 -10.77
CA ASN A 813 -19.05 -24.14 -10.32
C ASN A 813 -20.13 -24.43 -11.35
N ASN A 814 -20.26 -23.61 -12.40
CA ASN A 814 -21.36 -23.64 -13.35
C ASN A 814 -22.73 -23.55 -12.62
N ILE A 815 -22.87 -22.57 -11.73
CA ILE A 815 -24.11 -22.28 -11.01
C ILE A 815 -24.40 -20.78 -11.14
N GLN A 816 -25.47 -20.44 -11.86
CA GLN A 816 -25.93 -19.06 -12.04
C GLN A 816 -27.35 -18.91 -11.48
N ILE A 817 -27.61 -17.88 -10.67
CA ILE A 817 -28.91 -17.74 -10.00
C ILE A 817 -29.59 -16.45 -10.41
N ASN A 818 -30.74 -16.59 -11.04
CA ASN A 818 -31.63 -15.47 -11.29
C ASN A 818 -32.62 -15.33 -10.13
N ILE A 819 -32.53 -14.22 -9.40
CA ILE A 819 -33.42 -13.94 -8.26
C ILE A 819 -34.31 -12.74 -8.53
N THR A 820 -35.59 -12.83 -8.15
CA THR A 820 -36.47 -11.67 -8.13
C THR A 820 -36.21 -10.87 -6.85
N LYS A 821 -35.49 -9.75 -6.96
CA LYS A 821 -35.16 -8.89 -5.81
C LYS A 821 -36.41 -8.25 -5.22
N LEU A 822 -36.57 -8.38 -3.91
CA LEU A 822 -37.59 -7.69 -3.14
C LEU A 822 -37.23 -6.21 -3.02
N ARG A 823 -38.26 -5.37 -3.00
CA ARG A 823 -38.12 -3.91 -2.86
C ARG A 823 -38.59 -3.48 -1.48
N ASN A 824 -38.20 -2.28 -1.05
CA ASN A 824 -38.71 -1.75 0.21
C ASN A 824 -40.23 -1.67 0.17
N THR A 825 -40.86 -1.91 1.31
CA THR A 825 -42.31 -2.04 1.37
C THR A 825 -42.85 -1.71 2.75
N GLU A 826 -44.08 -1.23 2.84
CA GLU A 826 -44.81 -1.11 4.10
C GLU A 826 -45.55 -2.39 4.48
N TYR A 827 -45.58 -3.38 3.58
CA TYR A 827 -46.11 -4.70 3.87
C TYR A 827 -45.21 -5.40 4.87
N THR A 828 -45.78 -5.93 5.95
CA THR A 828 -45.02 -6.60 7.01
C THR A 828 -44.78 -8.09 6.72
N GLY A 829 -45.14 -8.58 5.53
CA GLY A 829 -44.92 -9.96 5.10
C GLY A 829 -46.12 -10.89 5.30
N PRO A 830 -45.99 -12.18 4.93
CA PRO A 830 -44.77 -12.87 4.50
C PRO A 830 -44.23 -12.42 3.14
N PHE A 831 -42.92 -12.56 2.91
CA PHE A 831 -42.26 -12.12 1.68
C PHE A 831 -41.77 -13.31 0.85
N THR A 832 -42.40 -13.54 -0.30
CA THR A 832 -42.03 -14.61 -1.21
C THR A 832 -40.75 -14.25 -1.97
N VAL A 833 -39.72 -15.08 -1.84
CA VAL A 833 -38.51 -15.01 -2.65
C VAL A 833 -38.55 -16.11 -3.70
N THR A 834 -38.23 -15.73 -4.93
CA THR A 834 -38.20 -16.61 -6.10
C THR A 834 -36.80 -16.61 -6.68
N ALA A 835 -36.20 -17.80 -6.86
CA ALA A 835 -34.89 -18.00 -7.44
C ALA A 835 -34.92 -19.10 -8.51
N THR A 836 -34.28 -18.87 -9.64
CA THR A 836 -34.16 -19.84 -10.74
C THR A 836 -32.68 -20.12 -10.96
N PRO A 837 -32.13 -21.22 -10.39
CA PRO A 837 -30.77 -21.65 -10.64
C PRO A 837 -30.62 -22.26 -12.04
N ALA A 838 -29.55 -21.90 -12.74
CA ALA A 838 -29.07 -22.55 -13.96
C ALA A 838 -27.76 -23.27 -13.63
N THR A 839 -27.78 -24.60 -13.74
CA THR A 839 -26.64 -25.46 -13.39
C THR A 839 -26.66 -26.76 -14.21
N ASP A 840 -25.52 -27.44 -14.29
CA ASP A 840 -25.35 -28.75 -14.92
C ASP A 840 -25.50 -29.94 -13.96
N GLY A 841 -25.54 -29.70 -12.64
CA GLY A 841 -25.63 -30.72 -11.61
C GLY A 841 -27.03 -30.91 -11.04
N THR A 842 -27.15 -31.90 -10.15
CA THR A 842 -28.37 -32.13 -9.36
C THR A 842 -28.29 -31.36 -8.06
N ILE A 843 -29.32 -30.58 -7.74
CA ILE A 843 -29.43 -29.79 -6.52
C ILE A 843 -29.78 -30.72 -5.34
N SER A 844 -28.92 -30.75 -4.33
CA SER A 844 -29.05 -31.56 -3.12
C SER A 844 -29.61 -30.75 -1.93
N ILE A 845 -29.31 -29.45 -1.88
CA ILE A 845 -29.81 -28.50 -0.88
C ILE A 845 -30.37 -27.28 -1.63
N ALA A 846 -31.57 -26.82 -1.27
CA ALA A 846 -32.17 -25.60 -1.80
C ALA A 846 -32.77 -24.79 -0.65
N GLN A 847 -32.04 -23.80 -0.16
CA GLN A 847 -32.40 -23.04 1.04
C GLN A 847 -32.44 -21.54 0.77
N LEU A 848 -33.30 -20.83 1.50
CA LEU A 848 -33.33 -19.38 1.56
C LEU A 848 -32.85 -18.93 2.93
N TRP A 849 -31.67 -18.35 3.00
CA TRP A 849 -31.12 -17.75 4.20
C TRP A 849 -31.64 -16.32 4.36
N TYR A 850 -32.05 -15.95 5.57
CA TYR A 850 -32.54 -14.61 5.88
C TYR A 850 -32.26 -14.21 7.34
N ARG A 851 -32.20 -12.91 7.59
CA ARG A 851 -32.16 -12.33 8.94
C ARG A 851 -32.89 -11.00 8.98
N TYR A 852 -33.33 -10.63 10.18
CA TYR A 852 -33.88 -9.32 10.47
C TYR A 852 -32.79 -8.47 11.13
N ASP A 853 -32.59 -7.27 10.59
CA ASP A 853 -31.53 -6.32 10.95
C ASP A 853 -30.16 -7.03 11.03
N ASP A 854 -29.42 -6.84 12.12
CA ASP A 854 -28.14 -7.52 12.39
C ASP A 854 -28.31 -8.74 13.32
N GLY A 855 -29.49 -9.37 13.32
CA GLY A 855 -29.77 -10.58 14.09
C GLY A 855 -29.12 -11.84 13.50
N GLU A 856 -29.41 -12.98 14.13
CA GLU A 856 -28.93 -14.30 13.69
C GLU A 856 -29.52 -14.70 12.33
N TRP A 857 -28.73 -15.45 11.55
CA TRP A 857 -29.18 -16.05 10.31
C TRP A 857 -30.15 -17.21 10.56
N ASN A 858 -31.26 -17.21 9.83
CA ASN A 858 -32.25 -18.27 9.77
C ASN A 858 -32.32 -18.80 8.33
N PHE A 859 -32.83 -20.00 8.13
CA PHE A 859 -33.06 -20.53 6.78
C PHE A 859 -34.46 -21.12 6.63
N LEU A 860 -34.90 -21.25 5.38
CA LEU A 860 -36.11 -21.94 4.96
C LEU A 860 -35.78 -22.87 3.81
N GLU A 861 -36.36 -24.07 3.78
CA GLU A 861 -36.30 -24.92 2.59
C GLU A 861 -37.10 -24.29 1.44
N MET A 862 -36.50 -24.23 0.26
CA MET A 862 -37.15 -23.73 -0.95
C MET A 862 -37.82 -24.88 -1.71
N SER A 863 -39.04 -24.64 -2.19
CA SER A 863 -39.80 -25.62 -2.97
C SER A 863 -39.69 -25.35 -4.46
N ASP A 864 -39.34 -26.37 -5.25
CA ASP A 864 -39.42 -26.34 -6.71
C ASP A 864 -40.89 -26.32 -7.16
N VAL A 865 -41.25 -25.35 -7.99
CA VAL A 865 -42.61 -25.19 -8.53
C VAL A 865 -42.85 -25.98 -9.83
N GLY A 866 -41.83 -26.71 -10.31
CA GLY A 866 -41.92 -27.68 -11.41
C GLY A 866 -41.43 -27.19 -12.77
N ASP A 867 -40.86 -25.98 -12.84
CA ASP A 867 -40.25 -25.39 -14.04
C ASP A 867 -38.76 -25.04 -13.84
N GLY A 868 -38.15 -25.51 -12.74
CA GLY A 868 -36.79 -25.16 -12.34
C GLY A 868 -36.70 -23.91 -11.45
N THR A 869 -37.84 -23.31 -11.10
CA THR A 869 -37.91 -22.18 -10.17
C THR A 869 -38.20 -22.64 -8.75
N TYR A 870 -37.45 -22.10 -7.80
CA TYR A 870 -37.57 -22.38 -6.38
C TYR A 870 -38.17 -21.18 -5.64
N THR A 871 -39.03 -21.47 -4.65
CA THR A 871 -39.71 -20.43 -3.86
C THR A 871 -39.72 -20.72 -2.37
N ALA A 872 -39.62 -19.67 -1.55
CA ALA A 872 -39.83 -19.72 -0.10
C ALA A 872 -40.37 -18.39 0.44
N ASP A 873 -41.11 -18.44 1.54
CA ASP A 873 -41.76 -17.28 2.16
C ASP A 873 -41.04 -16.87 3.46
N ILE A 874 -40.30 -15.76 3.42
CA ILE A 874 -39.74 -15.15 4.63
C ILE A 874 -40.92 -14.77 5.55
N PRO A 875 -40.92 -15.17 6.84
CA PRO A 875 -42.01 -14.87 7.76
C PRO A 875 -42.25 -13.36 7.91
N ALA A 876 -43.48 -13.02 8.28
CA ALA A 876 -43.84 -11.64 8.57
C ALA A 876 -43.02 -11.08 9.73
N ILE A 877 -42.58 -9.82 9.62
CA ILE A 877 -41.91 -9.12 10.72
C ILE A 877 -42.86 -8.95 11.90
N THR A 878 -42.36 -9.14 13.12
CA THR A 878 -43.13 -8.94 14.35
C THR A 878 -43.02 -7.52 14.90
N THR A 879 -42.13 -6.70 14.34
CA THR A 879 -41.90 -5.29 14.67
C THR A 879 -42.65 -4.38 13.70
N SER A 880 -42.68 -3.07 13.99
CA SER A 880 -43.22 -2.07 13.06
C SER A 880 -42.35 -1.88 11.81
N SER A 881 -41.06 -2.20 11.90
CA SER A 881 -40.12 -2.16 10.79
C SER A 881 -38.90 -3.06 11.05
N ALA A 882 -38.23 -3.48 9.98
CA ALA A 882 -36.95 -4.17 9.98
C ALA A 882 -36.25 -4.05 8.62
N ASN A 883 -34.92 -4.04 8.62
CA ASN A 883 -34.16 -4.40 7.42
C ASN A 883 -34.12 -5.92 7.31
N ILE A 884 -34.38 -6.47 6.14
CA ILE A 884 -34.38 -7.90 5.92
C ILE A 884 -33.29 -8.21 4.91
N THR A 885 -32.25 -8.92 5.34
CA THR A 885 -31.18 -9.39 4.48
C THR A 885 -31.40 -10.86 4.17
N TYR A 886 -31.27 -11.27 2.92
CA TYR A 886 -31.52 -12.64 2.48
C TYR A 886 -30.69 -13.04 1.26
N TYR A 887 -30.50 -14.35 1.04
CA TYR A 887 -29.91 -14.92 -0.17
C TYR A 887 -30.32 -16.39 -0.34
N PRO A 888 -30.48 -16.87 -1.59
CA PRO A 888 -30.69 -18.28 -1.87
C PRO A 888 -29.36 -19.05 -1.85
N PHE A 889 -29.40 -20.28 -1.36
CA PHE A 889 -28.27 -21.20 -1.26
C PHE A 889 -28.67 -22.53 -1.89
N PHE A 890 -27.92 -22.92 -2.91
CA PHE A 890 -28.05 -24.17 -3.63
C PHE A 890 -26.72 -24.92 -3.57
N LYS A 891 -26.74 -26.13 -3.05
CA LYS A 891 -25.61 -27.07 -3.08
C LYS A 891 -25.95 -28.21 -4.03
N LEU A 892 -24.97 -28.67 -4.80
CA LEU A 892 -25.08 -29.81 -5.69
C LEU A 892 -24.68 -31.10 -4.97
N ASP A 893 -25.01 -32.26 -5.55
CA ASP A 893 -24.63 -33.59 -5.00
C ASP A 893 -23.11 -33.80 -4.91
N ASP A 894 -22.32 -33.10 -5.72
CA ASP A 894 -20.86 -33.19 -5.76
C ASP A 894 -20.15 -32.17 -4.86
N GLY A 895 -20.90 -31.45 -4.02
CA GLY A 895 -20.36 -30.55 -3.02
C GLY A 895 -20.30 -29.08 -3.43
N ARG A 896 -20.34 -28.76 -4.73
CA ARG A 896 -20.32 -27.38 -5.24
C ARG A 896 -21.53 -26.58 -4.76
N TYR A 897 -21.34 -25.28 -4.52
CA TYR A 897 -22.47 -24.38 -4.21
C TYR A 897 -22.30 -22.98 -4.82
N ASN A 898 -23.37 -22.19 -4.78
CA ASN A 898 -23.30 -20.79 -5.20
C ASN A 898 -22.78 -19.88 -4.08
N SER A 899 -22.05 -18.84 -4.46
CA SER A 899 -21.70 -17.77 -3.54
C SER A 899 -22.93 -16.96 -3.07
N ALA A 900 -22.89 -16.45 -1.85
CA ALA A 900 -23.97 -15.79 -1.13
C ALA A 900 -24.04 -14.28 -1.42
N ILE A 901 -24.54 -13.88 -2.59
CA ILE A 901 -24.91 -12.47 -2.81
C ILE A 901 -26.11 -12.13 -1.92
N LYS A 902 -25.85 -11.35 -0.89
CA LYS A 902 -26.83 -10.87 0.06
C LYS A 902 -27.65 -9.73 -0.55
N HIS A 903 -28.96 -9.87 -0.51
CA HIS A 903 -29.90 -8.81 -0.87
C HIS A 903 -30.55 -8.25 0.39
N THR A 904 -30.78 -6.93 0.43
CA THR A 904 -31.44 -6.28 1.57
C THR A 904 -32.59 -5.41 1.08
N PHE A 905 -33.71 -5.48 1.78
CA PHE A 905 -34.82 -4.54 1.63
C PHE A 905 -35.37 -4.12 3.00
N TYR A 906 -35.95 -2.94 3.07
CA TYR A 906 -36.59 -2.41 4.27
C TYR A 906 -38.09 -2.70 4.25
N SER A 907 -38.59 -3.31 5.32
CA SER A 907 -40.03 -3.41 5.59
C SER A 907 -40.38 -2.44 6.72
N GLY A 908 -41.30 -1.50 6.50
CA GLY A 908 -41.72 -0.53 7.51
C GLY A 908 -42.34 0.73 6.93
N PRO A 909 -42.82 1.67 7.78
CA PRO A 909 -43.50 2.88 7.33
C PRO A 909 -42.63 3.71 6.39
N ASP A 910 -43.26 4.23 5.35
CA ASP A 910 -42.61 5.18 4.46
C ASP A 910 -42.54 6.56 5.10
N THR A 911 -41.33 7.09 5.21
CA THR A 911 -41.06 8.42 5.80
C THR A 911 -40.15 9.26 4.92
N ILE A 912 -39.70 8.70 3.80
CA ILE A 912 -38.75 9.34 2.91
C ILE A 912 -39.57 9.98 1.81
N THR A 913 -39.40 11.29 1.65
CA THR A 913 -40.07 11.99 0.55
C THR A 913 -39.35 11.67 -0.76
N PRO A 914 -40.08 11.45 -1.88
CA PRO A 914 -39.46 11.30 -3.19
C PRO A 914 -38.53 12.48 -3.52
N ILE A 915 -37.44 12.21 -4.23
CA ILE A 915 -36.41 13.19 -4.55
C ILE A 915 -36.23 13.26 -6.07
N ALA A 916 -36.08 14.48 -6.60
CA ALA A 916 -35.77 14.71 -8.01
C ALA A 916 -34.33 15.19 -8.21
N THR A 917 -33.62 14.60 -9.17
CA THR A 917 -32.17 14.83 -9.38
C THR A 917 -31.86 15.39 -10.78
N GLU A 918 -32.50 14.89 -11.83
CA GLU A 918 -32.26 15.31 -13.23
C GLU A 918 -33.50 15.95 -13.90
N LYS A 919 -33.28 16.76 -14.95
CA LYS A 919 -34.35 17.54 -15.61
C LYS A 919 -34.00 18.03 -17.01
N VAL A 920 -35.03 18.14 -17.86
CA VAL A 920 -35.02 18.96 -19.08
C VAL A 920 -35.95 20.15 -18.88
N LEU A 921 -35.44 21.35 -19.13
CA LEU A 921 -36.11 22.62 -18.83
C LEU A 921 -36.31 23.46 -20.09
N PRO A 922 -37.42 24.23 -20.21
CA PRO A 922 -37.53 25.21 -21.26
C PRO A 922 -36.46 26.29 -21.05
N ILE A 923 -35.89 26.73 -22.16
CA ILE A 923 -34.88 27.79 -22.22
C ILE A 923 -35.53 29.11 -22.63
N ASP A 924 -34.79 30.21 -22.51
CA ASP A 924 -35.21 31.48 -23.08
C ASP A 924 -35.53 31.31 -24.56
N THR A 925 -36.69 31.80 -25.00
CA THR A 925 -37.28 31.45 -26.30
C THR A 925 -37.93 32.65 -26.96
N ILE A 926 -38.08 32.60 -28.29
CA ILE A 926 -38.90 33.55 -29.04
C ILE A 926 -40.37 33.15 -29.07
N ASP A 927 -40.73 31.93 -28.65
CA ASP A 927 -42.10 31.43 -28.66
C ASP A 927 -42.91 32.06 -27.51
N LYS A 928 -44.00 32.76 -27.86
CA LYS A 928 -44.88 33.43 -26.89
C LYS A 928 -46.01 32.53 -26.36
N LEU A 929 -46.25 31.36 -26.94
CA LEU A 929 -47.42 30.51 -26.70
C LEU A 929 -47.08 29.06 -26.27
N GLY A 930 -45.95 28.52 -26.71
CA GLY A 930 -45.60 27.11 -26.52
C GLY A 930 -46.17 26.20 -27.63
N PRO A 931 -46.14 24.86 -27.45
CA PRO A 931 -45.88 24.13 -26.20
C PRO A 931 -44.42 24.17 -25.73
N TYR A 932 -44.21 24.24 -24.41
CA TYR A 932 -42.90 24.23 -23.76
C TYR A 932 -42.61 22.83 -23.17
N PRO A 933 -41.57 22.12 -23.65
CA PRO A 933 -41.26 20.78 -23.17
C PRO A 933 -40.58 20.80 -21.80
N VAL A 934 -40.93 19.82 -20.96
CA VAL A 934 -40.32 19.58 -19.64
C VAL A 934 -40.13 18.08 -19.38
N SER A 935 -39.07 17.73 -18.66
CA SER A 935 -38.94 16.42 -18.02
C SER A 935 -38.23 16.49 -16.68
N ILE A 936 -38.47 15.49 -15.84
CA ILE A 936 -37.89 15.36 -14.50
C ILE A 936 -37.64 13.89 -14.15
N TYR A 937 -36.51 13.61 -13.53
CA TYR A 937 -36.17 12.31 -12.95
C TYR A 937 -36.51 12.30 -11.46
N ILE A 938 -37.26 11.31 -10.97
CA ILE A 938 -37.75 11.23 -9.59
C ILE A 938 -37.57 9.81 -9.03
N GLU A 939 -36.87 9.71 -7.91
CA GLU A 939 -36.65 8.46 -7.17
C GLU A 939 -37.34 8.49 -5.81
N ASP A 940 -37.63 7.29 -5.31
CA ASP A 940 -38.27 7.06 -4.02
C ASP A 940 -37.87 5.66 -3.50
N ASN A 941 -37.86 5.48 -2.18
CA ASN A 941 -37.52 4.22 -1.53
C ASN A 941 -38.57 3.12 -1.77
N ILE A 942 -39.85 3.45 -1.99
CA ILE A 942 -40.90 2.48 -2.34
C ILE A 942 -41.27 2.62 -3.81
N SER A 943 -41.92 3.74 -4.18
CA SER A 943 -42.24 4.11 -5.56
C SER A 943 -42.99 5.45 -5.63
N VAL A 944 -42.79 6.18 -6.72
CA VAL A 944 -43.53 7.41 -7.05
C VAL A 944 -44.92 7.07 -7.63
N ASP A 945 -45.98 7.76 -7.18
CA ASP A 945 -47.30 7.71 -7.81
C ASP A 945 -47.25 8.42 -9.16
N THR A 946 -47.26 7.62 -10.23
CA THR A 946 -47.14 8.09 -11.61
C THR A 946 -48.25 9.07 -12.02
N ASN A 947 -49.38 9.12 -11.31
CA ASN A 947 -50.50 10.00 -11.62
C ASN A 947 -50.44 11.34 -10.87
N THR A 948 -49.37 11.62 -10.12
CA THR A 948 -49.26 12.82 -9.27
C THR A 948 -48.12 13.75 -9.66
N VAL A 949 -47.41 13.47 -10.76
CA VAL A 949 -46.29 14.29 -11.20
C VAL A 949 -46.78 15.45 -12.06
N TYR A 950 -46.87 16.64 -11.45
CA TYR A 950 -47.35 17.86 -12.11
C TYR A 950 -46.23 18.86 -12.31
N VAL A 951 -46.23 19.54 -13.47
CA VAL A 951 -45.57 20.83 -13.63
C VAL A 951 -46.59 21.95 -13.38
N HIS A 952 -46.27 22.87 -12.48
CA HIS A 952 -47.04 24.07 -12.15
C HIS A 952 -46.35 25.27 -12.77
N TYR A 953 -47.06 26.11 -13.52
CA TYR A 953 -46.48 27.28 -14.18
C TYR A 953 -47.35 28.53 -13.97
N LEU A 954 -46.69 29.68 -14.00
CA LEU A 954 -47.32 30.99 -13.82
C LEU A 954 -46.59 32.07 -14.64
N SER A 955 -47.36 32.89 -15.36
CA SER A 955 -46.85 34.07 -16.04
C SER A 955 -46.96 35.31 -15.15
N GLU A 956 -46.23 36.38 -15.48
CA GLU A 956 -46.38 37.67 -14.79
C GLU A 956 -47.76 38.31 -15.02
N SER A 957 -48.50 37.84 -16.02
CA SER A 957 -49.74 38.43 -16.52
C SER A 957 -51.02 37.60 -16.28
N SER A 958 -50.95 36.34 -15.78
CA SER A 958 -52.15 35.50 -15.54
C SER A 958 -51.94 34.31 -14.56
N VAL A 959 -53.05 33.62 -14.22
CA VAL A 959 -53.25 32.67 -13.10
C VAL A 959 -52.35 31.42 -13.17
N LYS A 960 -51.96 30.88 -12.01
CA LYS A 960 -51.28 29.59 -11.83
C LYS A 960 -52.08 28.45 -12.52
N ASP A 961 -51.43 27.70 -13.39
CA ASP A 961 -51.99 26.52 -14.06
C ASP A 961 -51.06 25.32 -13.90
N SER A 962 -51.52 24.10 -14.22
CA SER A 962 -50.77 22.87 -13.98
C SER A 962 -51.04 21.80 -15.03
N THR A 963 -49.98 21.10 -15.46
CA THR A 963 -50.06 20.00 -16.42
C THR A 963 -49.50 18.72 -15.80
N LEU A 964 -50.22 17.60 -15.96
CA LEU A 964 -49.77 16.28 -15.54
C LEU A 964 -48.71 15.75 -16.53
N LEU A 965 -47.59 15.27 -16.02
CA LEU A 965 -46.52 14.68 -16.81
C LEU A 965 -46.72 13.18 -16.99
N SER A 966 -46.34 12.65 -18.15
CA SER A 966 -46.45 11.23 -18.46
C SER A 966 -45.17 10.49 -18.05
N TYR A 967 -45.31 9.33 -17.41
CA TYR A 967 -44.17 8.45 -17.11
C TYR A 967 -43.56 7.89 -18.41
N ARG A 968 -42.24 8.00 -18.55
CA ARG A 968 -41.48 7.59 -19.75
C ARG A 968 -40.59 6.35 -19.52
N GLY A 969 -40.62 5.75 -18.33
CA GLY A 969 -39.70 4.68 -17.93
C GLY A 969 -38.51 5.22 -17.14
N GLU A 970 -37.77 4.31 -16.47
CA GLU A 970 -36.52 4.62 -15.77
C GLU A 970 -36.58 5.86 -14.88
N HIS A 971 -37.64 5.98 -14.06
CA HIS A 971 -37.81 7.11 -13.15
C HIS A 971 -37.91 8.50 -13.84
N VAL A 972 -38.23 8.57 -15.13
CA VAL A 972 -38.42 9.85 -15.87
C VAL A 972 -39.89 10.13 -16.15
N TRP A 973 -40.31 11.37 -15.89
CA TRP A 973 -41.61 11.93 -16.28
C TRP A 973 -41.41 13.10 -17.23
N GLY A 974 -42.15 13.12 -18.33
CA GLY A 974 -42.03 14.18 -19.34
C GLY A 974 -43.35 14.55 -19.99
N GLY A 975 -43.42 15.79 -20.48
CA GLY A 975 -44.61 16.35 -21.12
C GLY A 975 -44.33 17.75 -21.63
N GLU A 976 -45.38 18.44 -22.06
CA GLU A 976 -45.29 19.81 -22.53
C GLU A 976 -46.48 20.61 -22.00
N PHE A 977 -46.33 21.92 -21.82
CA PHE A 977 -47.43 22.79 -21.44
C PHE A 977 -47.52 24.02 -22.34
N SER A 978 -48.73 24.51 -22.61
CA SER A 978 -48.98 25.67 -23.48
C SER A 978 -49.73 26.75 -22.72
N LEU A 979 -49.63 28.00 -23.20
CA LEU A 979 -50.34 29.13 -22.61
C LEU A 979 -51.58 29.49 -23.41
N SER A 980 -52.66 29.85 -22.72
CA SER A 980 -53.92 30.28 -23.35
C SER A 980 -53.86 31.66 -24.01
N SER A 981 -52.79 32.42 -23.77
CA SER A 981 -52.56 33.76 -24.31
C SER A 981 -51.08 34.03 -24.46
N ALA A 982 -50.70 34.74 -25.53
CA ALA A 982 -49.30 35.05 -25.84
C ALA A 982 -48.68 35.97 -24.78
N LEU A 983 -47.44 35.66 -24.38
CA LEU A 983 -46.63 36.51 -23.51
C LEU A 983 -46.06 37.72 -24.25
N ASN A 984 -45.71 38.78 -23.51
CA ASN A 984 -44.97 39.91 -24.05
C ASN A 984 -43.47 39.63 -24.06
N ASP A 985 -42.74 40.36 -24.89
CA ASP A 985 -41.28 40.31 -24.87
C ASP A 985 -40.74 40.85 -23.53
N GLY A 986 -39.82 40.09 -22.94
CA GLY A 986 -39.25 40.34 -21.62
C GLY A 986 -40.01 39.65 -20.47
N ASP A 987 -41.21 39.12 -20.70
CA ASP A 987 -41.98 38.40 -19.67
C ASP A 987 -41.23 37.13 -19.26
N SER A 988 -41.18 36.88 -17.94
CA SER A 988 -40.64 35.64 -17.38
C SER A 988 -41.77 34.66 -17.06
N LEU A 989 -41.64 33.42 -17.50
CA LEU A 989 -42.50 32.34 -17.02
C LEU A 989 -41.79 31.60 -15.89
N ARG A 990 -42.49 31.40 -14.76
CA ARG A 990 -41.98 30.65 -13.61
C ARG A 990 -42.69 29.32 -13.49
N TYR A 991 -41.97 28.25 -13.16
CA TYR A 991 -42.55 26.92 -12.98
C TYR A 991 -41.82 26.07 -11.93
N PHE A 992 -42.49 25.04 -11.43
CA PHE A 992 -41.95 24.05 -10.49
C PHE A 992 -42.74 22.73 -10.60
N PHE A 993 -42.18 21.65 -10.08
CA PHE A 993 -42.77 20.33 -10.11
C PHE A 993 -43.28 19.93 -8.72
N THR A 994 -44.34 19.12 -8.69
CA THR A 994 -44.79 18.42 -7.49
C THR A 994 -45.07 16.97 -7.81
N PHE A 995 -44.82 16.08 -6.86
CA PHE A 995 -45.01 14.64 -7.01
C PHE A 995 -45.23 14.01 -5.64
N ARG A 996 -45.75 12.78 -5.62
CA ARG A 996 -46.10 12.03 -4.41
C ARG A 996 -45.64 10.59 -4.55
N ASP A 997 -45.30 9.92 -3.45
CA ASP A 997 -45.13 8.47 -3.44
C ASP A 997 -46.47 7.70 -3.38
N ASN A 998 -46.34 6.38 -3.50
CA ASN A 998 -47.39 5.39 -3.28
C ASN A 998 -47.45 4.87 -1.82
N GLY A 999 -46.80 5.54 -0.87
CA GLY A 999 -46.84 5.16 0.54
C GLY A 999 -48.26 5.20 1.11
N ALA A 1000 -48.52 4.37 2.12
CA ALA A 1000 -49.79 4.28 2.84
C ALA A 1000 -50.15 5.62 3.50
N THR A 1001 -49.13 6.34 4.00
CA THR A 1001 -49.22 7.77 4.30
C THR A 1001 -48.35 8.54 3.32
N PRO A 1002 -48.94 9.18 2.30
CA PRO A 1002 -48.13 9.61 1.17
C PRO A 1002 -47.28 10.83 1.47
N ASN A 1003 -46.01 10.79 1.10
CA ASN A 1003 -45.11 11.93 1.25
C ASN A 1003 -45.10 12.76 -0.05
N PHE A 1004 -44.89 14.08 0.09
CA PHE A 1004 -45.06 15.03 -1.01
C PHE A 1004 -43.74 15.71 -1.34
N GLY A 1005 -43.25 15.45 -2.55
CA GLY A 1005 -42.07 16.11 -3.11
C GLY A 1005 -42.42 17.37 -3.91
N ARG A 1006 -41.52 18.35 -3.86
CA ARG A 1006 -41.57 19.58 -4.65
C ARG A 1006 -40.19 19.89 -5.19
N PHE A 1007 -40.11 20.26 -6.46
CA PHE A 1007 -38.83 20.57 -7.09
C PHE A 1007 -38.89 21.82 -8.00
N PRO A 1008 -37.99 22.80 -7.84
CA PRO A 1008 -37.00 22.90 -6.76
C PRO A 1008 -37.72 23.02 -5.41
N GLU A 1009 -37.08 22.59 -4.31
CA GLU A 1009 -37.70 22.56 -2.97
C GLU A 1009 -38.27 23.93 -2.58
N THR A 1010 -37.55 25.01 -2.91
CA THR A 1010 -37.98 26.39 -2.78
C THR A 1010 -37.78 27.17 -4.08
N GLY A 1011 -38.53 28.24 -4.29
CA GLY A 1011 -38.41 29.07 -5.49
C GLY A 1011 -39.02 28.44 -6.75
N TYR A 1012 -38.58 28.90 -7.92
CA TYR A 1012 -39.12 28.49 -9.22
C TYR A 1012 -37.97 28.37 -10.22
N PHE A 1013 -38.09 27.46 -11.18
CA PHE A 1013 -37.39 27.62 -12.45
C PHE A 1013 -38.04 28.76 -13.24
N SER A 1014 -37.27 29.40 -14.11
CA SER A 1014 -37.80 30.43 -14.99
C SER A 1014 -37.09 30.49 -16.32
N PHE A 1015 -37.83 30.82 -17.37
CA PHE A 1015 -37.29 31.22 -18.67
C PHE A 1015 -38.02 32.49 -19.14
N LYS A 1016 -37.44 33.18 -20.11
CA LYS A 1016 -37.97 34.43 -20.65
C LYS A 1016 -38.34 34.31 -22.12
N VAL A 1017 -39.37 35.07 -22.49
CA VAL A 1017 -39.68 35.35 -23.88
C VAL A 1017 -38.82 36.53 -24.34
N LEU A 1018 -37.97 36.33 -25.34
CA LEU A 1018 -37.02 37.34 -25.81
C LEU A 1018 -37.28 37.71 -27.26
N GLN A 1019 -36.82 38.89 -27.67
CA GLN A 1019 -36.83 39.32 -29.07
C GLN A 1019 -35.67 38.69 -29.87
N GLN A 1020 -34.64 38.18 -29.19
CA GLN A 1020 -33.48 37.51 -29.78
C GLN A 1020 -33.07 36.33 -28.89
N VAL A 1021 -32.79 35.19 -29.52
CA VAL A 1021 -32.31 33.98 -28.83
C VAL A 1021 -31.21 33.30 -29.64
N VAL A 1022 -30.16 32.85 -28.95
CA VAL A 1022 -29.16 31.93 -29.49
C VAL A 1022 -29.74 30.51 -29.48
N ILE A 1023 -29.93 29.94 -30.67
CA ILE A 1023 -30.40 28.57 -30.85
C ILE A 1023 -29.29 27.60 -30.47
N ASP A 1024 -28.09 27.85 -30.97
CA ASP A 1024 -26.90 27.11 -30.59
C ASP A 1024 -25.64 27.92 -30.91
N ASP A 1025 -24.70 27.95 -29.98
CA ASP A 1025 -23.33 28.43 -30.15
C ASP A 1025 -22.35 27.26 -30.26
N PHE A 1026 -22.83 26.02 -30.19
CA PHE A 1026 -22.05 24.79 -30.29
C PHE A 1026 -20.98 24.61 -29.21
N GLU A 1027 -21.08 25.34 -28.10
CA GLU A 1027 -20.17 25.21 -26.94
C GLU A 1027 -20.47 24.00 -26.05
N LYS A 1028 -21.58 23.31 -26.35
CA LYS A 1028 -22.03 22.09 -25.69
C LYS A 1028 -22.20 20.97 -26.72
N PRO A 1029 -22.26 19.69 -26.28
CA PRO A 1029 -22.57 18.58 -27.18
C PRO A 1029 -23.83 18.83 -28.02
N LEU A 1030 -23.92 18.19 -29.18
CA LEU A 1030 -24.96 18.40 -30.20
C LEU A 1030 -26.36 17.89 -29.80
N ASP A 1031 -26.72 17.94 -28.52
CA ASP A 1031 -27.96 17.39 -27.97
C ASP A 1031 -29.22 18.01 -28.58
N ARG A 1032 -29.13 19.26 -29.06
CA ARG A 1032 -30.22 20.01 -29.73
C ARG A 1032 -30.39 19.64 -31.20
N TRP A 1033 -29.43 18.94 -31.77
CA TRP A 1033 -29.39 18.60 -33.18
C TRP A 1033 -29.46 17.10 -33.38
N GLU A 1034 -30.09 16.67 -34.46
CA GLU A 1034 -30.06 15.30 -34.92
C GLU A 1034 -29.28 15.25 -36.22
N SER A 1035 -28.18 14.51 -36.19
CA SER A 1035 -27.28 14.34 -37.32
C SER A 1035 -27.60 13.02 -38.02
N GLU A 1036 -27.78 13.06 -39.34
CA GLU A 1036 -27.85 11.86 -40.19
C GLU A 1036 -26.46 11.24 -40.45
N GLY A 1037 -25.44 11.63 -39.67
CA GLY A 1037 -24.11 11.04 -39.71
C GLY A 1037 -23.00 12.07 -39.46
N VAL A 1038 -22.32 12.46 -40.52
CA VAL A 1038 -20.95 13.04 -40.56
C VAL A 1038 -20.73 14.41 -39.92
N TRP A 1039 -21.77 14.98 -39.30
CA TRP A 1039 -21.68 16.25 -38.59
C TRP A 1039 -21.28 16.03 -37.14
N GLN A 1040 -20.32 16.81 -36.65
CA GLN A 1040 -19.84 16.71 -35.28
C GLN A 1040 -19.41 18.07 -34.73
N GLN A 1041 -19.27 18.16 -33.41
CA GLN A 1041 -18.65 19.29 -32.74
C GLN A 1041 -17.14 19.30 -33.03
N TYR A 1042 -16.58 20.46 -33.36
CA TYR A 1042 -15.17 20.63 -33.69
C TYR A 1042 -14.52 21.67 -32.77
N ILE A 1043 -13.38 21.29 -32.18
CA ILE A 1043 -12.72 22.01 -31.09
C ILE A 1043 -11.27 22.33 -31.51
N ASP A 1044 -11.12 23.37 -32.33
CA ASP A 1044 -9.82 23.91 -32.76
C ASP A 1044 -9.84 25.44 -32.67
N PRO A 1045 -9.10 26.06 -31.73
CA PRO A 1045 -9.09 27.52 -31.50
C PRO A 1045 -8.75 28.36 -32.75
N SER A 1046 -8.09 27.78 -33.74
CA SER A 1046 -7.75 28.49 -34.99
C SER A 1046 -8.90 28.55 -36.00
N SER A 1047 -9.95 27.77 -35.76
CA SER A 1047 -11.06 27.49 -36.69
C SER A 1047 -12.44 27.79 -36.08
N ILE A 1048 -12.51 28.59 -35.01
CA ILE A 1048 -13.74 28.94 -34.26
C ILE A 1048 -14.01 30.45 -34.38
N GLN A 1049 -15.29 30.86 -34.50
CA GLN A 1049 -15.67 32.28 -34.59
C GLN A 1049 -15.91 32.88 -33.21
N ASN A 1050 -16.57 32.14 -32.33
CA ASN A 1050 -16.88 32.57 -30.98
C ASN A 1050 -16.71 31.38 -30.02
N GLY A 1051 -16.22 31.63 -28.79
CA GLY A 1051 -16.05 30.60 -27.76
C GLY A 1051 -15.02 29.50 -28.07
N ILE A 1052 -15.35 28.23 -27.78
CA ILE A 1052 -14.44 27.07 -27.75
C ILE A 1052 -14.79 25.95 -28.73
N ALA A 1053 -15.94 25.98 -29.42
CA ALA A 1053 -16.32 24.95 -30.37
C ALA A 1053 -17.24 25.46 -31.49
N CYS A 1054 -17.24 24.78 -32.65
CA CYS A 1054 -18.16 25.06 -33.76
C CYS A 1054 -18.70 23.74 -34.37
N LEU A 1055 -19.69 23.83 -35.25
CA LEU A 1055 -20.22 22.67 -35.97
C LEU A 1055 -19.42 22.40 -37.25
N ALA A 1056 -18.92 21.17 -37.44
CA ALA A 1056 -18.19 20.77 -38.64
C ALA A 1056 -18.90 19.68 -39.45
N SER A 1057 -18.73 19.72 -40.78
CA SER A 1057 -19.30 18.74 -41.72
C SER A 1057 -18.40 17.50 -41.96
N GLY A 1058 -17.57 17.11 -40.97
CA GLY A 1058 -16.59 16.02 -41.07
C GLY A 1058 -15.76 15.84 -39.79
N ASP A 1059 -14.75 14.96 -39.84
CA ASP A 1059 -13.96 14.51 -38.68
C ASP A 1059 -12.95 15.55 -38.13
N GLY A 1060 -12.96 16.78 -38.66
CA GLY A 1060 -11.99 17.82 -38.32
C GLY A 1060 -10.67 17.73 -39.09
N VAL A 1061 -10.55 16.78 -40.01
CA VAL A 1061 -9.40 16.62 -40.92
C VAL A 1061 -9.88 16.58 -42.38
N ARG A 1062 -11.01 15.91 -42.64
CA ARG A 1062 -11.59 15.71 -43.96
C ARG A 1062 -13.12 15.67 -43.91
N TYR A 1063 -13.79 16.38 -44.83
CA TYR A 1063 -15.23 16.17 -45.05
C TYR A 1063 -15.48 14.90 -45.90
N PRO A 1064 -16.56 14.17 -45.66
CA PRO A 1064 -16.76 12.85 -46.27
C PRO A 1064 -17.23 12.91 -47.72
N THR A 1065 -16.76 11.92 -48.48
CA THR A 1065 -16.98 11.80 -49.93
C THR A 1065 -18.33 11.18 -50.27
N ASN A 1066 -18.91 11.57 -51.41
CA ASN A 1066 -20.18 11.04 -51.96
C ASN A 1066 -21.37 11.06 -50.99
N GLN A 1067 -21.47 12.09 -50.14
CA GLN A 1067 -22.53 12.21 -49.14
C GLN A 1067 -23.69 13.13 -49.58
N ASN A 1068 -24.88 12.86 -49.06
CA ASN A 1068 -26.02 13.78 -49.08
C ASN A 1068 -26.77 13.68 -47.75
N VAL A 1069 -26.20 14.28 -46.70
CA VAL A 1069 -26.60 14.08 -45.30
C VAL A 1069 -26.90 15.40 -44.62
N SER A 1070 -27.90 15.39 -43.75
CA SER A 1070 -28.35 16.57 -43.01
C SER A 1070 -28.02 16.52 -41.52
N ILE A 1071 -27.93 17.71 -40.93
CA ILE A 1071 -28.12 17.91 -39.50
C ILE A 1071 -29.27 18.90 -39.32
N TYR A 1072 -30.28 18.52 -38.55
CA TYR A 1072 -31.47 19.33 -38.30
C TYR A 1072 -31.67 19.61 -36.82
N LEU A 1073 -32.25 20.77 -36.54
CA LEU A 1073 -32.61 21.14 -35.18
C LEU A 1073 -33.78 20.25 -34.73
N LYS A 1074 -33.64 19.53 -33.60
CA LYS A 1074 -34.64 18.57 -33.12
C LYS A 1074 -35.99 19.22 -32.84
N ASN A 1075 -35.97 20.43 -32.28
CA ASN A 1075 -37.17 21.18 -31.94
C ASN A 1075 -37.49 22.22 -33.02
N GLN A 1076 -38.76 22.30 -33.40
CA GLN A 1076 -39.22 23.29 -34.37
C GLN A 1076 -39.31 24.69 -33.73
N LEU A 1077 -39.07 25.72 -34.53
CA LEU A 1077 -39.13 27.12 -34.11
C LEU A 1077 -40.54 27.68 -34.37
N ASN A 1078 -41.18 28.22 -33.34
CA ASN A 1078 -42.54 28.73 -33.44
C ASN A 1078 -42.59 30.26 -33.60
N PHE A 1079 -42.95 30.71 -34.79
CA PHE A 1079 -43.06 32.13 -35.15
C PHE A 1079 -44.50 32.64 -35.27
N VAL A 1080 -45.51 31.82 -34.97
CA VAL A 1080 -46.93 32.14 -35.18
C VAL A 1080 -47.36 33.41 -34.43
N SER A 1081 -46.73 33.67 -33.28
CA SER A 1081 -46.98 34.84 -32.43
C SER A 1081 -46.10 36.05 -32.76
N ARG A 1082 -45.23 35.96 -33.78
CA ARG A 1082 -44.30 37.01 -34.20
C ARG A 1082 -44.81 37.70 -35.47
N ASN A 1083 -44.38 38.94 -35.69
CA ASN A 1083 -44.68 39.67 -36.92
C ASN A 1083 -43.51 39.68 -37.91
N ILE A 1084 -42.28 39.63 -37.40
CA ILE A 1084 -41.03 39.62 -38.18
C ILE A 1084 -40.08 38.61 -37.54
N ALA A 1085 -39.37 37.83 -38.36
CA ALA A 1085 -38.32 36.92 -37.89
C ALA A 1085 -37.15 36.90 -38.88
N ASN A 1086 -35.93 36.92 -38.37
CA ASN A 1086 -34.69 36.71 -39.12
C ASN A 1086 -33.87 35.65 -38.40
N ILE A 1087 -33.19 34.77 -39.14
CA ILE A 1087 -32.18 33.86 -38.59
C ILE A 1087 -30.81 34.25 -39.11
N ARG A 1088 -29.81 34.24 -38.24
CA ARG A 1088 -28.42 34.49 -38.62
C ARG A 1088 -27.48 33.41 -38.11
N PHE A 1089 -26.40 33.20 -38.84
CA PHE A 1089 -25.30 32.33 -38.42
C PHE A 1089 -24.00 32.72 -39.12
N SER A 1090 -22.87 32.36 -38.51
CA SER A 1090 -21.55 32.48 -39.10
C SER A 1090 -21.17 31.17 -39.79
N ILE A 1091 -20.55 31.27 -40.97
CA ILE A 1091 -20.10 30.10 -41.73
C ILE A 1091 -18.76 30.38 -42.40
N VAL A 1092 -17.92 29.34 -42.49
CA VAL A 1092 -16.74 29.27 -43.35
C VAL A 1092 -16.76 27.96 -44.14
N GLN A 1093 -16.35 28.02 -45.41
CA GLN A 1093 -16.29 26.86 -46.30
C GLN A 1093 -14.90 26.64 -46.90
N TRP A 1094 -14.55 25.38 -47.16
CA TRP A 1094 -13.33 24.92 -47.81
C TRP A 1094 -13.56 23.57 -48.52
N PHE A 1095 -14.08 23.62 -49.76
CA PHE A 1095 -14.35 22.43 -50.59
C PHE A 1095 -13.26 22.17 -51.64
N GLU A 1096 -13.27 20.99 -52.27
CA GLU A 1096 -12.29 20.59 -53.29
C GLU A 1096 -12.54 21.21 -54.67
N ASP A 1097 -13.78 21.09 -55.15
CA ASP A 1097 -14.25 21.54 -56.45
C ASP A 1097 -15.48 22.50 -56.34
N ASN A 1098 -16.06 22.90 -57.47
CA ASN A 1098 -17.29 23.71 -57.51
C ASN A 1098 -18.59 22.86 -57.48
N GLY A 1099 -18.49 21.55 -57.22
CA GLY A 1099 -19.60 20.59 -57.18
C GLY A 1099 -20.14 20.34 -55.77
N ASP A 1100 -19.30 20.45 -54.74
CA ASP A 1100 -19.70 20.32 -53.35
C ASP A 1100 -20.49 21.54 -52.85
N THR A 1101 -21.55 21.30 -52.09
CA THR A 1101 -22.44 22.38 -51.63
C THR A 1101 -23.04 22.06 -50.27
N VAL A 1102 -23.05 23.04 -49.36
CA VAL A 1102 -23.91 23.05 -48.17
C VAL A 1102 -25.13 23.91 -48.41
N PHE A 1103 -26.30 23.38 -48.09
CA PHE A 1103 -27.59 24.07 -48.19
C PHE A 1103 -28.06 24.46 -46.79
N PHE A 1104 -28.50 25.71 -46.64
CA PHE A 1104 -29.34 26.13 -45.53
C PHE A 1104 -30.81 26.07 -45.96
N GLU A 1105 -31.58 25.23 -45.29
CA GLU A 1105 -32.94 24.88 -45.70
C GLU A 1105 -33.91 25.03 -44.53
N VAL A 1106 -35.14 25.44 -44.86
CA VAL A 1106 -36.24 25.57 -43.89
C VAL A 1106 -37.48 24.83 -44.38
N LYS A 1107 -38.34 24.43 -43.45
CA LYS A 1107 -39.57 23.70 -43.74
C LYS A 1107 -40.65 24.06 -42.73
N GLU A 1108 -41.83 24.42 -43.20
CA GLU A 1108 -42.99 24.71 -42.35
C GLU A 1108 -43.81 23.42 -42.10
N GLY A 1109 -44.06 23.10 -40.83
CA GLY A 1109 -44.81 21.92 -40.41
C GLY A 1109 -44.30 20.64 -41.08
N ASN A 1110 -45.19 19.95 -41.81
CA ASN A 1110 -44.88 18.74 -42.58
C ASN A 1110 -44.72 18.98 -44.10
N GLY A 1111 -44.51 20.23 -44.53
CA GLY A 1111 -44.30 20.59 -45.94
C GLY A 1111 -42.95 20.13 -46.53
N ASP A 1112 -42.62 20.61 -47.72
CA ASP A 1112 -41.34 20.33 -48.39
C ASP A 1112 -40.23 21.30 -47.95
N TRP A 1113 -38.98 20.83 -47.96
CA TRP A 1113 -37.81 21.67 -47.66
C TRP A 1113 -37.57 22.73 -48.73
N THR A 1114 -37.39 23.97 -48.30
CA THR A 1114 -37.08 25.12 -49.15
C THR A 1114 -35.64 25.57 -48.90
N VAL A 1115 -34.85 25.67 -49.97
CA VAL A 1115 -33.47 26.19 -49.91
C VAL A 1115 -33.48 27.71 -49.82
N LEU A 1116 -32.97 28.26 -48.72
CA LEU A 1116 -32.78 29.70 -48.57
C LEU A 1116 -31.41 30.15 -49.11
N LYS A 1117 -30.38 29.31 -48.94
CA LYS A 1117 -29.04 29.58 -49.45
C LYS A 1117 -28.24 28.31 -49.73
N SER A 1118 -27.38 28.39 -50.73
CA SER A 1118 -26.34 27.40 -51.04
C SER A 1118 -24.97 28.04 -50.85
N PHE A 1119 -24.05 27.31 -50.22
CA PHE A 1119 -22.65 27.68 -50.00
C PHE A 1119 -21.73 26.70 -50.73
N TYR A 1120 -20.83 27.22 -51.57
CA TYR A 1120 -19.89 26.47 -52.40
C TYR A 1120 -18.59 27.26 -52.59
N GLY A 1121 -17.50 26.61 -53.01
CA GLY A 1121 -16.21 27.25 -53.36
C GLY A 1121 -14.98 26.66 -52.67
N THR A 1122 -13.81 26.89 -53.26
CA THR A 1122 -12.58 26.12 -52.99
C THR A 1122 -11.54 26.78 -52.07
N ALA A 1123 -11.82 27.97 -51.52
CA ALA A 1123 -10.88 28.73 -50.69
C ALA A 1123 -11.41 28.90 -49.27
N LEU A 1124 -10.52 28.76 -48.27
CA LEU A 1124 -10.79 29.13 -46.87
C LEU A 1124 -11.25 30.59 -46.82
N ALA A 1125 -12.57 30.79 -46.66
CA ALA A 1125 -13.13 32.12 -46.45
C ALA A 1125 -12.79 32.61 -45.04
N PHE A 1126 -12.87 33.92 -44.82
CA PHE A 1126 -13.03 34.44 -43.46
C PHE A 1126 -14.44 34.09 -42.99
N TRP A 1127 -14.60 33.88 -41.68
CA TRP A 1127 -15.92 33.75 -41.07
C TRP A 1127 -16.83 34.87 -41.55
N THR A 1128 -17.94 34.47 -42.18
CA THR A 1128 -18.91 35.40 -42.74
C THR A 1128 -20.26 35.15 -42.09
N GLU A 1129 -20.83 36.19 -41.49
CA GLU A 1129 -22.17 36.15 -40.94
C GLU A 1129 -23.20 36.34 -42.07
N TYR A 1130 -24.21 35.47 -42.11
CA TYR A 1130 -25.35 35.60 -43.00
C TYR A 1130 -26.62 35.75 -42.17
N THR A 1131 -27.53 36.61 -42.64
CA THR A 1131 -28.88 36.77 -42.07
C THR A 1131 -29.91 36.47 -43.15
N PHE A 1132 -30.93 35.69 -42.81
CA PHE A 1132 -32.01 35.25 -43.69
C PHE A 1132 -33.37 35.64 -43.11
N ASP A 1133 -34.26 36.11 -43.98
CA ASP A 1133 -35.62 36.53 -43.63
C ASP A 1133 -36.54 35.31 -43.49
N LEU A 1134 -37.07 35.13 -42.27
CA LEU A 1134 -38.07 34.13 -41.92
C LEU A 1134 -39.46 34.74 -41.66
N THR A 1135 -39.62 36.05 -41.90
CA THR A 1135 -40.91 36.75 -41.80
C THR A 1135 -42.04 36.09 -42.59
N PRO A 1136 -41.82 35.44 -43.75
CA PRO A 1136 -42.89 34.71 -44.45
C PRO A 1136 -43.53 33.55 -43.68
N TYR A 1137 -42.91 33.08 -42.58
CA TYR A 1137 -43.43 32.02 -41.72
C TYR A 1137 -44.03 32.56 -40.40
N CYS A 1138 -44.22 33.89 -40.31
CA CYS A 1138 -44.75 34.57 -39.14
C CYS A 1138 -46.26 34.85 -39.27
N GLY A 1139 -46.95 34.94 -38.13
CA GLY A 1139 -48.35 35.35 -38.06
C GLY A 1139 -49.37 34.21 -38.05
N ALA A 1140 -50.62 34.58 -37.79
CA ALA A 1140 -51.71 33.62 -37.60
C ALA A 1140 -52.03 32.86 -38.90
N GLY A 1141 -51.90 31.53 -38.88
CA GLY A 1141 -52.14 30.64 -40.01
C GLY A 1141 -50.92 29.81 -40.45
N HIS A 1142 -49.76 30.07 -39.86
CA HIS A 1142 -48.52 29.32 -40.07
C HIS A 1142 -48.32 28.21 -39.04
N GLU A 1143 -47.45 27.25 -39.37
CA GLU A 1143 -47.02 26.15 -38.50
C GLU A 1143 -45.56 26.34 -38.06
N PRO A 1144 -45.09 25.66 -37.00
CA PRO A 1144 -43.69 25.74 -36.58
C PRO A 1144 -42.70 25.35 -37.70
N VAL A 1145 -41.54 26.00 -37.70
CA VAL A 1145 -40.53 25.91 -38.74
C VAL A 1145 -39.37 25.02 -38.30
N SER A 1146 -39.04 24.02 -39.11
CA SER A 1146 -37.82 23.23 -38.99
C SER A 1146 -36.68 23.88 -39.78
N ILE A 1147 -35.46 23.82 -39.25
CA ILE A 1147 -34.25 24.30 -39.94
C ILE A 1147 -33.22 23.16 -40.05
N ARG A 1148 -32.45 23.15 -41.14
CA ARG A 1148 -31.33 22.21 -41.28
C ARG A 1148 -30.19 22.76 -42.13
N PHE A 1149 -29.01 22.17 -41.92
CA PHE A 1149 -27.89 22.24 -42.83
C PHE A 1149 -27.75 20.90 -43.55
N ARG A 1150 -27.56 20.91 -44.87
CA ARG A 1150 -27.40 19.70 -45.67
C ARG A 1150 -26.13 19.77 -46.50
N LEU A 1151 -25.22 18.83 -46.28
CA LEU A 1151 -24.02 18.65 -47.09
C LEU A 1151 -24.37 17.75 -48.26
N LYS A 1152 -24.12 18.22 -49.48
CA LYS A 1152 -24.07 17.39 -50.68
C LYS A 1152 -22.66 17.44 -51.24
N SER A 1153 -21.97 16.31 -51.22
CA SER A 1153 -20.61 16.19 -51.74
C SER A 1153 -20.49 15.08 -52.78
N ASN A 1154 -19.69 15.34 -53.81
CA ASN A 1154 -19.24 14.37 -54.81
C ASN A 1154 -17.71 14.22 -54.85
N ASP A 1155 -17.02 14.71 -53.80
CA ASP A 1155 -15.56 14.70 -53.70
C ASP A 1155 -15.00 13.27 -53.82
N GLN A 1156 -13.87 13.14 -54.51
CA GLN A 1156 -13.10 11.89 -54.65
C GLN A 1156 -11.60 12.09 -54.34
N SER A 1157 -11.22 13.28 -53.88
CA SER A 1157 -9.84 13.72 -53.71
C SER A 1157 -9.22 13.27 -52.39
N VAL A 1158 -7.94 12.95 -52.40
CA VAL A 1158 -7.19 12.50 -51.23
C VAL A 1158 -6.63 13.66 -50.37
N SER A 1159 -6.92 14.92 -50.72
CA SER A 1159 -6.39 16.08 -50.00
C SER A 1159 -7.27 16.45 -48.79
N PRO A 1160 -6.70 16.64 -47.58
CA PRO A 1160 -7.47 17.02 -46.40
C PRO A 1160 -8.03 18.44 -46.53
N ARG A 1161 -9.35 18.59 -46.35
CA ARG A 1161 -10.08 19.87 -46.30
C ARG A 1161 -11.24 19.74 -45.32
N LEU A 1162 -11.56 20.81 -44.59
CA LEU A 1162 -12.54 20.77 -43.49
C LEU A 1162 -14.01 20.80 -43.91
N GLY A 1163 -14.30 21.05 -45.20
CA GLY A 1163 -15.69 21.16 -45.69
C GLY A 1163 -16.32 22.47 -45.24
N VAL A 1164 -17.23 22.44 -44.28
CA VAL A 1164 -17.89 23.63 -43.72
C VAL A 1164 -17.84 23.63 -42.20
N LEU A 1165 -17.58 24.81 -41.64
CA LEU A 1165 -17.75 25.11 -40.23
C LEU A 1165 -18.86 26.16 -40.04
N ILE A 1166 -19.74 25.95 -39.06
CA ILE A 1166 -20.88 26.83 -38.74
C ILE A 1166 -20.83 27.16 -37.25
N ASP A 1167 -21.12 28.41 -36.92
CA ASP A 1167 -21.04 28.92 -35.55
C ASP A 1167 -22.13 30.00 -35.31
N LEU A 1168 -22.53 30.17 -34.05
CA LEU A 1168 -23.49 31.16 -33.54
C LEU A 1168 -24.80 31.25 -34.35
N VAL A 1169 -25.67 30.24 -34.21
CA VAL A 1169 -27.01 30.24 -34.82
C VAL A 1169 -27.99 31.00 -33.94
N GLU A 1170 -28.50 32.12 -34.43
CA GLU A 1170 -29.36 33.03 -33.67
C GLU A 1170 -30.63 33.41 -34.43
N VAL A 1171 -31.73 33.58 -33.70
CA VAL A 1171 -32.99 34.07 -34.25
C VAL A 1171 -33.34 35.42 -33.62
N LEU A 1172 -33.67 36.39 -34.47
CA LEU A 1172 -34.11 37.73 -34.10
C LEU A 1172 -35.54 37.93 -34.58
N THR A 1173 -36.36 38.60 -33.78
CA THR A 1173 -37.78 38.83 -34.09
C THR A 1173 -38.20 40.27 -33.79
N ASP A 1174 -39.30 40.70 -34.40
CA ASP A 1174 -39.95 42.00 -34.15
C ASP A 1174 -38.94 43.18 -34.13
N ASP A 1175 -38.78 43.88 -32.98
CA ASP A 1175 -37.89 45.04 -32.85
C ASP A 1175 -36.40 44.70 -33.08
N ALA A 1176 -35.96 43.50 -32.70
CA ALA A 1176 -34.58 43.06 -32.91
C ALA A 1176 -34.28 42.77 -34.40
N ALA A 1177 -35.29 42.31 -35.15
CA ALA A 1177 -35.16 42.00 -36.57
C ALA A 1177 -35.15 43.26 -37.46
N THR A 1178 -35.75 44.37 -37.02
CA THR A 1178 -35.82 45.64 -37.77
C THR A 1178 -34.57 46.52 -37.65
N GLY A 1179 -33.64 46.18 -36.75
CA GLY A 1179 -32.39 46.93 -36.48
C GLY A 1179 -31.19 46.62 -37.40
N ILE A 1180 -31.29 45.67 -38.33
CA ILE A 1180 -30.15 45.23 -39.16
C ILE A 1180 -30.07 46.03 -40.48
N ALA A 1181 -29.88 47.34 -40.34
CA ALA A 1181 -29.45 48.22 -41.43
C ALA A 1181 -28.24 49.05 -40.96
N ASN A 1182 -27.03 48.55 -41.22
CA ASN A 1182 -25.70 49.21 -41.13
C ASN A 1182 -25.38 50.03 -39.86
N LEU A 1183 -24.35 49.64 -39.07
CA LEU A 1183 -23.15 50.45 -38.74
C LEU A 1183 -22.31 49.90 -37.55
N GLU A 1184 -21.00 49.99 -37.76
CA GLU A 1184 -19.77 49.85 -36.95
C GLU A 1184 -19.83 49.69 -35.41
N SER A 1185 -18.89 48.86 -34.89
CA SER A 1185 -18.74 48.48 -33.48
C SER A 1185 -18.50 49.65 -32.51
N LEU A 1186 -19.24 49.65 -31.40
CA LEU A 1186 -19.12 50.64 -30.32
C LEU A 1186 -17.91 50.36 -29.38
N PRO A 1187 -17.25 51.40 -28.84
CA PRO A 1187 -16.13 51.23 -27.92
C PRO A 1187 -16.54 50.54 -26.60
N THR A 1188 -15.68 49.69 -26.03
CA THR A 1188 -15.99 48.95 -24.79
C THR A 1188 -15.39 49.57 -23.52
N THR A 1189 -14.50 50.56 -23.65
CA THR A 1189 -13.93 51.29 -22.49
C THR A 1189 -13.91 52.81 -22.67
N PHE A 1190 -13.94 53.57 -21.56
CA PHE A 1190 -13.82 55.03 -21.59
C PHE A 1190 -12.36 55.44 -21.74
N LYS A 1191 -12.05 56.28 -22.73
CA LYS A 1191 -10.69 56.72 -23.03
C LYS A 1191 -10.65 58.18 -23.44
N LEU A 1192 -9.76 58.98 -22.85
CA LEU A 1192 -9.40 60.32 -23.35
C LEU A 1192 -8.13 60.20 -24.19
N ASN A 1193 -8.24 60.46 -25.49
CA ASN A 1193 -7.12 60.43 -26.43
C ASN A 1193 -6.36 61.76 -26.43
N ASN A 1194 -5.14 61.76 -26.96
CA ASN A 1194 -4.25 62.91 -26.89
C ASN A 1194 -4.81 64.15 -27.60
N ALA A 1195 -4.84 65.28 -26.88
CA ALA A 1195 -5.13 66.60 -27.40
C ALA A 1195 -4.25 67.01 -28.60
N TYR A 1196 -4.86 67.48 -29.68
CA TYR A 1196 -4.16 67.95 -30.88
C TYR A 1196 -4.87 69.12 -31.59
N PRO A 1197 -4.14 70.15 -32.07
CA PRO A 1197 -2.70 70.38 -31.85
C PRO A 1197 -2.42 70.75 -30.38
N ASN A 1198 -1.19 70.52 -29.88
CA ASN A 1198 -0.77 70.90 -28.53
C ASN A 1198 0.78 71.04 -28.47
N PRO A 1199 1.36 72.27 -28.41
CA PRO A 1199 0.71 73.55 -28.16
C PRO A 1199 -0.28 73.97 -29.26
N PHE A 1200 -1.28 74.77 -28.91
CA PHE A 1200 -2.36 75.18 -29.81
C PHE A 1200 -2.54 76.70 -29.87
N ASN A 1201 -3.08 77.20 -30.99
CA ASN A 1201 -3.46 78.60 -31.21
C ASN A 1201 -4.58 78.72 -32.25
N PRO A 1202 -5.76 79.29 -31.94
CA PRO A 1202 -6.34 79.40 -30.61
C PRO A 1202 -7.06 78.10 -30.18
N THR A 1203 -7.20 77.07 -31.05
CA THR A 1203 -8.07 75.89 -30.79
C THR A 1203 -7.33 74.56 -30.68
N VAL A 1204 -7.67 73.75 -29.68
CA VAL A 1204 -7.24 72.35 -29.50
C VAL A 1204 -8.44 71.41 -29.57
N SER A 1205 -8.24 70.23 -30.16
CA SER A 1205 -9.23 69.15 -30.23
C SER A 1205 -8.91 68.04 -29.21
N LEU A 1206 -9.93 67.51 -28.56
CA LEU A 1206 -9.84 66.53 -27.49
C LEU A 1206 -10.75 65.34 -27.83
N PRO A 1207 -10.23 64.31 -28.51
CA PRO A 1207 -10.99 63.10 -28.83
C PRO A 1207 -11.15 62.21 -27.60
N PHE A 1208 -12.33 61.62 -27.40
CA PHE A 1208 -12.59 60.68 -26.32
C PHE A 1208 -13.68 59.67 -26.68
N GLU A 1209 -13.65 58.50 -26.06
CA GLU A 1209 -14.51 57.36 -26.35
C GLU A 1209 -15.36 57.04 -25.12
N ILE A 1210 -16.65 56.80 -25.32
CA ILE A 1210 -17.61 56.47 -24.27
C ILE A 1210 -18.18 55.08 -24.54
N PRO A 1211 -18.13 54.14 -23.58
CA PRO A 1211 -18.57 52.77 -23.81
C PRO A 1211 -20.02 52.48 -23.42
N ARG A 1212 -20.61 53.35 -22.60
CA ARG A 1212 -22.01 53.24 -22.17
C ARG A 1212 -22.59 54.64 -21.94
N PRO A 1213 -23.91 54.85 -21.95
CA PRO A 1213 -24.46 56.17 -21.71
C PRO A 1213 -24.10 56.70 -20.32
N GLY A 1214 -23.74 57.97 -20.18
CA GLY A 1214 -23.43 58.56 -18.87
C GLY A 1214 -23.02 60.04 -18.95
N GLN A 1215 -22.81 60.65 -17.78
CA GLN A 1215 -22.43 62.06 -17.71
C GLN A 1215 -20.94 62.26 -17.95
N VAL A 1216 -20.61 63.19 -18.87
CA VAL A 1216 -19.24 63.62 -19.12
C VAL A 1216 -19.07 65.03 -18.59
N LYS A 1217 -18.14 65.21 -17.64
CA LYS A 1217 -17.81 66.52 -17.09
C LYS A 1217 -16.41 66.92 -17.53
N MET A 1218 -16.29 68.11 -18.12
CA MET A 1218 -15.00 68.68 -18.51
C MET A 1218 -14.77 70.02 -17.83
N ALA A 1219 -13.59 70.18 -17.25
CA ALA A 1219 -13.14 71.43 -16.65
C ALA A 1219 -11.67 71.70 -16.97
N ILE A 1220 -11.34 72.98 -17.19
CA ILE A 1220 -10.02 73.47 -17.53
C ILE A 1220 -9.57 74.45 -16.46
N TYR A 1221 -8.36 74.22 -15.96
CA TYR A 1221 -7.73 74.99 -14.91
C TYR A 1221 -6.48 75.68 -15.44
N ASP A 1222 -6.22 76.90 -14.96
CA ASP A 1222 -4.91 77.51 -15.12
C ASP A 1222 -3.85 76.81 -14.23
N ILE A 1223 -2.58 77.15 -14.41
CA ILE A 1223 -1.49 76.50 -13.68
C ILE A 1223 -1.51 76.75 -12.16
N LEU A 1224 -2.29 77.72 -11.69
CA LEU A 1224 -2.51 77.96 -10.25
C LEU A 1224 -3.71 77.16 -9.72
N GLY A 1225 -4.34 76.34 -10.56
CA GLY A 1225 -5.47 75.49 -10.20
C GLY A 1225 -6.80 76.22 -10.18
N LYS A 1226 -6.88 77.46 -10.70
CA LYS A 1226 -8.13 78.19 -10.80
C LYS A 1226 -8.90 77.74 -12.04
N GLU A 1227 -10.17 77.37 -11.86
CA GLU A 1227 -11.04 76.99 -12.98
C GLU A 1227 -11.27 78.18 -13.89
N VAL A 1228 -10.93 78.02 -15.16
CA VAL A 1228 -11.04 79.08 -16.17
C VAL A 1228 -12.12 78.77 -17.21
N TYR A 1229 -12.44 77.49 -17.43
CA TYR A 1229 -13.50 77.05 -18.32
C TYR A 1229 -14.08 75.74 -17.79
N ASN A 1230 -15.41 75.59 -17.84
CA ASN A 1230 -16.06 74.31 -17.62
C ASN A 1230 -17.14 74.09 -18.68
N GLN A 1231 -17.38 72.82 -18.98
CA GLN A 1231 -18.51 72.39 -19.78
C GLN A 1231 -18.97 71.04 -19.25
N ASN A 1232 -20.16 71.03 -18.67
CA ASN A 1232 -20.84 69.81 -18.31
C ASN A 1232 -21.66 69.36 -19.51
N VAL A 1233 -21.38 68.16 -20.03
CA VAL A 1233 -22.26 67.52 -21.01
C VAL A 1233 -23.24 66.69 -20.20
N GLU A 1234 -24.50 67.10 -20.20
CA GLU A 1234 -25.49 66.60 -19.22
C GLU A 1234 -25.86 65.12 -19.40
N TYR A 1235 -25.63 64.50 -20.57
CA TYR A 1235 -25.63 63.02 -20.77
C TYR A 1235 -25.16 62.67 -22.20
N ALA A 1236 -24.17 61.79 -22.38
CA ALA A 1236 -23.68 61.35 -23.69
C ALA A 1236 -23.90 59.84 -23.89
N GLN A 1237 -24.18 59.43 -25.13
CA GLN A 1237 -24.41 58.02 -25.52
C GLN A 1237 -23.07 57.29 -25.78
N PRO A 1238 -23.04 55.96 -25.97
CA PRO A 1238 -21.82 55.25 -26.33
C PRO A 1238 -21.35 55.65 -27.73
N GLY A 1239 -20.04 55.84 -27.90
CA GLY A 1239 -19.46 56.25 -29.18
C GLY A 1239 -18.15 57.00 -29.04
N VAL A 1240 -17.59 57.41 -30.17
CA VAL A 1240 -16.38 58.23 -30.24
C VAL A 1240 -16.75 59.69 -30.45
N TYR A 1241 -16.24 60.58 -29.60
CA TYR A 1241 -16.54 62.01 -29.56
C TYR A 1241 -15.27 62.84 -29.69
N THR A 1242 -15.39 64.12 -30.07
CA THR A 1242 -14.28 65.09 -30.04
C THR A 1242 -14.78 66.45 -29.59
N LEU A 1243 -14.13 67.04 -28.58
CA LEU A 1243 -14.44 68.37 -28.07
C LEU A 1243 -13.35 69.37 -28.47
N HIS A 1244 -13.74 70.54 -28.98
CA HIS A 1244 -12.82 71.59 -29.36
C HIS A 1244 -12.84 72.76 -28.37
N TRP A 1245 -11.68 73.16 -27.84
CA TRP A 1245 -11.56 74.32 -26.96
C TRP A 1245 -10.68 75.40 -27.58
N ASN A 1246 -11.19 76.64 -27.63
CA ASN A 1246 -10.58 77.77 -28.34
C ASN A 1246 -9.74 78.72 -27.43
N GLY A 1247 -9.30 78.25 -26.27
CA GLY A 1247 -8.43 79.03 -25.37
C GLY A 1247 -9.12 80.22 -24.71
N GLN A 1248 -10.45 80.17 -24.54
CA GLN A 1248 -11.25 81.21 -23.87
C GLN A 1248 -11.89 80.69 -22.58
N THR A 1249 -12.18 81.61 -21.65
CA THR A 1249 -12.97 81.32 -20.45
C THR A 1249 -14.44 81.02 -20.78
N GLY A 1250 -15.20 80.46 -19.84
CA GLY A 1250 -16.63 80.18 -20.02
C GLY A 1250 -17.50 81.41 -20.34
N GLN A 1251 -17.00 82.63 -20.11
CA GLN A 1251 -17.65 83.89 -20.50
C GLN A 1251 -17.10 84.48 -21.82
N GLY A 1252 -16.35 83.70 -22.60
CA GLY A 1252 -15.80 84.09 -23.91
C GLY A 1252 -14.59 85.02 -23.86
N ARG A 1253 -13.99 85.27 -22.68
CA ARG A 1253 -12.78 86.11 -22.58
C ARG A 1253 -11.53 85.28 -22.91
N PRO A 1254 -10.65 85.75 -23.81
CA PRO A 1254 -9.48 84.97 -24.23
C PRO A 1254 -8.41 84.90 -23.14
N LEU A 1255 -7.95 83.69 -22.84
CA LEU A 1255 -6.96 83.42 -21.80
C LEU A 1255 -5.53 83.77 -22.25
N PRO A 1256 -4.60 84.15 -21.35
CA PRO A 1256 -3.22 84.44 -21.73
C PRO A 1256 -2.49 83.18 -22.23
N SER A 1257 -1.42 83.36 -23.02
CA SER A 1257 -0.52 82.25 -23.36
C SER A 1257 0.00 81.61 -22.08
N GLY A 1258 -0.02 80.29 -22.01
CA GLY A 1258 0.29 79.56 -20.78
C GLY A 1258 -0.11 78.10 -20.84
N VAL A 1259 0.22 77.39 -19.78
CA VAL A 1259 -0.14 75.98 -19.61
C VAL A 1259 -1.46 75.88 -18.87
N TYR A 1260 -2.35 75.06 -19.41
CA TYR A 1260 -3.67 74.76 -18.84
C TYR A 1260 -3.82 73.26 -18.65
N ILE A 1261 -4.55 72.85 -17.62
CA ILE A 1261 -4.82 71.44 -17.31
C ILE A 1261 -6.28 71.18 -17.58
N ILE A 1262 -6.55 70.23 -18.49
CA ILE A 1262 -7.88 69.75 -18.80
C ILE A 1262 -8.15 68.50 -17.97
N THR A 1263 -9.32 68.44 -17.37
CA THR A 1263 -9.82 67.28 -16.66
C THR A 1263 -11.13 66.84 -17.31
N MET A 1264 -11.26 65.55 -17.59
CA MET A 1264 -12.48 64.96 -18.14
C MET A 1264 -12.86 63.73 -17.32
N ALA A 1265 -14.09 63.72 -16.83
CA ALA A 1265 -14.63 62.65 -16.01
C ALA A 1265 -15.83 62.01 -16.68
N PHE A 1266 -15.87 60.68 -16.67
CA PHE A 1266 -17.03 59.86 -17.04
C PHE A 1266 -17.28 58.88 -15.89
N ASP A 1267 -18.43 59.04 -15.24
CA ASP A 1267 -18.76 58.45 -13.93
C ASP A 1267 -17.64 58.65 -12.88
N ASN A 1268 -17.06 57.57 -12.37
CA ASN A 1268 -16.06 57.60 -11.30
C ASN A 1268 -14.61 57.66 -11.83
N LYS A 1269 -14.40 57.66 -13.16
CA LYS A 1269 -13.06 57.73 -13.77
C LYS A 1269 -12.79 59.15 -14.27
N THR A 1270 -11.72 59.77 -13.78
CA THR A 1270 -11.27 61.10 -14.22
C THR A 1270 -9.90 61.00 -14.89
N HIS A 1271 -9.82 61.43 -16.14
CA HIS A 1271 -8.57 61.61 -16.87
C HIS A 1271 -8.16 63.09 -16.87
N ARG A 1272 -6.85 63.33 -16.85
CA ARG A 1272 -6.28 64.69 -16.89
C ARG A 1272 -5.22 64.78 -17.97
N GLN A 1273 -5.25 65.86 -18.73
CA GLN A 1273 -4.27 66.13 -19.77
C GLN A 1273 -3.83 67.59 -19.75
N LYS A 1274 -2.53 67.82 -19.94
CA LYS A 1274 -1.93 69.17 -20.03
C LYS A 1274 -1.99 69.69 -21.47
N VAL A 1275 -2.44 70.93 -21.66
CA VAL A 1275 -2.38 71.64 -22.94
C VAL A 1275 -1.66 72.98 -22.80
N ILE A 1276 -1.04 73.46 -23.88
CA ILE A 1276 -0.29 74.72 -23.90
C ILE A 1276 -0.94 75.65 -24.93
N LEU A 1277 -1.52 76.75 -24.48
CA LEU A 1277 -2.01 77.81 -25.35
C LEU A 1277 -0.86 78.77 -25.65
N LEU A 1278 -0.53 78.95 -26.93
CA LEU A 1278 0.43 79.93 -27.41
C LEU A 1278 -0.32 80.94 -28.27
N LYS A 1279 -0.62 82.15 -27.77
CA LYS A 1279 -1.16 83.23 -28.60
C LYS A 1279 -0.13 83.77 -29.59
#